data_AF-A0A1F9YPD3-F1
#
_entry.id   AF-A0A1F9YPD3-F1
#
_cell.length_a   1.000
_cell.length_b   1.000
_cell.length_c   1.000
_cell.angle_alpha   90.00
_cell.angle_beta   90.00
_cell.angle_gamma   90.00
#
_symmetry.space_group_name_H-M   'P 1'
#
loop_
_entity.id
_entity.type
_entity.pdbx_description
1 polymer ?
#
loop_
_entity_poly.entity_id
_entity_poly.type
_entity_poly.pdbx_seq_one_letter_code
_entity_poly.pdbx_strand_id
1 'polypeptide(L)'
;MEANAEDKGAKKAGQAEAGKKFSCDCWDGSCQTMFNELHEAGLCTVMDRVAAQGAQCRFGLLGLCCRFCLQGPCRINPMGKEPTSGICGARDYTIVARFIDRMIAGGTASHSQHGKEISHVLHMVSKGETKDYIVTDEGKLKAVAKKLGIPPNGKNALALAEDVSRAALEDYSRYTSEPLAFLKSSVTKGRMHLWDTHAVLPSNIETSISEVMHRTAMGVDADPIPILFGGIKAALSDYTGAQISSDLSDVLFGTPKIVLSKANLGVLEEKYINVAVHGHNPLLSDIMVEVAREMKPEAQKAGAEGFNIVGVCCTGNEILMRKGIPIASNVMNQELVLLSGLLDAMVLDYQCFMPSLSALCNCTHTRLISTEEVARLVGDTHIEFTPERAKSSAREVLGLAMEAYRRRGKVRRLPVVKPSTVVAGFSVEQIKLLLAKKNPDDPVQYLVDNIANGRIRGLALFAGCKSVRAEQDEDILVIARELAKRDVLLLTTGCNAIELGKAGFMDPAKTKELAGEGLQSFLAELSEAAGLDGLPCVWHIGSCVDNPRYSNLATEVANHMGVDVHKIPFVAIAPEAMHEKAVSIGTWAVTMGFPVHVGTINYLYGSTLVTEVLENTARDVYGGYFIFETDATEAAKRLYSAIEYRRWKLDLTDPEVERASYYPGKLEHVPKEQLFKMAIEGSIIATGYADVLLSRALHKYGPEKRIEFPETGYQLPSLFAWLGKDCTRLGDLPKMLGEARSRIVERPALETAIASGEATMIAAEIVEALKYIETPAPYEGSLYCGFVPDRILRQLGIAFVDDTIPGAAVFVGKASDPKKLAAMIRDCQNKGMLIIATYDIIKQLKDEKITMGLDRMLYPVGEFTQVIHGLNFAIRAALSFGGIQRGDREGLYKYLSKRPKVFVLQLGPLDFIKVAAEFAVMFNGSPTITDQDVEPIPDKYVVQKNLDEMISTAIEVRGCRIKLGAIDLPVPYGPAFEGETIRRPDMYVEAGGPSKTLTFELLKMRGPEEVTDGKVTLIGKDVDQMAEGGSTHLGILVNVYGKNMQKDFESVLERRIHQFINFAEGGWHTGQRNLLWIRLSKTSVKAGLRFKHFGDILVTKLKQEFGAIVSKVEVTVVTDEAELRKHVDEAKESYAERDARIANLTDENVDTFYTCTLCQSFAPGHVCIVTPERLGLCGAINWLDAKASFQISTTGPNSPVPKKEVIDEAKGKWVGVNEAVAEKTHGKLLSFSAYTMMDDPMTSCGCFECIVGISPDLQGVVVVNREYPARPRSA
;
A
#
# COMPACT_ATOMS: atom_id res chain seq x y z
N MET A 1 10.70 -77.47 -49.68
CA MET A 1 12.09 -77.01 -49.52
C MET A 1 11.98 -75.54 -49.19
N GLU A 2 11.88 -75.24 -47.89
CA GLU A 2 13.03 -74.83 -47.04
C GLU A 2 13.35 -73.36 -47.30
N ALA A 3 12.99 -72.45 -46.39
CA ALA A 3 13.67 -72.12 -45.13
C ALA A 3 14.53 -70.85 -45.30
N ASN A 4 14.47 -69.99 -44.28
CA ASN A 4 15.32 -68.81 -44.00
C ASN A 4 15.06 -67.52 -44.79
N ALA A 5 14.12 -66.69 -44.30
CA ALA A 5 14.27 -65.23 -44.26
C ALA A 5 13.23 -64.53 -43.35
N GLU A 6 12.93 -65.06 -42.15
CA GLU A 6 12.12 -64.35 -41.14
C GLU A 6 12.85 -64.33 -39.79
N ASP A 7 13.97 -63.59 -39.68
CA ASP A 7 14.58 -63.31 -38.36
C ASP A 7 15.41 -62.02 -38.27
N LYS A 8 15.01 -60.93 -38.96
CA LYS A 8 15.68 -59.62 -38.81
C LYS A 8 14.76 -58.39 -38.72
N GLY A 9 13.48 -58.56 -38.41
CA GLY A 9 12.50 -57.47 -38.33
C GLY A 9 11.93 -57.12 -36.95
N ALA A 10 12.10 -57.98 -35.93
CA ALA A 10 11.32 -57.88 -34.68
C ALA A 10 12.14 -57.59 -33.40
N LYS A 11 13.39 -57.11 -33.53
CA LYS A 11 14.27 -56.80 -32.37
C LYS A 11 14.69 -55.33 -32.20
N LYS A 12 14.03 -54.38 -32.86
CA LYS A 12 14.35 -52.94 -32.77
C LYS A 12 13.16 -52.03 -32.46
N ALA A 13 12.29 -52.44 -31.54
CA ALA A 13 11.24 -51.58 -30.98
C ALA A 13 11.08 -51.69 -29.45
N GLY A 14 12.10 -52.18 -28.73
CA GLY A 14 12.03 -52.46 -27.29
C GLY A 14 13.33 -52.22 -26.52
N GLN A 15 14.17 -51.30 -26.98
CA GLN A 15 15.31 -50.77 -26.23
C GLN A 15 15.30 -49.25 -26.34
N ALA A 16 14.28 -48.63 -25.75
CA ALA A 16 14.40 -47.26 -25.32
C ALA A 16 15.45 -47.23 -24.19
N GLU A 17 16.29 -46.21 -24.18
CA GLU A 17 17.50 -46.06 -23.36
C GLU A 17 17.34 -46.53 -21.91
N ALA A 18 17.95 -47.66 -21.58
CA ALA A 18 18.13 -48.15 -20.21
C ALA A 18 19.16 -47.32 -19.40
N GLY A 19 19.23 -46.01 -19.65
CA GLY A 19 20.33 -45.14 -19.21
C GLY A 19 19.95 -43.89 -18.42
N LYS A 20 18.68 -43.45 -18.42
CA LYS A 20 18.24 -42.39 -17.50
C LYS A 20 17.64 -43.02 -16.25
N LYS A 21 18.40 -43.02 -15.15
CA LYS A 21 17.83 -43.25 -13.82
C LYS A 21 16.71 -42.22 -13.63
N PHE A 22 15.50 -42.69 -13.31
CA PHE A 22 14.40 -41.82 -12.97
C PHE A 22 14.75 -41.10 -11.67
N SER A 23 14.60 -39.77 -11.66
CA SER A 23 14.68 -38.98 -10.45
C SER A 23 13.28 -38.52 -10.06
N CYS A 24 12.67 -39.26 -9.14
CA CYS A 24 11.77 -38.62 -8.18
C CYS A 24 12.70 -38.09 -7.10
N ASP A 25 13.12 -36.84 -7.20
CA ASP A 25 14.02 -36.22 -6.21
C ASP A 25 13.27 -35.82 -4.95
N CYS A 26 12.26 -36.58 -4.55
CA CYS A 26 11.68 -36.46 -3.22
C CYS A 26 12.79 -36.48 -2.17
N TRP A 27 12.75 -35.54 -1.24
CA TRP A 27 13.68 -35.49 -0.10
C TRP A 27 13.75 -36.83 0.67
N ASP A 28 12.70 -37.64 0.57
CA ASP A 28 12.64 -39.01 1.04
C ASP A 28 13.15 -39.98 -0.04
N GLY A 29 14.45 -40.31 -0.03
CA GLY A 29 15.08 -41.22 -0.99
C GLY A 29 14.43 -42.61 -1.12
N SER A 30 13.53 -42.98 -0.20
CA SER A 30 12.69 -44.17 -0.34
C SER A 30 11.62 -44.03 -1.42
N CYS A 31 11.01 -42.85 -1.60
CA CYS A 31 9.97 -42.63 -2.60
C CYS A 31 10.57 -42.69 -4.01
N GLN A 32 11.78 -42.17 -4.19
CA GLN A 32 12.58 -42.33 -5.41
C GLN A 32 12.82 -43.79 -5.73
N THR A 33 13.26 -44.55 -4.72
CA THR A 33 13.51 -45.98 -4.85
C THR A 33 12.23 -46.72 -5.24
N MET A 34 11.09 -46.39 -4.64
CA MET A 34 9.79 -46.98 -4.96
C MET A 34 9.36 -46.73 -6.41
N PHE A 35 9.44 -45.48 -6.90
CA PHE A 35 9.10 -45.18 -8.29
C PHE A 35 10.04 -45.90 -9.28
N ASN A 36 11.33 -45.97 -8.98
CA ASN A 36 12.31 -46.67 -9.82
C ASN A 36 12.03 -48.18 -9.89
N GLU A 37 11.75 -48.81 -8.74
CA GLU A 37 11.38 -50.23 -8.69
C GLU A 37 10.08 -50.54 -9.46
N LEU A 38 9.10 -49.63 -9.41
CA LEU A 38 7.84 -49.76 -10.14
C LEU A 38 8.04 -49.61 -11.65
N HIS A 39 8.87 -48.65 -12.08
CA HIS A 39 9.26 -48.49 -13.48
C HIS A 39 9.95 -49.75 -14.02
N GLU A 40 10.94 -50.28 -13.29
CA GLU A 40 11.64 -51.52 -13.64
C GLU A 40 10.69 -52.73 -13.68
N ALA A 41 9.62 -52.71 -12.89
CA ALA A 41 8.55 -53.70 -12.92
C ALA A 41 7.55 -53.51 -14.08
N GLY A 42 7.72 -52.49 -14.92
CA GLY A 42 6.84 -52.19 -16.06
C GLY A 42 5.51 -51.53 -15.68
N LEU A 43 5.40 -50.96 -14.47
CA LEU A 43 4.19 -50.28 -14.01
C LEU A 43 4.30 -48.78 -14.28
N CYS A 44 3.34 -48.24 -15.05
CA CYS A 44 3.33 -46.83 -15.45
C CYS A 44 2.69 -45.94 -14.37
N THR A 45 3.53 -45.13 -13.73
CA THR A 45 3.16 -44.17 -12.67
C THR A 45 3.08 -42.74 -13.21
N VAL A 46 2.75 -41.78 -12.34
CA VAL A 46 2.73 -40.36 -12.67
C VAL A 46 4.10 -39.87 -13.16
N MET A 47 5.19 -40.39 -12.61
CA MET A 47 6.55 -40.01 -13.02
C MET A 47 6.84 -40.45 -14.46
N ASP A 48 6.37 -41.64 -14.85
CA ASP A 48 6.48 -42.13 -16.23
C ASP A 48 5.66 -41.27 -17.20
N ARG A 49 4.45 -40.88 -16.80
CA ARG A 49 3.58 -40.03 -17.63
C ARG A 49 4.16 -38.63 -17.82
N VAL A 50 4.83 -38.08 -16.80
CA VAL A 50 5.52 -36.79 -16.89
C VAL A 50 6.71 -36.90 -17.83
N ALA A 51 7.54 -37.94 -17.69
CA ALA A 51 8.65 -38.19 -18.60
C ALA A 51 8.17 -38.33 -20.06
N ALA A 52 7.04 -39.03 -20.28
CA ALA A 52 6.44 -39.21 -21.60
C ALA A 52 5.89 -37.91 -22.21
N GLN A 53 5.51 -36.91 -21.41
CA GLN A 53 5.11 -35.59 -21.92
C GLN A 53 6.30 -34.82 -22.51
N GLY A 54 7.54 -35.13 -22.12
CA GLY A 54 8.74 -34.43 -22.57
C GLY A 54 8.62 -32.91 -22.37
N ALA A 55 8.98 -32.14 -23.39
CA ALA A 55 8.78 -30.69 -23.38
C ALA A 55 7.30 -30.34 -23.59
N GLN A 56 6.65 -29.82 -22.55
CA GLN A 56 5.26 -29.35 -22.61
C GLN A 56 5.09 -28.15 -23.55
N CYS A 57 3.87 -27.95 -24.06
CA CYS A 57 3.56 -26.89 -25.03
C CYS A 57 3.86 -25.48 -24.49
N ARG A 58 4.86 -24.81 -25.05
CA ARG A 58 5.32 -23.47 -24.62
C ARG A 58 4.21 -22.40 -24.68
N PHE A 59 3.35 -22.41 -25.69
CA PHE A 59 2.22 -21.46 -25.77
C PHE A 59 1.24 -21.65 -24.62
N GLY A 60 0.96 -22.91 -24.27
CA GLY A 60 0.15 -23.24 -23.11
C GLY A 60 0.81 -22.77 -21.82
N LEU A 61 2.09 -23.08 -21.61
CA LEU A 61 2.84 -22.67 -20.41
C LEU A 61 2.84 -21.16 -20.17
N LEU A 62 2.85 -20.35 -21.23
CA LEU A 62 2.81 -18.90 -21.14
C LEU A 62 1.37 -18.33 -21.04
N GLY A 63 0.33 -19.16 -21.20
CA GLY A 63 -1.06 -18.68 -21.23
C GLY A 63 -1.44 -18.03 -22.57
N LEU A 64 -0.63 -18.19 -23.61
CA LEU A 64 -0.82 -17.59 -24.93
C LEU A 64 -1.61 -18.48 -25.90
N CYS A 65 -2.47 -19.36 -25.39
CA CYS A 65 -3.31 -20.26 -26.18
C CYS A 65 -4.78 -20.10 -25.79
N CYS A 66 -5.64 -19.73 -26.75
CA CYS A 66 -7.07 -19.52 -26.52
C CYS A 66 -7.93 -20.56 -27.27
N ARG A 67 -8.83 -21.21 -26.54
CA ARG A 67 -9.76 -22.26 -27.03
C ARG A 67 -11.22 -21.98 -26.67
N PHE A 68 -11.57 -20.73 -26.41
CA PHE A 68 -12.91 -20.36 -25.91
C PHE A 68 -13.97 -20.19 -27.00
N CYS A 69 -13.65 -20.50 -28.26
CA CYS A 69 -14.62 -20.63 -29.36
C CYS A 69 -14.10 -21.60 -30.44
N LEU A 70 -15.00 -21.98 -31.37
CA LEU A 70 -14.71 -22.95 -32.43
C LEU A 70 -13.84 -22.43 -33.59
N GLN A 71 -13.48 -21.14 -33.59
CA GLN A 71 -12.48 -20.61 -34.53
C GLN A 71 -11.04 -20.96 -34.11
N GLY A 72 -10.82 -21.30 -32.83
CA GLY A 72 -9.51 -21.67 -32.30
C GLY A 72 -9.02 -23.06 -32.71
N PRO A 73 -7.86 -23.52 -32.19
CA PRO A 73 -7.04 -22.85 -31.17
C PRO A 73 -6.29 -21.63 -31.74
N CYS A 74 -6.49 -20.48 -31.11
CA CYS A 74 -5.66 -19.29 -31.36
C CYS A 74 -4.40 -19.36 -30.48
N ARG A 75 -3.30 -18.80 -30.96
CA ARG A 75 -2.08 -18.61 -30.16
C ARG A 75 -1.44 -17.27 -30.46
N ILE A 76 -0.66 -16.74 -29.52
CA ILE A 76 0.16 -15.54 -29.73
C ILE A 76 1.64 -15.92 -29.67
N ASN A 77 2.44 -15.38 -30.58
CA ASN A 77 3.87 -15.61 -30.59
C ASN A 77 4.56 -14.78 -29.50
N PRO A 78 5.23 -15.40 -28.51
CA PRO A 78 5.90 -14.65 -27.44
C PRO A 78 7.07 -13.80 -27.95
N MET A 79 7.57 -14.03 -29.17
CA MET A 79 8.65 -13.26 -29.79
C MET A 79 8.18 -11.98 -30.50
N GLY A 80 6.90 -11.61 -30.39
CA GLY A 80 6.34 -10.41 -31.02
C GLY A 80 6.14 -10.49 -32.54
N LYS A 81 6.36 -11.66 -33.14
CA LYS A 81 6.04 -11.93 -34.56
C LYS A 81 4.58 -12.35 -34.71
N GLU A 82 4.05 -12.33 -35.93
CA GLU A 82 2.72 -12.90 -36.17
C GLU A 82 2.67 -14.40 -35.78
N PRO A 83 1.55 -14.88 -35.20
CA PRO A 83 0.34 -14.13 -34.82
C PRO A 83 0.54 -13.26 -33.55
N THR A 84 0.14 -11.98 -33.63
CA THR A 84 0.20 -11.00 -32.50
C THR A 84 -1.13 -10.79 -31.78
N SER A 85 -2.19 -11.48 -32.22
CA SER A 85 -3.52 -11.49 -31.61
C SER A 85 -4.26 -12.79 -31.96
N GLY A 86 -5.35 -13.09 -31.25
CA GLY A 86 -6.29 -14.13 -31.66
C GLY A 86 -7.13 -13.70 -32.87
N ILE A 87 -7.82 -14.65 -33.52
CA ILE A 87 -8.66 -14.38 -34.71
C ILE A 87 -9.71 -13.29 -34.47
N CYS A 88 -10.28 -13.23 -33.26
CA CYS A 88 -11.27 -12.21 -32.87
C CYS A 88 -10.65 -10.87 -32.42
N GLY A 89 -9.32 -10.71 -32.49
CA GLY A 89 -8.59 -9.53 -32.03
C GLY A 89 -8.13 -9.57 -30.56
N ALA A 90 -8.46 -10.61 -29.80
CA ALA A 90 -8.01 -10.74 -28.40
C ALA A 90 -6.48 -10.71 -28.29
N ARG A 91 -5.96 -9.81 -27.44
CA ARG A 91 -4.53 -9.64 -27.16
C ARG A 91 -4.01 -10.67 -26.15
N ASP A 92 -2.71 -10.67 -25.94
CA ASP A 92 -2.02 -11.50 -24.95
C ASP A 92 -2.60 -11.29 -23.55
N TYR A 93 -2.76 -10.04 -23.11
CA TYR A 93 -3.33 -9.72 -21.80
C TYR A 93 -4.78 -10.21 -21.66
N THR A 94 -5.59 -10.12 -22.72
CA THR A 94 -6.98 -10.61 -22.70
C THR A 94 -7.02 -12.13 -22.59
N ILE A 95 -6.19 -12.84 -23.36
CA ILE A 95 -6.16 -14.31 -23.36
C ILE A 95 -5.66 -14.83 -22.00
N VAL A 96 -4.57 -14.26 -21.49
CA VAL A 96 -3.99 -14.63 -20.19
C VAL A 96 -4.97 -14.34 -19.05
N ALA A 97 -5.57 -13.15 -18.98
CA ALA A 97 -6.54 -12.80 -17.95
C ALA A 97 -7.75 -13.76 -17.96
N ARG A 98 -8.31 -14.06 -19.13
CA ARG A 98 -9.44 -15.01 -19.25
C ARG A 98 -9.07 -16.43 -18.83
N PHE A 99 -7.84 -16.85 -19.09
CA PHE A 99 -7.37 -18.17 -18.69
C PHE A 99 -7.29 -18.29 -17.16
N ILE A 100 -6.65 -17.30 -16.51
CA ILE A 100 -6.51 -17.25 -15.05
C ILE A 100 -7.89 -17.22 -14.39
N ASP A 101 -8.79 -16.35 -14.86
CA ASP A 101 -10.15 -16.25 -14.35
C ASP A 101 -10.94 -17.56 -14.45
N ARG A 102 -10.81 -18.29 -15.56
CA ARG A 102 -11.47 -19.60 -15.68
C ARG A 102 -10.89 -20.64 -14.73
N MET A 103 -9.59 -20.61 -14.45
CA MET A 103 -9.02 -21.45 -13.39
C MET A 103 -9.57 -21.05 -12.01
N ILE A 104 -9.70 -19.76 -11.73
CA ILE A 104 -10.31 -19.28 -10.49
C ILE A 104 -11.75 -19.78 -10.39
N ALA A 105 -12.55 -19.68 -11.46
CA ALA A 105 -13.92 -20.18 -11.49
C ALA A 105 -14.00 -21.70 -11.28
N GLY A 106 -13.09 -22.49 -11.88
CA GLY A 106 -13.00 -23.94 -11.65
C GLY A 106 -12.65 -24.30 -10.20
N GLY A 107 -11.73 -23.56 -9.59
CA GLY A 107 -11.41 -23.68 -8.17
C GLY A 107 -12.60 -23.32 -7.27
N THR A 108 -13.23 -22.18 -7.56
CA THR A 108 -14.41 -21.67 -6.85
C THR A 108 -15.57 -22.64 -6.92
N ALA A 109 -15.86 -23.23 -8.08
CA ALA A 109 -16.90 -24.25 -8.24
C ALA A 109 -16.61 -25.49 -7.38
N SER A 110 -15.34 -25.88 -7.27
CA SER A 110 -14.92 -27.03 -6.46
C SER A 110 -15.17 -26.83 -4.96
N HIS A 111 -14.86 -25.64 -4.41
CA HIS A 111 -15.17 -25.32 -3.01
C HIS A 111 -16.64 -24.95 -2.78
N SER A 112 -17.30 -24.37 -3.79
CA SER A 112 -18.74 -24.07 -3.75
C SER A 112 -19.54 -25.34 -3.52
N GLN A 113 -19.32 -26.36 -4.36
CA GLN A 113 -20.03 -27.64 -4.26
C GLN A 113 -19.81 -28.29 -2.88
N HIS A 114 -18.57 -28.32 -2.41
CA HIS A 114 -18.23 -28.89 -1.10
C HIS A 114 -18.99 -28.19 0.03
N GLY A 115 -18.91 -26.86 0.14
CA GLY A 115 -19.59 -26.12 1.22
C GLY A 115 -21.11 -26.21 1.13
N LYS A 116 -21.65 -26.29 -0.08
CA LYS A 116 -23.09 -26.42 -0.34
C LYS A 116 -23.64 -27.76 0.10
N GLU A 117 -22.95 -28.86 -0.18
CA GLU A 117 -23.32 -30.20 0.29
C GLU A 117 -23.35 -30.26 1.82
N ILE A 118 -22.33 -29.73 2.49
CA ILE A 118 -22.27 -29.67 3.96
C ILE A 118 -23.42 -28.82 4.52
N SER A 119 -23.71 -27.68 3.89
CA SER A 119 -24.84 -26.82 4.27
C SER A 119 -26.19 -27.54 4.13
N HIS A 120 -26.36 -28.30 3.05
CA HIS A 120 -27.55 -29.10 2.80
C HIS A 120 -27.71 -30.21 3.84
N VAL A 121 -26.63 -30.93 4.18
CA VAL A 121 -26.71 -31.98 5.21
C VAL A 121 -27.03 -31.40 6.59
N LEU A 122 -26.44 -30.26 6.97
CA LEU A 122 -26.83 -29.59 8.21
C LEU A 122 -28.31 -29.18 8.20
N HIS A 123 -28.84 -28.75 7.05
CA HIS A 123 -30.26 -28.47 6.88
C HIS A 123 -31.11 -29.73 7.09
N MET A 124 -30.76 -30.85 6.49
CA MET A 124 -31.44 -32.14 6.67
C MET A 124 -31.41 -32.60 8.14
N VAL A 125 -30.26 -32.43 8.83
CA VAL A 125 -30.13 -32.70 10.28
C VAL A 125 -31.13 -31.85 11.06
N SER A 126 -31.25 -30.56 10.74
CA SER A 126 -32.21 -29.66 11.40
C SER A 126 -33.68 -30.09 11.23
N LYS A 127 -34.00 -30.77 10.12
CA LYS A 127 -35.33 -31.30 9.81
C LYS A 127 -35.55 -32.75 10.28
N GLY A 128 -34.51 -33.43 10.77
CA GLY A 128 -34.57 -34.84 11.15
C GLY A 128 -34.70 -35.79 9.96
N GLU A 129 -34.30 -35.36 8.76
CA GLU A 129 -34.38 -36.13 7.50
C GLU A 129 -33.24 -37.13 7.36
N THR A 130 -32.12 -36.93 8.09
CA THR A 130 -31.04 -37.91 8.26
C THR A 130 -30.82 -38.20 9.74
N LYS A 131 -30.40 -39.44 10.03
CA LYS A 131 -30.04 -39.90 11.38
C LYS A 131 -28.56 -40.27 11.51
N ASP A 132 -27.85 -40.34 10.38
CA ASP A 132 -26.44 -40.70 10.33
C ASP A 132 -25.54 -39.49 10.65
N TYR A 133 -26.07 -38.28 10.51
CA TYR A 133 -25.42 -37.03 10.91
C TYR A 133 -26.18 -36.35 12.04
N ILE A 134 -25.45 -35.67 12.91
CA ILE A 134 -25.99 -34.90 14.03
C ILE A 134 -25.18 -33.61 14.23
N VAL A 135 -25.71 -32.67 15.00
CA VAL A 135 -24.91 -31.56 15.54
C VAL A 135 -24.00 -32.11 16.64
N THR A 136 -22.71 -32.21 16.39
CA THR A 136 -21.73 -32.72 17.37
C THR A 136 -21.09 -31.60 18.19
N ASP A 137 -21.01 -30.37 17.66
CA ASP A 137 -20.49 -29.20 18.36
C ASP A 137 -21.51 -28.06 18.44
N GLU A 138 -22.36 -28.10 19.47
CA GLU A 138 -23.30 -27.01 19.74
C GLU A 138 -22.62 -25.67 20.07
N GLY A 139 -21.40 -25.71 20.63
CA GLY A 139 -20.64 -24.51 20.97
C GLY A 139 -20.24 -23.75 19.71
N LYS A 140 -19.71 -24.49 18.73
CA LYS A 140 -19.41 -23.98 17.40
C LYS A 140 -20.66 -23.45 16.70
N LEU A 141 -21.77 -24.19 16.72
CA LEU A 141 -23.03 -23.75 16.12
C LEU A 141 -23.50 -22.40 16.69
N LYS A 142 -23.46 -22.25 18.02
CA LYS A 142 -23.80 -20.99 18.71
C LYS A 142 -22.83 -19.87 18.34
N ALA A 143 -21.54 -20.16 18.19
CA ALA A 143 -20.54 -19.18 17.78
C ALA A 143 -20.76 -18.69 16.34
N VAL A 144 -21.04 -19.60 15.40
CA VAL A 144 -21.37 -19.27 14.00
C VAL A 144 -22.66 -18.44 13.94
N ALA A 145 -23.72 -18.87 14.64
CA ALA A 145 -24.96 -18.10 14.71
C ALA A 145 -24.74 -16.67 15.23
N LYS A 146 -23.92 -16.52 16.29
CA LYS A 146 -23.56 -15.20 16.83
C LYS A 146 -22.82 -14.33 15.80
N LYS A 147 -21.86 -14.90 15.06
CA LYS A 147 -21.12 -14.19 13.99
C LYS A 147 -22.05 -13.70 12.87
N LEU A 148 -23.05 -14.51 12.52
CA LEU A 148 -24.06 -14.17 11.51
C LEU A 148 -25.17 -13.23 12.02
N GLY A 149 -25.16 -12.85 13.30
CA GLY A 149 -26.20 -12.03 13.90
C GLY A 149 -27.53 -12.77 14.14
N ILE A 150 -27.52 -14.10 14.14
CA ILE A 150 -28.69 -14.94 14.39
C ILE A 150 -28.86 -15.11 15.91
N PRO A 151 -29.93 -14.59 16.54
CA PRO A 151 -30.10 -14.63 17.98
C PRO A 151 -30.39 -16.08 18.45
N PRO A 152 -29.67 -16.58 19.48
CA PRO A 152 -29.87 -17.94 19.98
C PRO A 152 -31.09 -18.08 20.91
N ASN A 153 -31.68 -16.96 21.37
CA ASN A 153 -32.63 -16.96 22.48
C ASN A 153 -33.90 -17.79 22.18
N GLY A 154 -34.16 -18.78 23.05
CA GLY A 154 -35.34 -19.65 22.97
C GLY A 154 -35.26 -20.77 21.93
N LYS A 155 -34.15 -20.90 21.18
CA LYS A 155 -33.97 -21.94 20.15
C LYS A 155 -33.18 -23.13 20.71
N ASN A 156 -33.63 -24.34 20.40
CA ASN A 156 -32.84 -25.55 20.60
C ASN A 156 -31.79 -25.69 19.47
N ALA A 157 -30.89 -26.67 19.60
CA ALA A 157 -29.80 -26.88 18.63
C ALA A 157 -30.29 -27.07 17.18
N LEU A 158 -31.39 -27.82 16.98
CA LEU A 158 -31.94 -28.07 15.65
C LEU A 158 -32.54 -26.81 15.02
N ALA A 159 -33.32 -26.02 15.77
CA ALA A 159 -33.86 -24.75 15.29
C ALA A 159 -32.75 -23.75 14.94
N LEU A 160 -31.65 -23.74 15.71
CA LEU A 160 -30.49 -22.90 15.41
C LEU A 160 -29.73 -23.40 14.17
N ALA A 161 -29.58 -24.71 14.02
CA ALA A 161 -28.97 -25.34 12.84
C ALA A 161 -29.78 -25.05 11.56
N GLU A 162 -31.11 -25.01 11.66
CA GLU A 162 -31.97 -24.62 10.53
C GLU A 162 -31.67 -23.20 10.05
N ASP A 163 -31.60 -22.23 10.97
CA ASP A 163 -31.34 -20.84 10.59
C ASP A 163 -29.93 -20.64 10.04
N VAL A 164 -28.93 -21.27 10.64
CA VAL A 164 -27.53 -21.21 10.18
C VAL A 164 -27.38 -21.86 8.80
N SER A 165 -27.94 -23.06 8.60
CA SER A 165 -27.89 -23.74 7.30
C SER A 165 -28.64 -22.97 6.22
N ARG A 166 -29.78 -22.36 6.54
CA ARG A 166 -30.51 -21.49 5.59
C ARG A 166 -29.71 -20.25 5.20
N ALA A 167 -29.06 -19.60 6.16
CA ALA A 167 -28.18 -18.46 5.87
C ALA A 167 -27.00 -18.86 4.97
N ALA A 168 -26.40 -20.04 5.18
CA ALA A 168 -25.35 -20.57 4.33
C ALA A 168 -25.85 -20.87 2.91
N LEU A 169 -26.99 -21.56 2.77
CA LEU A 169 -27.61 -21.86 1.46
C LEU A 169 -28.04 -20.59 0.70
N GLU A 170 -28.43 -19.53 1.42
CA GLU A 170 -28.76 -18.24 0.82
C GLU A 170 -27.53 -17.61 0.14
N ASP A 171 -26.33 -17.70 0.72
CA ASP A 171 -25.10 -17.16 0.10
C ASP A 171 -24.76 -17.82 -1.26
N TYR A 172 -25.26 -19.02 -1.54
CA TYR A 172 -25.15 -19.68 -2.86
C TYR A 172 -26.22 -19.24 -3.88
N SER A 173 -27.32 -18.66 -3.43
CA SER A 173 -28.54 -18.47 -4.24
C SER A 173 -29.16 -17.07 -4.16
N ARG A 174 -28.57 -16.16 -3.38
CA ARG A 174 -29.04 -14.80 -3.13
C ARG A 174 -29.25 -14.03 -4.44
N TYR A 175 -30.40 -13.39 -4.56
CA TYR A 175 -30.73 -12.52 -5.69
C TYR A 175 -30.45 -11.03 -5.41
N THR A 176 -30.47 -10.63 -4.14
CA THR A 176 -30.22 -9.24 -3.71
C THR A 176 -28.75 -8.85 -3.86
N SER A 177 -28.45 -7.55 -3.87
CA SER A 177 -27.09 -7.01 -3.90
C SER A 177 -26.36 -7.03 -2.54
N GLU A 178 -26.98 -7.56 -1.48
CA GLU A 178 -26.34 -7.68 -0.17
C GLU A 178 -25.08 -8.57 -0.27
N PRO A 179 -23.95 -8.17 0.35
CA PRO A 179 -22.75 -9.00 0.38
C PRO A 179 -23.00 -10.35 1.05
N LEU A 180 -22.22 -11.37 0.67
CA LEU A 180 -22.25 -12.68 1.31
C LEU A 180 -22.13 -12.57 2.84
N ALA A 181 -23.05 -13.23 3.55
CA ALA A 181 -23.17 -13.14 5.00
C ALA A 181 -21.92 -13.71 5.70
N PHE A 182 -21.43 -14.86 5.24
CA PHE A 182 -20.25 -15.49 5.81
C PHE A 182 -18.98 -14.65 5.57
N LEU A 183 -18.82 -14.06 4.37
CA LEU A 183 -17.72 -13.14 4.06
C LEU A 183 -17.72 -11.93 5.00
N LYS A 184 -18.88 -11.27 5.13
CA LYS A 184 -19.04 -10.08 5.99
C LYS A 184 -18.74 -10.36 7.46
N SER A 185 -18.99 -11.60 7.91
CA SER A 185 -18.85 -11.98 9.32
C SER A 185 -17.45 -12.42 9.75
N SER A 186 -16.54 -12.69 8.81
CA SER A 186 -15.23 -13.31 9.09
C SER A 186 -14.02 -12.40 8.87
N VAL A 187 -14.24 -11.17 8.40
CA VAL A 187 -13.16 -10.24 8.02
C VAL A 187 -13.27 -8.90 8.76
N THR A 188 -12.22 -8.08 8.69
CA THR A 188 -12.21 -6.74 9.30
C THR A 188 -13.17 -5.79 8.55
N LYS A 189 -13.60 -4.73 9.25
CA LYS A 189 -14.38 -3.64 8.61
C LYS A 189 -13.59 -2.95 7.49
N GLY A 190 -12.27 -2.85 7.65
CA GLY A 190 -11.36 -2.29 6.65
C GLY A 190 -11.39 -3.05 5.33
N ARG A 191 -11.32 -4.40 5.37
CA ARG A 191 -11.45 -5.25 4.17
C ARG A 191 -12.81 -5.09 3.49
N MET A 192 -13.91 -5.11 4.25
CA MET A 192 -15.24 -4.90 3.68
C MET A 192 -15.39 -3.55 2.98
N HIS A 193 -14.90 -2.48 3.61
CA HIS A 193 -14.94 -1.14 3.02
C HIS A 193 -14.07 -1.06 1.75
N LEU A 194 -12.88 -1.67 1.77
CA LEU A 194 -12.02 -1.75 0.59
C LEU A 194 -12.73 -2.48 -0.56
N TRP A 195 -13.24 -3.69 -0.34
CA TRP A 195 -13.88 -4.46 -1.40
C TRP A 195 -15.15 -3.81 -1.96
N ASP A 196 -15.91 -3.11 -1.11
CA ASP A 196 -17.07 -2.32 -1.54
C ASP A 196 -16.63 -1.17 -2.46
N THR A 197 -15.66 -0.36 -2.01
CA THR A 197 -15.14 0.77 -2.79
C THR A 197 -14.46 0.33 -4.09
N HIS A 198 -13.94 -0.90 -4.13
CA HIS A 198 -13.26 -1.48 -5.29
C HIS A 198 -14.16 -2.39 -6.14
N ALA A 199 -15.47 -2.40 -5.90
CA ALA A 199 -16.44 -3.11 -6.73
C ALA A 199 -16.24 -4.64 -6.83
N VAL A 200 -15.62 -5.27 -5.84
CA VAL A 200 -15.32 -6.72 -5.83
C VAL A 200 -16.10 -7.51 -4.79
N LEU A 201 -17.03 -6.91 -4.05
CA LEU A 201 -17.89 -7.68 -3.14
C LEU A 201 -18.83 -8.61 -3.92
N PRO A 202 -18.75 -9.94 -3.72
CA PRO A 202 -19.75 -10.86 -4.23
C PRO A 202 -21.01 -10.82 -3.37
N SER A 203 -22.16 -11.02 -4.01
CA SER A 203 -23.46 -11.22 -3.32
C SER A 203 -23.96 -12.65 -3.44
N ASN A 204 -23.42 -13.45 -4.37
CA ASN A 204 -23.85 -14.82 -4.63
C ASN A 204 -22.68 -15.65 -5.20
N ILE A 205 -22.39 -16.79 -4.56
CA ILE A 205 -21.27 -17.67 -4.91
C ILE A 205 -21.43 -18.23 -6.33
N GLU A 206 -22.56 -18.83 -6.67
CA GLU A 206 -22.80 -19.47 -7.98
C GLU A 206 -22.86 -18.46 -9.12
N THR A 207 -23.43 -17.27 -8.85
CA THR A 207 -23.50 -16.18 -9.82
C THR A 207 -22.10 -15.68 -10.18
N SER A 208 -21.18 -15.59 -9.21
CA SER A 208 -19.80 -15.18 -9.49
C SER A 208 -19.07 -16.16 -10.43
N ILE A 209 -19.32 -17.47 -10.31
CA ILE A 209 -18.80 -18.50 -11.22
C ILE A 209 -19.39 -18.30 -12.62
N SER A 210 -20.72 -18.16 -12.71
CA SER A 210 -21.42 -17.95 -13.99
C SER A 210 -20.98 -16.65 -14.68
N GLU A 211 -20.80 -15.56 -13.92
CA GLU A 211 -20.33 -14.27 -14.42
C GLU A 211 -18.94 -14.39 -15.04
N VAL A 212 -17.99 -15.07 -14.40
CA VAL A 212 -16.65 -15.29 -14.96
C VAL A 212 -16.73 -16.10 -16.25
N MET A 213 -17.54 -17.17 -16.29
CA MET A 213 -17.70 -17.98 -17.50
C MET A 213 -18.30 -17.18 -18.67
N HIS A 214 -19.24 -16.27 -18.38
CA HIS A 214 -19.82 -15.36 -19.36
C HIS A 214 -18.80 -14.29 -19.81
N ARG A 215 -18.19 -13.57 -18.86
CA ARG A 215 -17.23 -12.49 -19.09
C ARG A 215 -16.05 -12.92 -19.97
N THR A 216 -15.59 -14.15 -19.77
CA THR A 216 -14.43 -14.71 -20.49
C THR A 216 -14.79 -15.35 -21.84
N ALA A 217 -16.06 -15.37 -22.24
CA ALA A 217 -16.49 -15.88 -23.53
C ALA A 217 -16.03 -15.01 -24.72
N MET A 218 -16.08 -15.57 -25.92
CA MET A 218 -15.75 -14.85 -27.15
C MET A 218 -16.73 -13.68 -27.36
N GLY A 219 -16.19 -12.49 -27.69
CA GLY A 219 -17.00 -11.30 -27.96
C GLY A 219 -17.56 -10.57 -26.73
N VAL A 220 -17.17 -10.98 -25.52
CA VAL A 220 -17.55 -10.32 -24.27
C VAL A 220 -16.41 -9.41 -23.81
N ASP A 221 -15.85 -9.61 -22.62
CA ASP A 221 -14.90 -8.66 -22.05
C ASP A 221 -13.49 -8.86 -22.61
N ALA A 222 -12.82 -7.76 -22.91
CA ALA A 222 -11.48 -7.76 -23.51
C ALA A 222 -10.49 -6.85 -22.77
N ASP A 223 -10.95 -6.07 -21.79
CA ASP A 223 -10.08 -5.29 -20.91
C ASP A 223 -9.57 -6.21 -19.78
N PRO A 224 -8.25 -6.31 -19.56
CA PRO A 224 -7.70 -7.22 -18.57
C PRO A 224 -8.13 -6.89 -17.14
N ILE A 225 -8.43 -5.61 -16.82
CA ILE A 225 -8.75 -5.21 -15.45
C ILE A 225 -10.17 -5.65 -15.04
N PRO A 226 -11.25 -5.31 -15.76
CA PRO A 226 -12.58 -5.83 -15.45
C PRO A 226 -12.66 -7.37 -15.51
N ILE A 227 -11.88 -8.03 -16.37
CA ILE A 227 -11.72 -9.49 -16.34
C ILE A 227 -11.20 -9.92 -14.98
N LEU A 228 -9.98 -9.53 -14.60
CA LEU A 228 -9.36 -9.94 -13.33
C LEU A 228 -10.21 -9.58 -12.10
N PHE A 229 -10.98 -8.49 -12.12
CA PHE A 229 -11.92 -8.14 -11.05
C PHE A 229 -13.10 -9.13 -10.95
N GLY A 230 -13.56 -9.69 -12.07
CA GLY A 230 -14.49 -10.83 -12.10
C GLY A 230 -13.89 -12.06 -11.43
N GLY A 231 -12.64 -12.40 -11.76
CA GLY A 231 -11.88 -13.45 -11.07
C GLY A 231 -11.75 -13.20 -9.56
N ILE A 232 -11.46 -11.98 -9.12
CA ILE A 232 -11.37 -11.61 -7.69
C ILE A 232 -12.70 -11.83 -6.97
N LYS A 233 -13.84 -11.43 -7.58
CA LYS A 233 -15.17 -11.71 -7.02
C LYS A 233 -15.39 -13.21 -6.84
N ALA A 234 -15.05 -14.01 -7.85
CA ALA A 234 -15.15 -15.47 -7.76
C ALA A 234 -14.23 -16.03 -6.66
N ALA A 235 -13.00 -15.52 -6.52
CA ALA A 235 -12.10 -15.93 -5.45
C ALA A 235 -12.62 -15.56 -4.04
N LEU A 236 -13.26 -14.41 -3.86
CA LEU A 236 -13.92 -14.08 -2.58
C LEU A 236 -15.13 -15.00 -2.30
N SER A 237 -15.84 -15.43 -3.35
CA SER A 237 -16.85 -16.48 -3.25
C SER A 237 -16.24 -17.85 -2.89
N ASP A 238 -15.05 -18.18 -3.39
CA ASP A 238 -14.29 -19.38 -3.02
C ASP A 238 -13.92 -19.39 -1.53
N TYR A 239 -13.34 -18.27 -1.04
CA TYR A 239 -13.08 -18.07 0.38
C TYR A 239 -14.36 -18.27 1.20
N THR A 240 -15.49 -17.73 0.74
CA THR A 240 -16.76 -17.85 1.46
C THR A 240 -17.27 -19.29 1.49
N GLY A 241 -17.21 -20.00 0.35
CA GLY A 241 -17.57 -21.41 0.27
C GLY A 241 -16.68 -22.30 1.16
N ALA A 242 -15.38 -22.01 1.21
CA ALA A 242 -14.44 -22.67 2.11
C ALA A 242 -14.73 -22.33 3.60
N GLN A 243 -15.06 -21.08 3.93
CA GLN A 243 -15.40 -20.65 5.28
C GLN A 243 -16.68 -21.34 5.77
N ILE A 244 -17.71 -21.43 4.92
CA ILE A 244 -18.94 -22.19 5.18
C ILE A 244 -18.61 -23.66 5.42
N SER A 245 -17.84 -24.27 4.52
CA SER A 245 -17.44 -25.67 4.66
C SER A 245 -16.73 -25.93 5.99
N SER A 246 -15.72 -25.12 6.34
CA SER A 246 -14.94 -25.28 7.56
C SER A 246 -15.79 -25.12 8.83
N ASP A 247 -16.61 -24.06 8.91
CA ASP A 247 -17.45 -23.81 10.08
C ASP A 247 -18.54 -24.89 10.26
N LEU A 248 -19.19 -25.31 9.17
CA LEU A 248 -20.27 -26.29 9.26
C LEU A 248 -19.76 -27.73 9.39
N SER A 249 -18.57 -28.04 8.87
CA SER A 249 -17.86 -29.28 9.18
C SER A 249 -17.58 -29.39 10.68
N ASP A 250 -17.15 -28.32 11.32
CA ASP A 250 -16.92 -28.32 12.76
C ASP A 250 -18.22 -28.54 13.56
N VAL A 251 -19.34 -27.99 13.08
CA VAL A 251 -20.68 -28.23 13.68
C VAL A 251 -21.09 -29.70 13.57
N LEU A 252 -20.88 -30.32 12.40
CA LEU A 252 -21.29 -31.70 12.14
C LEU A 252 -20.34 -32.76 12.70
N PHE A 253 -19.02 -32.52 12.70
CA PHE A 253 -18.01 -33.53 13.02
C PHE A 253 -17.16 -33.22 14.25
N GLY A 254 -17.29 -32.00 14.79
CA GLY A 254 -16.58 -31.51 15.96
C GLY A 254 -15.42 -30.59 15.59
N THR A 255 -15.24 -29.50 16.35
CA THR A 255 -14.08 -28.60 16.16
C THR A 255 -12.77 -29.35 16.47
N PRO A 256 -11.75 -29.31 15.58
CA PRO A 256 -10.46 -29.97 15.81
C PRO A 256 -9.78 -29.53 17.12
N LYS A 257 -9.14 -30.49 17.78
CA LYS A 257 -8.34 -30.31 19.00
C LYS A 257 -6.98 -31.00 18.82
N ILE A 258 -5.98 -30.61 19.60
CA ILE A 258 -4.63 -31.20 19.51
C ILE A 258 -4.73 -32.73 19.55
N VAL A 259 -4.15 -33.37 18.55
CA VAL A 259 -4.19 -34.82 18.37
C VAL A 259 -2.86 -35.35 17.88
N LEU A 260 -2.48 -36.52 18.39
CA LEU A 260 -1.29 -37.26 17.98
C LEU A 260 -1.67 -38.29 16.92
N SER A 261 -0.90 -38.36 15.84
CA SER A 261 -1.08 -39.30 14.75
C SER A 261 0.26 -39.63 14.08
N LYS A 262 0.21 -40.29 12.92
CA LYS A 262 1.37 -40.69 12.12
C LYS A 262 1.14 -40.35 10.64
N ALA A 263 2.23 -40.07 9.92
CA ALA A 263 2.22 -39.85 8.48
C ALA A 263 3.21 -40.76 7.74
N ASN A 264 2.99 -40.94 6.44
CA ASN A 264 3.76 -41.72 5.45
C ASN A 264 3.23 -43.16 5.24
N LEU A 265 3.65 -43.83 4.16
CA LEU A 265 3.13 -45.13 3.71
C LEU A 265 3.21 -46.25 4.75
N GLY A 266 4.15 -46.17 5.70
CA GLY A 266 4.28 -47.16 6.77
C GLY A 266 3.16 -47.19 7.80
N VAL A 267 2.12 -46.37 7.64
CA VAL A 267 0.88 -46.47 8.41
C VAL A 267 -0.04 -47.59 7.95
N LEU A 268 0.24 -48.20 6.78
CA LEU A 268 -0.45 -49.41 6.32
C LEU A 268 0.03 -50.62 7.11
N GLU A 269 -0.92 -51.44 7.58
CA GLU A 269 -0.61 -52.56 8.47
C GLU A 269 -1.00 -53.91 7.86
N GLU A 270 -0.10 -54.88 7.96
CA GLU A 270 -0.28 -56.18 7.32
C GLU A 270 -1.49 -56.95 7.85
N LYS A 271 -1.70 -56.91 9.17
CA LYS A 271 -2.75 -57.69 9.85
C LYS A 271 -4.11 -56.99 9.88
N TYR A 272 -4.22 -55.81 9.29
CA TYR A 272 -5.44 -55.02 9.25
C TYR A 272 -5.98 -54.94 7.82
N ILE A 273 -7.28 -54.72 7.73
CA ILE A 273 -7.96 -54.39 6.48
C ILE A 273 -7.67 -52.91 6.20
N ASN A 274 -6.80 -52.63 5.24
CA ASN A 274 -6.36 -51.26 4.97
C ASN A 274 -7.33 -50.58 4.00
N VAL A 275 -7.96 -49.50 4.44
CA VAL A 275 -8.91 -48.72 3.65
C VAL A 275 -8.45 -47.28 3.59
N ALA A 276 -8.08 -46.82 2.39
CA ALA A 276 -7.74 -45.42 2.16
C ALA A 276 -9.01 -44.64 1.83
N VAL A 277 -9.30 -43.60 2.59
CA VAL A 277 -10.31 -42.60 2.20
C VAL A 277 -9.59 -41.42 1.55
N HIS A 278 -9.95 -41.16 0.30
CA HIS A 278 -9.23 -40.22 -0.55
C HIS A 278 -10.21 -39.25 -1.22
N GLY A 279 -9.85 -37.96 -1.19
CA GLY A 279 -10.63 -36.89 -1.77
C GLY A 279 -10.77 -35.73 -0.79
N HIS A 280 -11.97 -35.21 -0.55
CA HIS A 280 -12.18 -33.91 0.12
C HIS A 280 -13.25 -33.85 1.22
N ASN A 281 -14.42 -34.46 1.05
CA ASN A 281 -15.58 -34.12 1.88
C ASN A 281 -15.65 -35.02 3.14
N PRO A 282 -15.69 -34.47 4.36
CA PRO A 282 -15.80 -35.24 5.59
C PRO A 282 -17.15 -35.97 5.75
N LEU A 283 -18.18 -35.61 4.98
CA LEU A 283 -19.46 -36.35 4.96
C LEU A 283 -19.25 -37.85 4.72
N LEU A 284 -18.35 -38.21 3.81
CA LEU A 284 -17.97 -39.60 3.56
C LEU A 284 -17.05 -40.15 4.65
N SER A 285 -15.92 -39.48 4.87
CA SER A 285 -14.80 -40.08 5.61
C SER A 285 -15.06 -40.20 7.12
N ASP A 286 -15.81 -39.28 7.73
CA ASP A 286 -16.14 -39.37 9.16
C ASP A 286 -17.01 -40.60 9.45
N ILE A 287 -18.03 -40.83 8.60
CA ILE A 287 -18.91 -42.01 8.68
C ILE A 287 -18.12 -43.30 8.43
N MET A 288 -17.20 -43.32 7.47
CA MET A 288 -16.33 -44.47 7.23
C MET A 288 -15.53 -44.85 8.48
N VAL A 289 -15.00 -43.86 9.22
CA VAL A 289 -14.27 -44.10 10.48
C VAL A 289 -15.20 -44.66 11.57
N GLU A 290 -16.40 -44.10 11.70
CA GLU A 290 -17.38 -44.56 12.68
C GLU A 290 -17.79 -46.02 12.42
N VAL A 291 -18.21 -46.32 11.19
CA VAL A 291 -18.69 -47.66 10.82
C VAL A 291 -17.56 -48.69 10.86
N ALA A 292 -16.33 -48.32 10.51
CA ALA A 292 -15.18 -49.21 10.64
C ALA A 292 -14.91 -49.63 12.10
N ARG A 293 -15.18 -48.75 13.07
CA ARG A 293 -15.10 -49.07 14.50
C ARG A 293 -16.24 -50.00 14.93
N GLU A 294 -17.45 -49.77 14.43
CA GLU A 294 -18.62 -50.64 14.67
C GLU A 294 -18.38 -52.06 14.09
N MET A 295 -17.77 -52.15 12.90
CA MET A 295 -17.55 -53.42 12.17
C MET A 295 -16.26 -54.18 12.55
N LYS A 296 -15.63 -53.83 13.68
CA LYS A 296 -14.44 -54.55 14.16
C LYS A 296 -14.67 -56.06 14.34
N PRO A 297 -15.80 -56.54 14.91
CA PRO A 297 -16.06 -57.99 15.02
C PRO A 297 -16.12 -58.71 13.67
N GLU A 298 -16.64 -58.06 12.63
CA GLU A 298 -16.73 -58.56 11.26
C GLU A 298 -15.35 -58.68 10.62
N ALA A 299 -14.50 -57.66 10.80
CA ALA A 299 -13.10 -57.72 10.36
C ALA A 299 -12.33 -58.88 11.02
N GLN A 300 -12.56 -59.11 12.31
CA GLN A 300 -11.97 -60.24 13.05
C GLN A 300 -12.43 -61.59 12.52
N LYS A 301 -13.71 -61.74 12.17
CA LYS A 301 -14.23 -62.93 11.49
C LYS A 301 -13.62 -63.13 10.09
N ALA A 302 -13.16 -62.07 9.43
CA ALA A 302 -12.46 -62.15 8.15
C ALA A 302 -10.96 -62.44 8.27
N GLY A 303 -10.42 -62.60 9.49
CA GLY A 303 -9.02 -62.92 9.74
C GLY A 303 -8.09 -61.70 9.84
N ALA A 304 -8.64 -60.50 10.07
CA ALA A 304 -7.88 -59.29 10.35
C ALA A 304 -7.99 -58.89 11.83
N GLU A 305 -7.06 -58.08 12.35
CA GLU A 305 -7.17 -57.53 13.71
C GLU A 305 -8.24 -56.42 13.81
N GLY A 306 -8.59 -55.81 12.68
CA GLY A 306 -9.60 -54.77 12.52
C GLY A 306 -9.49 -54.08 11.16
N PHE A 307 -10.23 -52.98 11.00
CA PHE A 307 -10.01 -52.03 9.91
C PHE A 307 -8.94 -51.00 10.29
N ASN A 308 -8.03 -50.74 9.37
CA ASN A 308 -7.09 -49.63 9.43
C ASN A 308 -7.52 -48.59 8.39
N ILE A 309 -8.26 -47.57 8.84
CA ILE A 309 -8.61 -46.42 7.99
C ILE A 309 -7.40 -45.51 7.91
N VAL A 310 -7.01 -45.12 6.70
CA VAL A 310 -5.91 -44.20 6.45
C VAL A 310 -6.35 -43.07 5.52
N GLY A 311 -5.84 -41.86 5.75
CA GLY A 311 -6.17 -40.69 4.93
C GLY A 311 -5.28 -40.55 3.69
N VAL A 312 -5.84 -40.01 2.61
CA VAL A 312 -5.09 -39.48 1.46
C VAL A 312 -5.70 -38.14 1.01
N CYS A 313 -4.87 -37.10 0.89
CA CYS A 313 -5.31 -35.72 0.60
C CYS A 313 -6.28 -35.13 1.65
N CYS A 314 -7.18 -34.23 1.25
CA CYS A 314 -7.94 -33.36 2.14
C CYS A 314 -8.89 -34.09 3.07
N THR A 315 -9.67 -35.06 2.57
CA THR A 315 -10.57 -35.85 3.44
C THR A 315 -9.77 -36.64 4.48
N GLY A 316 -8.53 -37.02 4.14
CA GLY A 316 -7.56 -37.57 5.09
C GLY A 316 -7.16 -36.58 6.18
N ASN A 317 -6.89 -35.32 5.81
CA ASN A 317 -6.64 -34.26 6.79
C ASN A 317 -7.85 -34.02 7.70
N GLU A 318 -9.08 -34.06 7.20
CA GLU A 318 -10.29 -33.84 8.01
C GLU A 318 -10.40 -34.85 9.17
N ILE A 319 -10.22 -36.15 8.89
CA ILE A 319 -10.28 -37.20 9.90
C ILE A 319 -9.00 -37.32 10.74
N LEU A 320 -7.85 -36.89 10.21
CA LEU A 320 -6.64 -36.68 11.01
C LEU A 320 -6.91 -35.64 12.09
N MET A 321 -7.40 -34.47 11.70
CA MET A 321 -7.63 -33.31 12.58
C MET A 321 -8.66 -33.57 13.68
N ARG A 322 -9.68 -34.39 13.40
CA ARG A 322 -10.79 -34.65 14.35
C ARG A 322 -10.66 -35.96 15.12
N LYS A 323 -10.10 -37.01 14.51
CA LYS A 323 -10.12 -38.38 15.06
C LYS A 323 -8.73 -39.00 15.21
N GLY A 324 -7.65 -38.29 14.84
CA GLY A 324 -6.28 -38.79 14.95
C GLY A 324 -5.97 -39.94 13.98
N ILE A 325 -6.71 -40.03 12.88
CA ILE A 325 -6.49 -41.07 11.87
C ILE A 325 -5.13 -40.83 11.17
N PRO A 326 -4.31 -41.86 10.95
CA PRO A 326 -3.04 -41.72 10.24
C PRO A 326 -3.23 -41.35 8.77
N ILE A 327 -2.26 -40.62 8.22
CA ILE A 327 -2.29 -40.13 6.83
C ILE A 327 -1.20 -40.81 6.00
N ALA A 328 -1.59 -41.55 4.97
CA ALA A 328 -0.66 -42.35 4.19
C ALA A 328 0.12 -41.50 3.20
N SER A 329 -0.56 -40.62 2.46
CA SER A 329 0.04 -39.90 1.33
C SER A 329 -0.76 -38.66 0.89
N ASN A 330 -0.21 -37.93 -0.07
CA ASN A 330 -0.78 -36.75 -0.71
C ASN A 330 -1.06 -37.02 -2.21
N VAL A 331 -1.39 -35.96 -2.96
CA VAL A 331 -1.78 -36.06 -4.37
C VAL A 331 -0.68 -36.66 -5.26
N MET A 332 0.61 -36.35 -5.03
CA MET A 332 1.69 -36.80 -5.90
C MET A 332 1.94 -38.31 -5.75
N ASN A 333 1.90 -38.80 -4.50
CA ASN A 333 2.30 -40.16 -4.17
C ASN A 333 1.08 -41.06 -3.89
N GLN A 334 -0.11 -40.71 -4.39
CA GLN A 334 -1.34 -41.48 -4.18
C GLN A 334 -1.29 -42.88 -4.83
N GLU A 335 -0.64 -43.01 -5.98
CA GLU A 335 -0.46 -44.28 -6.68
C GLU A 335 0.39 -45.26 -5.87
N LEU A 336 1.36 -44.76 -5.09
CA LEU A 336 2.19 -45.59 -4.21
C LEU A 336 1.38 -46.23 -3.07
N VAL A 337 0.29 -45.59 -2.62
CA VAL A 337 -0.59 -46.17 -1.60
C VAL A 337 -1.25 -47.44 -2.15
N LEU A 338 -1.76 -47.36 -3.37
CA LEU A 338 -2.36 -48.49 -4.09
C LEU A 338 -1.31 -49.57 -4.39
N LEU A 339 -0.14 -49.17 -4.89
CA LEU A 339 0.94 -50.07 -5.29
C LEU A 339 1.78 -50.60 -4.12
N SER A 340 1.50 -50.19 -2.88
CA SER A 340 2.14 -50.70 -1.66
C SER A 340 2.00 -52.21 -1.50
N GLY A 341 0.95 -52.79 -2.11
CA GLY A 341 0.58 -54.18 -1.97
C GLY A 341 -0.18 -54.51 -0.67
N LEU A 342 -0.49 -53.50 0.15
CA LEU A 342 -1.22 -53.68 1.41
C LEU A 342 -2.60 -53.04 1.40
N LEU A 343 -2.94 -52.20 0.44
CA LEU A 343 -4.24 -51.53 0.38
C LEU A 343 -5.34 -52.50 -0.07
N ASP A 344 -6.47 -52.57 0.63
CA ASP A 344 -7.60 -53.42 0.21
C ASP A 344 -8.68 -52.64 -0.51
N ALA A 345 -8.92 -51.40 -0.08
CA ALA A 345 -9.86 -50.51 -0.74
C ALA A 345 -9.35 -49.07 -0.75
N MET A 346 -9.58 -48.38 -1.86
CA MET A 346 -9.46 -46.93 -1.97
C MET A 346 -10.83 -46.35 -2.28
N VAL A 347 -11.35 -45.56 -1.36
CA VAL A 347 -12.70 -44.99 -1.39
C VAL A 347 -12.60 -43.51 -1.76
N LEU A 348 -13.28 -43.12 -2.83
CA LEU A 348 -13.16 -41.83 -3.49
C LEU A 348 -14.46 -41.04 -3.42
N ASP A 349 -14.39 -39.78 -2.98
CA ASP A 349 -15.43 -38.79 -3.23
C ASP A 349 -15.17 -38.05 -4.56
N TYR A 350 -14.64 -36.82 -4.54
CA TYR A 350 -14.29 -35.99 -5.68
C TYR A 350 -12.97 -35.22 -5.48
N GLN A 351 -12.42 -34.73 -6.61
CA GLN A 351 -11.26 -33.83 -6.70
C GLN A 351 -9.91 -34.46 -6.27
N CYS A 352 -8.83 -34.07 -6.97
CA CYS A 352 -7.42 -34.45 -6.71
C CYS A 352 -7.05 -35.95 -6.70
N PHE A 353 -7.94 -36.88 -7.05
CA PHE A 353 -7.53 -38.25 -7.36
C PHE A 353 -7.14 -38.38 -8.84
N MET A 354 -6.11 -39.19 -9.11
CA MET A 354 -5.63 -39.41 -10.47
C MET A 354 -6.46 -40.51 -11.16
N PRO A 355 -6.97 -40.29 -12.37
CA PRO A 355 -7.72 -41.32 -13.09
C PRO A 355 -6.92 -42.61 -13.39
N SER A 356 -5.59 -42.52 -13.36
CA SER A 356 -4.68 -43.67 -13.50
C SER A 356 -4.85 -44.73 -12.41
N LEU A 357 -5.42 -44.38 -11.26
CA LEU A 357 -5.72 -45.32 -10.18
C LEU A 357 -6.57 -46.49 -10.67
N SER A 358 -7.50 -46.27 -11.60
CA SER A 358 -8.31 -47.36 -12.18
C SER A 358 -7.44 -48.41 -12.89
N ALA A 359 -6.55 -47.94 -13.78
CA ALA A 359 -5.68 -48.85 -14.52
C ALA A 359 -4.74 -49.61 -13.58
N LEU A 360 -4.16 -48.93 -12.58
CA LEU A 360 -3.24 -49.51 -11.61
C LEU A 360 -3.94 -50.48 -10.64
N CYS A 361 -5.22 -50.27 -10.34
CA CYS A 361 -5.99 -51.20 -9.52
C CYS A 361 -6.02 -52.62 -10.09
N ASN A 362 -6.01 -52.77 -11.43
CA ASN A 362 -5.94 -54.08 -12.09
C ASN A 362 -4.63 -54.85 -11.83
N CYS A 363 -3.59 -54.16 -11.37
CA CYS A 363 -2.32 -54.75 -10.99
C CYS A 363 -2.28 -55.22 -9.52
N THR A 364 -3.35 -54.98 -8.75
CA THR A 364 -3.42 -55.26 -7.31
C THR A 364 -4.75 -55.93 -6.94
N HIS A 365 -4.90 -56.37 -5.68
CA HIS A 365 -6.17 -56.88 -5.17
C HIS A 365 -7.15 -55.76 -4.74
N THR A 366 -6.66 -54.52 -4.68
CA THR A 366 -7.35 -53.32 -4.21
C THR A 366 -8.68 -53.09 -4.94
N ARG A 367 -9.74 -52.77 -4.20
CA ARG A 367 -11.00 -52.27 -4.73
C ARG A 367 -10.98 -50.75 -4.83
N LEU A 368 -11.17 -50.23 -6.04
CA LEU A 368 -11.40 -48.80 -6.27
C LEU A 368 -12.90 -48.53 -6.18
N ILE A 369 -13.31 -47.68 -5.25
CA ILE A 369 -14.72 -47.42 -4.97
C ILE A 369 -15.01 -45.93 -5.06
N SER A 370 -15.87 -45.52 -5.98
CA SER A 370 -16.37 -44.13 -6.05
C SER A 370 -17.71 -43.99 -5.35
N THR A 371 -17.96 -42.83 -4.75
CA THR A 371 -19.16 -42.60 -3.93
C THR A 371 -20.07 -41.48 -4.43
N GLU A 372 -19.56 -40.62 -5.30
CA GLU A 372 -20.25 -39.42 -5.78
C GLU A 372 -20.67 -39.55 -7.25
N GLU A 373 -21.88 -39.09 -7.60
CA GLU A 373 -22.39 -39.15 -8.98
C GLU A 373 -21.50 -38.36 -9.95
N VAL A 374 -20.99 -37.22 -9.49
CA VAL A 374 -20.20 -36.27 -10.30
C VAL A 374 -18.74 -36.70 -10.52
N ALA A 375 -18.28 -37.77 -9.87
CA ALA A 375 -16.88 -38.18 -9.87
C ALA A 375 -16.72 -39.70 -10.05
N ARG A 376 -16.62 -40.13 -11.32
CA ARG A 376 -16.56 -41.54 -11.73
C ARG A 376 -15.28 -41.88 -12.47
N LEU A 377 -14.80 -43.11 -12.29
CA LEU A 377 -13.70 -43.66 -13.08
C LEU A 377 -14.18 -44.88 -13.88
N VAL A 378 -13.70 -45.00 -15.12
CA VAL A 378 -13.92 -46.23 -15.90
C VAL A 378 -13.33 -47.41 -15.13
N GLY A 379 -14.14 -48.40 -14.76
CA GLY A 379 -13.70 -49.59 -14.01
C GLY A 379 -13.78 -49.48 -12.49
N ASP A 380 -14.34 -48.38 -11.95
CA ASP A 380 -14.69 -48.32 -10.52
C ASP A 380 -15.84 -49.26 -10.14
N THR A 381 -15.89 -49.62 -8.86
CA THR A 381 -17.16 -50.03 -8.24
C THR A 381 -17.80 -48.77 -7.68
N HIS A 382 -19.05 -48.49 -8.04
CA HIS A 382 -19.74 -47.32 -7.50
C HIS A 382 -20.74 -47.71 -6.43
N ILE A 383 -20.57 -47.13 -5.25
CA ILE A 383 -21.52 -47.24 -4.14
C ILE A 383 -21.92 -45.82 -3.78
N GLU A 384 -23.06 -45.40 -4.30
CA GLU A 384 -23.58 -44.05 -4.07
C GLU A 384 -23.76 -43.80 -2.57
N PHE A 385 -23.22 -42.66 -2.14
CA PHE A 385 -23.24 -42.23 -0.75
C PHE A 385 -24.15 -41.01 -0.63
N THR A 386 -25.34 -41.21 -0.07
CA THR A 386 -26.28 -40.12 0.19
C THR A 386 -26.50 -39.96 1.70
N PRO A 387 -26.94 -38.77 2.17
CA PRO A 387 -27.08 -38.53 3.60
C PRO A 387 -28.07 -39.47 4.33
N GLU A 388 -29.04 -40.05 3.64
CA GLU A 388 -30.06 -40.96 4.20
C GLU A 388 -29.57 -42.40 4.38
N ARG A 389 -28.53 -42.80 3.63
CA ARG A 389 -27.97 -44.16 3.65
C ARG A 389 -26.46 -44.19 3.88
N ALA A 390 -25.91 -43.14 4.47
CA ALA A 390 -24.47 -42.97 4.68
C ALA A 390 -23.84 -44.16 5.41
N LYS A 391 -24.40 -44.56 6.56
CA LYS A 391 -23.88 -45.70 7.33
C LYS A 391 -24.07 -47.04 6.62
N SER A 392 -25.15 -47.25 5.86
CA SER A 392 -25.36 -48.52 5.15
C SER A 392 -24.45 -48.63 3.93
N SER A 393 -24.26 -47.54 3.17
CA SER A 393 -23.26 -47.46 2.09
C SER A 393 -21.85 -47.69 2.63
N ALA A 394 -21.47 -47.10 3.77
CA ALA A 394 -20.17 -47.37 4.40
C ALA A 394 -19.97 -48.85 4.78
N ARG A 395 -21.01 -49.54 5.27
CA ARG A 395 -20.94 -51.00 5.54
C ARG A 395 -20.72 -51.82 4.27
N GLU A 396 -21.36 -51.42 3.16
CA GLU A 396 -21.18 -52.06 1.85
C GLU A 396 -19.73 -51.90 1.35
N VAL A 397 -19.20 -50.68 1.42
CA VAL A 397 -17.81 -50.35 1.08
C VAL A 397 -16.82 -51.17 1.91
N LEU A 398 -17.00 -51.21 3.23
CA LEU A 398 -16.13 -51.97 4.13
C LEU A 398 -16.26 -53.48 3.92
N GLY A 399 -17.44 -53.97 3.52
CA GLY A 399 -17.64 -55.35 3.09
C GLY A 399 -16.76 -55.71 1.88
N LEU A 400 -16.72 -54.86 0.85
CA LEU A 400 -15.85 -55.06 -0.32
C LEU A 400 -14.36 -55.01 0.04
N ALA A 401 -13.98 -54.16 0.99
CA ALA A 401 -12.62 -54.12 1.51
C ALA A 401 -12.25 -55.44 2.22
N MET A 402 -13.15 -56.02 3.02
CA MET A 402 -12.95 -57.34 3.63
C MET A 402 -12.77 -58.45 2.58
N GLU A 403 -13.52 -58.41 1.48
CA GLU A 403 -13.36 -59.36 0.38
C GLU A 403 -12.00 -59.21 -0.32
N ALA A 404 -11.53 -57.98 -0.48
CA ALA A 404 -10.21 -57.71 -1.04
C ALA A 404 -9.09 -58.19 -0.10
N TYR A 405 -9.21 -57.97 1.22
CA TYR A 405 -8.27 -58.48 2.21
C TYR A 405 -8.09 -60.00 2.12
N ARG A 406 -9.18 -60.76 1.97
CA ARG A 406 -9.12 -62.22 1.80
C ARG A 406 -8.36 -62.65 0.54
N ARG A 407 -8.34 -61.80 -0.50
CA ARG A 407 -7.63 -62.03 -1.76
C ARG A 407 -6.20 -61.48 -1.79
N ARG A 408 -5.79 -60.69 -0.77
CA ARG A 408 -4.49 -60.04 -0.68
C ARG A 408 -3.33 -61.03 -0.92
N GLY A 409 -3.37 -62.23 -0.32
CA GLY A 409 -2.33 -63.26 -0.55
C GLY A 409 -0.91 -62.81 -0.15
N LYS A 410 0.13 -63.47 -0.68
CA LYS A 410 1.54 -63.03 -0.50
C LYS A 410 1.88 -61.94 -1.51
N VAL A 411 1.79 -60.68 -1.10
CA VAL A 411 2.02 -59.52 -1.98
C VAL A 411 3.48 -59.08 -1.98
N ARG A 412 4.00 -58.70 -3.14
CA ARG A 412 5.28 -57.97 -3.27
C ARG A 412 5.08 -56.58 -2.66
N ARG A 413 5.85 -56.27 -1.63
CA ARG A 413 5.75 -54.99 -0.91
C ARG A 413 6.78 -54.01 -1.42
N LEU A 414 6.38 -52.75 -1.47
CA LEU A 414 7.32 -51.64 -1.58
C LEU A 414 8.10 -51.48 -0.25
N PRO A 415 9.36 -51.03 -0.29
CA PRO A 415 10.13 -50.74 0.91
C PRO A 415 9.42 -49.71 1.79
N VAL A 416 9.11 -50.08 3.02
CA VAL A 416 8.28 -49.27 3.93
C VAL A 416 9.15 -48.36 4.79
N VAL A 417 8.94 -47.05 4.71
CA VAL A 417 9.54 -46.06 5.63
C VAL A 417 8.79 -46.07 6.95
N LYS A 418 9.54 -45.97 8.05
CA LYS A 418 8.96 -45.77 9.38
C LYS A 418 8.11 -44.49 9.39
N PRO A 419 6.85 -44.53 9.83
CA PRO A 419 6.02 -43.33 9.91
C PRO A 419 6.61 -42.25 10.81
N SER A 420 6.43 -40.99 10.40
CA SER A 420 6.77 -39.82 11.20
C SER A 420 5.64 -39.50 12.17
N THR A 421 5.99 -39.03 13.37
CA THR A 421 5.02 -38.51 14.34
C THR A 421 4.42 -37.21 13.83
N VAL A 422 3.11 -37.05 14.01
CA VAL A 422 2.39 -35.82 13.66
C VAL A 422 1.55 -35.36 14.84
N VAL A 423 1.77 -34.12 15.28
CA VAL A 423 0.83 -33.39 16.12
C VAL A 423 0.04 -32.43 15.24
N ALA A 424 -1.28 -32.62 15.20
CA ALA A 424 -2.22 -31.85 14.39
C ALA A 424 -3.36 -31.29 15.26
N GLY A 425 -4.42 -30.75 14.63
CA GLY A 425 -5.63 -30.34 15.34
C GLY A 425 -5.62 -28.89 15.83
N PHE A 426 -4.79 -28.02 15.23
CA PHE A 426 -4.68 -26.61 15.60
C PHE A 426 -5.76 -25.75 14.94
N SER A 427 -7.03 -25.98 15.28
CA SER A 427 -8.11 -25.04 14.94
C SER A 427 -7.85 -23.66 15.57
N VAL A 428 -8.48 -22.59 15.07
CA VAL A 428 -8.35 -21.25 15.69
C VAL A 428 -8.80 -21.29 17.15
N GLU A 429 -9.87 -22.03 17.43
CA GLU A 429 -10.38 -22.29 18.76
C GLU A 429 -9.33 -22.99 19.64
N GLN A 430 -8.67 -24.02 19.13
CA GLN A 430 -7.61 -24.72 19.84
C GLN A 430 -6.39 -23.82 20.08
N ILE A 431 -5.97 -23.02 19.09
CA ILE A 431 -4.90 -22.04 19.24
C ILE A 431 -5.23 -21.03 20.34
N LYS A 432 -6.46 -20.49 20.36
CA LYS A 432 -6.92 -19.60 21.43
C LYS A 432 -6.88 -20.30 22.80
N LEU A 433 -7.25 -21.58 22.89
CA LEU A 433 -7.15 -22.34 24.14
C LEU A 433 -5.70 -22.52 24.62
N LEU A 434 -4.74 -22.71 23.71
CA LEU A 434 -3.31 -22.74 24.05
C LEU A 434 -2.84 -21.38 24.57
N LEU A 435 -3.12 -20.30 23.83
CA LEU A 435 -2.70 -18.95 24.20
C LEU A 435 -3.35 -18.48 25.52
N ALA A 436 -4.57 -18.93 25.80
CA ALA A 436 -5.29 -18.67 27.05
C ALA A 436 -4.55 -19.20 28.28
N LYS A 437 -3.62 -20.14 28.14
CA LYS A 437 -2.77 -20.59 29.25
C LYS A 437 -1.78 -19.54 29.72
N LYS A 438 -1.44 -18.57 28.85
CA LYS A 438 -0.54 -17.45 29.15
C LYS A 438 -1.30 -16.16 29.40
N ASN A 439 -2.41 -15.95 28.69
CA ASN A 439 -3.31 -14.81 28.91
C ASN A 439 -4.78 -15.26 28.84
N PRO A 440 -5.39 -15.66 29.97
CA PRO A 440 -6.77 -16.17 29.99
C PRO A 440 -7.84 -15.15 29.59
N ASP A 441 -7.61 -13.87 29.91
CA ASP A 441 -8.59 -12.80 29.69
C ASP A 441 -8.57 -12.33 28.22
N ASP A 442 -7.38 -12.30 27.60
CA ASP A 442 -7.21 -11.99 26.19
C ASP A 442 -6.14 -12.89 25.52
N PRO A 443 -6.55 -14.09 25.06
CA PRO A 443 -5.62 -15.06 24.50
C PRO A 443 -4.87 -14.54 23.26
N VAL A 444 -5.53 -13.77 22.39
CA VAL A 444 -4.91 -13.31 21.14
C VAL A 444 -3.87 -12.24 21.41
N GLN A 445 -4.07 -11.39 22.42
CA GLN A 445 -3.09 -10.38 22.80
C GLN A 445 -1.71 -10.98 23.12
N TYR A 446 -1.65 -12.18 23.71
CA TYR A 446 -0.36 -12.85 23.95
C TYR A 446 0.41 -13.11 22.65
N LEU A 447 -0.27 -13.52 21.57
CA LEU A 447 0.37 -13.69 20.27
C LEU A 447 0.79 -12.33 19.68
N VAL A 448 -0.06 -11.31 19.80
CA VAL A 448 0.22 -9.94 19.34
C VAL A 448 1.48 -9.39 20.01
N ASP A 449 1.61 -9.55 21.33
CA ASP A 449 2.77 -9.07 22.09
C ASP A 449 4.07 -9.74 21.64
N ASN A 450 4.02 -11.05 21.36
CA ASN A 450 5.17 -11.81 20.87
C ASN A 450 5.52 -11.47 19.40
N ILE A 451 4.55 -11.01 18.61
CA ILE A 451 4.83 -10.42 17.29
C ILE A 451 5.48 -9.04 17.46
N ALA A 452 4.89 -8.19 18.29
CA ALA A 452 5.34 -6.81 18.49
C ALA A 452 6.78 -6.75 19.03
N ASN A 453 7.12 -7.60 20.01
CA ASN A 453 8.46 -7.64 20.60
C ASN A 453 9.51 -8.38 19.75
N GLY A 454 9.10 -9.01 18.64
CA GLY A 454 10.00 -9.67 17.69
C GLY A 454 10.41 -11.09 18.05
N ARG A 455 9.89 -11.68 19.14
CA ARG A 455 10.08 -13.10 19.47
C ARG A 455 9.51 -14.00 18.39
N ILE A 456 8.36 -13.61 17.82
CA ILE A 456 7.80 -14.18 16.59
C ILE A 456 7.86 -13.10 15.51
N ARG A 457 8.54 -13.37 14.40
CA ARG A 457 8.71 -12.35 13.34
C ARG A 457 7.42 -12.14 12.56
N GLY A 458 6.71 -13.22 12.31
CA GLY A 458 5.44 -13.22 11.59
C GLY A 458 4.84 -14.61 11.53
N LEU A 459 3.75 -14.76 10.78
CA LEU A 459 3.10 -16.05 10.54
C LEU A 459 3.10 -16.38 9.05
N ALA A 460 3.35 -17.64 8.71
CA ALA A 460 3.32 -18.11 7.33
C ALA A 460 2.36 -19.30 7.15
N LEU A 461 1.49 -19.24 6.13
CA LEU A 461 0.61 -20.35 5.75
C LEU A 461 1.20 -21.13 4.57
N PHE A 462 1.52 -22.40 4.78
CA PHE A 462 1.78 -23.34 3.70
C PHE A 462 0.48 -24.02 3.25
N ALA A 463 0.04 -23.71 2.03
CA ALA A 463 -1.18 -24.21 1.44
C ALA A 463 -0.95 -24.76 0.02
N GLY A 464 -1.89 -25.58 -0.45
CA GLY A 464 -1.91 -26.04 -1.84
C GLY A 464 -1.55 -27.51 -2.02
N CYS A 465 -1.07 -27.80 -3.22
CA CYS A 465 -0.86 -29.16 -3.74
C CYS A 465 0.63 -29.52 -3.75
N LYS A 466 0.91 -30.76 -4.17
CA LYS A 466 2.22 -31.18 -4.68
C LYS A 466 2.18 -31.18 -6.21
N SER A 467 3.31 -30.96 -6.86
CA SER A 467 3.36 -30.81 -8.32
C SER A 467 4.59 -31.48 -8.90
N VAL A 468 4.38 -32.29 -9.94
CA VAL A 468 5.43 -32.97 -10.71
C VAL A 468 6.34 -32.03 -11.52
N ARG A 469 6.13 -30.71 -11.40
CA ARG A 469 6.97 -29.68 -12.02
C ARG A 469 8.03 -29.15 -11.07
N ALA A 470 7.90 -29.39 -9.77
CA ALA A 470 8.98 -29.10 -8.85
C ALA A 470 10.18 -29.96 -9.23
N GLU A 471 11.35 -29.36 -9.40
CA GLU A 471 12.53 -30.09 -9.88
C GLU A 471 13.04 -31.07 -8.83
N GLN A 472 13.07 -30.64 -7.57
CA GLN A 472 13.68 -31.36 -6.46
C GLN A 472 12.68 -31.74 -5.36
N ASP A 473 11.37 -31.52 -5.56
CA ASP A 473 10.29 -31.89 -4.63
C ASP A 473 10.53 -31.50 -3.14
N GLU A 474 11.43 -30.56 -2.88
CA GLU A 474 11.92 -30.14 -1.57
C GLU A 474 11.59 -28.68 -1.26
N ASP A 475 11.00 -27.95 -2.21
CA ASP A 475 10.75 -26.52 -2.11
C ASP A 475 9.99 -26.15 -0.83
N ILE A 476 8.96 -26.95 -0.50
CA ILE A 476 8.19 -26.82 0.73
C ILE A 476 9.09 -26.91 1.97
N LEU A 477 10.03 -27.85 2.00
CA LEU A 477 10.90 -28.10 3.14
C LEU A 477 11.99 -27.03 3.28
N VAL A 478 12.57 -26.60 2.15
CA VAL A 478 13.57 -25.53 2.11
C VAL A 478 12.95 -24.25 2.67
N ILE A 479 11.78 -23.83 2.14
CA ILE A 479 11.11 -22.61 2.60
C ILE A 479 10.70 -22.72 4.07
N ALA A 480 10.12 -23.86 4.49
CA ALA A 480 9.70 -24.05 5.89
C ALA A 480 10.89 -23.98 6.85
N ARG A 481 12.02 -24.62 6.51
CA ARG A 481 13.22 -24.60 7.34
C ARG A 481 13.82 -23.20 7.46
N GLU A 482 13.91 -22.47 6.34
CA GLU A 482 14.46 -21.12 6.34
C GLU A 482 13.59 -20.13 7.14
N LEU A 483 12.26 -20.23 7.04
CA LEU A 483 11.35 -19.37 7.81
C LEU A 483 11.30 -19.74 9.30
N ALA A 484 11.24 -21.03 9.64
CA ALA A 484 11.25 -21.47 11.04
C ALA A 484 12.51 -21.05 11.78
N LYS A 485 13.69 -21.15 11.13
CA LYS A 485 14.98 -20.67 11.67
C LYS A 485 15.01 -19.16 11.94
N ARG A 486 14.15 -18.39 11.27
CA ARG A 486 14.02 -16.93 11.43
C ARG A 486 12.81 -16.56 12.28
N ASP A 487 12.41 -17.45 13.20
CA ASP A 487 11.37 -17.22 14.19
C ASP A 487 9.99 -16.89 13.60
N VAL A 488 9.68 -17.41 12.41
CA VAL A 488 8.34 -17.33 11.81
C VAL A 488 7.52 -18.53 12.26
N LEU A 489 6.33 -18.30 12.84
CA LEU A 489 5.41 -19.37 13.21
C LEU A 489 4.71 -19.90 11.96
N LEU A 490 4.82 -21.21 11.73
CA LEU A 490 4.36 -21.84 10.50
C LEU A 490 3.02 -22.54 10.72
N LEU A 491 2.04 -22.24 9.87
CA LEU A 491 0.74 -22.90 9.80
C LEU A 491 0.64 -23.64 8.47
N THR A 492 -0.09 -24.75 8.42
CA THR A 492 -0.20 -25.50 7.16
C THR A 492 -1.51 -26.27 6.98
N THR A 493 -1.91 -26.39 5.71
CA THR A 493 -3.09 -27.09 5.24
C THR A 493 -2.81 -28.03 4.07
N GLY A 494 -3.79 -28.84 3.72
CA GLY A 494 -3.83 -29.55 2.43
C GLY A 494 -2.67 -30.53 2.24
N CYS A 495 -2.15 -30.64 1.01
CA CYS A 495 -1.07 -31.59 0.71
C CYS A 495 0.28 -31.16 1.31
N ASN A 496 0.51 -29.85 1.50
CA ASN A 496 1.73 -29.35 2.11
C ASN A 496 1.83 -29.77 3.58
N ALA A 497 0.69 -29.81 4.28
CA ALA A 497 0.62 -30.33 5.65
C ALA A 497 1.09 -31.79 5.72
N ILE A 498 0.65 -32.60 4.76
CA ILE A 498 1.04 -34.02 4.68
C ILE A 498 2.54 -34.14 4.44
N GLU A 499 3.11 -33.31 3.57
CA GLU A 499 4.54 -33.35 3.26
C GLU A 499 5.41 -32.91 4.45
N LEU A 500 5.04 -31.81 5.11
CA LEU A 500 5.70 -31.35 6.33
C LEU A 500 5.56 -32.37 7.47
N GLY A 501 4.41 -33.04 7.56
CA GLY A 501 4.17 -34.14 8.49
C GLY A 501 5.07 -35.35 8.22
N LYS A 502 5.19 -35.77 6.95
CA LYS A 502 6.12 -36.84 6.53
C LYS A 502 7.57 -36.50 6.87
N ALA A 503 7.99 -35.24 6.68
CA ALA A 503 9.33 -34.76 7.02
C ALA A 503 9.58 -34.57 8.53
N GLY A 504 8.53 -34.61 9.35
CA GLY A 504 8.61 -34.49 10.81
C GLY A 504 8.65 -33.05 11.32
N PHE A 505 8.28 -32.06 10.51
CA PHE A 505 8.11 -30.67 10.99
C PHE A 505 6.95 -30.52 12.00
N MET A 506 6.06 -31.52 12.04
CA MET A 506 4.95 -31.64 13.00
C MET A 506 5.28 -32.53 14.20
N ASP A 507 6.55 -32.91 14.37
CA ASP A 507 7.04 -33.65 15.53
C ASP A 507 7.65 -32.69 16.56
N PRO A 508 7.09 -32.56 17.78
CA PRO A 508 7.67 -31.74 18.85
C PRO A 508 9.15 -32.05 19.14
N ALA A 509 9.60 -33.29 18.93
CA ALA A 509 10.98 -33.70 19.16
C ALA A 509 11.98 -33.01 18.21
N LYS A 510 11.52 -32.55 17.03
CA LYS A 510 12.36 -31.88 16.03
C LYS A 510 12.34 -30.35 16.12
N THR A 511 11.47 -29.75 16.94
CA THR A 511 11.34 -28.29 17.05
C THR A 511 12.67 -27.59 17.34
N LYS A 512 13.51 -28.15 18.22
CA LYS A 512 14.82 -27.58 18.57
C LYS A 512 15.83 -27.56 17.40
N GLU A 513 15.69 -28.48 16.44
CA GLU A 513 16.55 -28.55 15.25
C GLU A 513 16.08 -27.59 14.16
N LEU A 514 14.77 -27.33 14.08
CA LEU A 514 14.13 -26.66 12.95
C LEU A 514 13.86 -25.17 13.17
N ALA A 515 13.58 -24.75 14.41
CA ALA A 515 13.15 -23.39 14.73
C ALA A 515 14.29 -22.50 15.24
N GLY A 516 14.17 -21.19 15.10
CA GLY A 516 15.03 -20.19 15.76
C GLY A 516 14.73 -20.06 17.26
N GLU A 517 15.59 -19.36 18.00
CA GLU A 517 15.50 -19.24 19.47
C GLU A 517 14.20 -18.57 19.95
N GLY A 518 13.71 -17.58 19.21
CA GLY A 518 12.46 -16.88 19.51
C GLY A 518 11.25 -17.82 19.42
N LEU A 519 11.13 -18.54 18.31
CA LEU A 519 10.04 -19.50 18.09
C LEU A 519 10.16 -20.71 19.04
N GLN A 520 11.37 -21.24 19.25
CA GLN A 520 11.60 -22.34 20.19
C GLN A 520 11.11 -21.98 21.60
N SER A 521 11.50 -20.80 22.08
CA SER A 521 11.16 -20.37 23.43
C SER A 521 9.66 -20.08 23.58
N PHE A 522 9.02 -19.48 22.55
CA PHE A 522 7.57 -19.26 22.53
C PHE A 522 6.79 -20.59 22.63
N LEU A 523 7.20 -21.60 21.86
CA LEU A 523 6.57 -22.92 21.86
C LEU A 523 6.80 -23.66 23.17
N ALA A 524 8.01 -23.58 23.74
CA ALA A 524 8.35 -24.21 25.02
C ALA A 524 7.49 -23.67 26.17
N GLU A 525 7.32 -22.34 26.25
CA GLU A 525 6.47 -21.70 27.26
C GLU A 525 5.00 -22.10 27.13
N LEU A 526 4.49 -22.20 25.90
CA LEU A 526 3.11 -22.65 25.67
C LEU A 526 2.93 -24.13 26.01
N SER A 527 3.88 -24.99 25.64
CA SER A 527 3.81 -26.42 25.99
C SER A 527 3.87 -26.63 27.50
N GLU A 528 4.74 -25.92 28.21
CA GLU A 528 4.85 -25.98 29.66
C GLU A 528 3.56 -25.52 30.33
N ALA A 529 3.03 -24.37 29.93
CA ALA A 529 1.78 -23.83 30.49
C ALA A 529 0.55 -24.69 30.17
N ALA A 530 0.59 -25.45 29.07
CA ALA A 530 -0.47 -26.37 28.68
C ALA A 530 -0.31 -27.79 29.24
N GLY A 531 0.82 -28.11 29.89
CA GLY A 531 1.14 -29.46 30.39
C GLY A 531 1.37 -30.46 29.26
N LEU A 532 1.96 -30.02 28.15
CA LEU A 532 2.28 -30.83 26.97
C LEU A 532 3.79 -31.13 26.93
N ASP A 533 4.17 -32.31 26.44
CA ASP A 533 5.59 -32.72 26.30
C ASP A 533 6.38 -31.82 25.33
N GLY A 534 5.68 -31.12 24.45
CA GLY A 534 6.24 -30.14 23.52
C GLY A 534 5.22 -29.74 22.46
N LEU A 535 5.54 -28.70 21.70
CA LEU A 535 4.78 -28.28 20.52
C LEU A 535 5.65 -28.32 19.27
N PRO A 536 5.08 -28.71 18.10
CA PRO A 536 5.80 -28.68 16.84
C PRO A 536 5.99 -27.23 16.35
N CYS A 537 7.03 -27.00 15.53
CA CYS A 537 7.26 -25.70 14.88
C CYS A 537 6.28 -25.39 13.73
N VAL A 538 5.59 -26.41 13.21
CA VAL A 538 4.53 -26.28 12.21
C VAL A 538 3.20 -26.73 12.81
N TRP A 539 2.19 -25.86 12.76
CA TRP A 539 0.84 -26.13 13.25
C TRP A 539 -0.08 -26.50 12.08
N HIS A 540 -0.54 -27.74 12.06
CA HIS A 540 -1.51 -28.20 11.06
C HIS A 540 -2.91 -27.70 11.41
N ILE A 541 -3.47 -26.83 10.55
CA ILE A 541 -4.77 -26.20 10.75
C ILE A 541 -5.89 -26.82 9.89
N GLY A 542 -5.60 -27.83 9.07
CA GLY A 542 -6.60 -28.70 8.44
C GLY A 542 -6.54 -28.84 6.92
N SER A 543 -7.68 -29.09 6.28
CA SER A 543 -7.76 -29.35 4.84
C SER A 543 -7.67 -28.07 4.00
N CYS A 544 -7.80 -28.16 2.66
CA CYS A 544 -7.79 -26.97 1.80
C CYS A 544 -8.95 -26.01 2.10
N VAL A 545 -10.13 -26.50 2.52
CA VAL A 545 -11.26 -25.65 2.91
C VAL A 545 -11.06 -25.02 4.29
N ASP A 546 -10.05 -25.46 5.05
CA ASP A 546 -9.66 -24.85 6.33
C ASP A 546 -8.66 -23.69 6.18
N ASN A 547 -8.21 -23.35 4.97
CA ASN A 547 -7.38 -22.16 4.74
C ASN A 547 -7.99 -20.85 5.33
N PRO A 548 -9.32 -20.62 5.30
CA PRO A 548 -9.95 -19.50 5.98
C PRO A 548 -9.64 -19.40 7.48
N ARG A 549 -9.28 -20.49 8.17
CA ARG A 549 -8.82 -20.44 9.58
C ARG A 549 -7.59 -19.55 9.77
N TYR A 550 -6.67 -19.54 8.80
CA TYR A 550 -5.53 -18.63 8.80
C TYR A 550 -5.99 -17.17 8.70
N SER A 551 -6.92 -16.90 7.78
CA SER A 551 -7.52 -15.56 7.65
C SER A 551 -8.28 -15.13 8.90
N ASN A 552 -8.98 -16.06 9.56
CA ASN A 552 -9.70 -15.77 10.79
C ASN A 552 -8.74 -15.40 11.92
N LEU A 553 -7.61 -16.11 12.05
CA LEU A 553 -6.56 -15.74 13.00
C LEU A 553 -5.93 -14.38 12.65
N ALA A 554 -5.69 -14.11 11.36
CA ALA A 554 -5.20 -12.82 10.88
C ALA A 554 -6.16 -11.67 11.20
N THR A 555 -7.47 -11.85 11.00
CA THR A 555 -8.51 -10.88 11.37
C THR A 555 -8.49 -10.58 12.87
N GLU A 556 -8.34 -11.61 13.71
CA GLU A 556 -8.23 -11.44 15.16
C GLU A 556 -6.99 -10.62 15.52
N VAL A 557 -5.81 -10.98 15.00
CA VAL A 557 -4.55 -10.26 15.26
C VAL A 557 -4.64 -8.81 14.78
N ALA A 558 -5.15 -8.56 13.58
CA ALA A 558 -5.31 -7.22 13.02
C ALA A 558 -6.23 -6.34 13.89
N ASN A 559 -7.36 -6.89 14.35
CA ASN A 559 -8.29 -6.19 15.24
C ASN A 559 -7.63 -5.81 16.58
N HIS A 560 -6.87 -6.71 17.21
CA HIS A 560 -6.17 -6.41 18.47
C HIS A 560 -5.03 -5.39 18.28
N MET A 561 -4.38 -5.38 17.11
CA MET A 561 -3.39 -4.37 16.75
C MET A 561 -4.00 -3.02 16.31
N GLY A 562 -5.32 -2.92 16.17
CA GLY A 562 -6.00 -1.70 15.69
C GLY A 562 -5.69 -1.36 14.22
N VAL A 563 -5.35 -2.35 13.41
CA VAL A 563 -4.99 -2.20 11.99
C VAL A 563 -5.81 -3.14 11.11
N ASP A 564 -5.62 -3.03 9.79
CA ASP A 564 -6.24 -3.95 8.83
C ASP A 564 -5.28 -5.08 8.42
N VAL A 565 -5.80 -6.18 7.86
CA VAL A 565 -5.06 -7.44 7.59
C VAL A 565 -3.83 -7.24 6.70
N HIS A 566 -3.87 -6.29 5.76
CA HIS A 566 -2.72 -6.03 4.90
C HIS A 566 -1.50 -5.42 5.63
N LYS A 567 -1.67 -4.94 6.87
CA LYS A 567 -0.57 -4.34 7.63
C LYS A 567 0.17 -5.35 8.51
N ILE A 568 -0.44 -6.47 8.87
CA ILE A 568 0.17 -7.45 9.79
C ILE A 568 1.19 -8.36 9.07
N PRO A 569 2.26 -8.83 9.75
CA PRO A 569 3.37 -9.58 9.16
C PRO A 569 3.01 -11.06 8.86
N PHE A 570 2.08 -11.25 7.94
CA PHE A 570 1.47 -12.53 7.56
C PHE A 570 1.67 -12.78 6.07
N VAL A 571 2.08 -13.99 5.70
CA VAL A 571 2.32 -14.41 4.30
C VAL A 571 1.70 -15.78 4.00
N ALA A 572 1.35 -16.03 2.74
CA ALA A 572 0.88 -17.33 2.27
C ALA A 572 1.85 -17.92 1.23
N ILE A 573 1.92 -19.25 1.16
CA ILE A 573 2.96 -19.97 0.44
C ILE A 573 2.34 -21.20 -0.23
N ALA A 574 2.42 -21.27 -1.55
CA ALA A 574 2.02 -22.41 -2.36
C ALA A 574 3.16 -22.85 -3.30
N PRO A 575 4.20 -23.52 -2.76
CA PRO A 575 5.42 -23.84 -3.52
C PRO A 575 5.14 -24.73 -4.72
N GLU A 576 4.17 -25.62 -4.60
CA GLU A 576 3.90 -26.65 -5.60
C GLU A 576 2.42 -26.67 -6.02
N ALA A 577 1.84 -25.48 -6.20
CA ALA A 577 0.46 -25.32 -6.67
C ALA A 577 0.20 -26.12 -7.96
N MET A 578 -0.97 -26.76 -8.04
CA MET A 578 -1.33 -27.64 -9.17
C MET A 578 -2.78 -27.45 -9.59
N HIS A 579 -3.72 -27.67 -8.65
CA HIS A 579 -5.16 -27.62 -8.95
C HIS A 579 -5.64 -26.17 -9.10
N GLU A 580 -6.67 -25.97 -9.91
CA GLU A 580 -7.43 -24.71 -10.02
C GLU A 580 -7.87 -24.12 -8.66
N LYS A 581 -8.11 -24.97 -7.64
CA LYS A 581 -8.40 -24.53 -6.26
C LYS A 581 -7.25 -23.72 -5.66
N ALA A 582 -6.00 -24.11 -5.93
CA ALA A 582 -4.84 -23.37 -5.43
C ALA A 582 -4.72 -21.99 -6.10
N VAL A 583 -5.15 -21.86 -7.35
CA VAL A 583 -5.22 -20.57 -8.05
C VAL A 583 -6.26 -19.67 -7.38
N SER A 584 -7.48 -20.19 -7.14
CA SER A 584 -8.53 -19.44 -6.45
C SER A 584 -8.11 -19.04 -5.02
N ILE A 585 -7.49 -19.97 -4.27
CA ILE A 585 -6.95 -19.71 -2.93
C ILE A 585 -5.91 -18.59 -2.93
N GLY A 586 -4.94 -18.66 -3.85
CA GLY A 586 -3.93 -17.63 -3.98
C GLY A 586 -4.54 -16.27 -4.27
N THR A 587 -5.53 -16.21 -5.16
CA THR A 587 -6.20 -14.95 -5.54
C THR A 587 -6.96 -14.33 -4.38
N TRP A 588 -7.74 -15.10 -3.60
CA TRP A 588 -8.42 -14.51 -2.45
C TRP A 588 -7.45 -14.17 -1.33
N ALA A 589 -6.34 -14.90 -1.16
CA ALA A 589 -5.32 -14.56 -0.17
C ALA A 589 -4.64 -13.22 -0.50
N VAL A 590 -4.34 -12.95 -1.78
CA VAL A 590 -3.90 -11.62 -2.26
C VAL A 590 -4.96 -10.56 -1.97
N THR A 591 -6.22 -10.85 -2.26
CA THR A 591 -7.34 -9.91 -2.07
C THR A 591 -7.62 -9.61 -0.58
N MET A 592 -7.38 -10.58 0.29
CA MET A 592 -7.38 -10.44 1.76
C MET A 592 -6.24 -9.54 2.25
N GLY A 593 -5.23 -9.32 1.41
CA GLY A 593 -4.10 -8.49 1.72
C GLY A 593 -2.88 -9.27 2.19
N PHE A 594 -2.66 -10.52 1.77
CA PHE A 594 -1.41 -11.24 2.06
C PHE A 594 -0.44 -11.19 0.88
N PRO A 595 0.89 -11.14 1.10
CA PRO A 595 1.87 -11.55 0.10
C PRO A 595 1.77 -13.07 -0.09
N VAL A 596 1.68 -13.53 -1.34
CA VAL A 596 1.40 -14.93 -1.67
C VAL A 596 2.48 -15.49 -2.59
N HIS A 597 3.30 -16.40 -2.09
CA HIS A 597 4.26 -17.13 -2.92
C HIS A 597 3.59 -18.24 -3.72
N VAL A 598 3.99 -18.38 -4.98
CA VAL A 598 3.65 -19.52 -5.85
C VAL A 598 4.91 -20.00 -6.57
N GLY A 599 5.31 -21.26 -6.31
CA GLY A 599 6.55 -21.83 -6.86
C GLY A 599 6.40 -22.58 -8.19
N THR A 600 5.17 -22.84 -8.63
CA THR A 600 4.87 -23.51 -9.89
C THR A 600 4.17 -22.57 -10.86
N ILE A 601 4.96 -21.72 -11.51
CA ILE A 601 4.43 -20.63 -12.31
C ILE A 601 3.98 -21.15 -13.68
N ASN A 602 2.69 -20.96 -14.01
CA ASN A 602 2.13 -21.30 -15.30
C ASN A 602 1.09 -20.29 -15.74
N TYR A 603 0.92 -20.21 -17.05
CA TYR A 603 -0.20 -19.52 -17.70
C TYR A 603 -0.23 -18.01 -17.52
N LEU A 604 0.91 -17.39 -17.13
CA LEU A 604 0.98 -15.98 -16.73
C LEU A 604 1.93 -15.15 -17.61
N TYR A 605 3.20 -15.56 -17.71
CA TYR A 605 4.27 -14.75 -18.32
C TYR A 605 4.15 -14.49 -19.83
N GLY A 606 3.08 -14.98 -20.46
CA GLY A 606 2.71 -14.55 -21.80
C GLY A 606 2.32 -13.09 -21.88
N SER A 607 1.85 -12.49 -20.78
CA SER A 607 1.49 -11.07 -20.73
C SER A 607 2.20 -10.34 -19.60
N THR A 608 2.99 -9.34 -19.98
CA THR A 608 3.67 -8.45 -19.03
C THR A 608 2.67 -7.63 -18.22
N LEU A 609 1.59 -7.14 -18.86
CA LEU A 609 0.52 -6.39 -18.20
C LEU A 609 -0.15 -7.22 -17.10
N VAL A 610 -0.57 -8.46 -17.38
CA VAL A 610 -1.25 -9.28 -16.36
C VAL A 610 -0.30 -9.64 -15.21
N THR A 611 0.96 -9.96 -15.53
CA THR A 611 1.99 -10.23 -14.52
C THR A 611 2.18 -9.03 -13.59
N GLU A 612 2.29 -7.83 -14.16
CA GLU A 612 2.41 -6.57 -13.42
C GLU A 612 1.21 -6.35 -12.48
N VAL A 613 -0.01 -6.60 -12.97
CA VAL A 613 -1.21 -6.46 -12.14
C VAL A 613 -1.16 -7.37 -10.92
N LEU A 614 -0.74 -8.61 -11.09
CA LEU A 614 -0.71 -9.61 -10.02
C LEU A 614 0.44 -9.41 -9.01
N GLU A 615 1.60 -8.93 -9.44
CA GLU A 615 2.79 -8.76 -8.58
C GLU A 615 2.91 -7.37 -7.95
N ASN A 616 2.47 -6.31 -8.64
CA ASN A 616 2.69 -4.92 -8.23
C ASN A 616 1.37 -4.19 -8.01
N THR A 617 0.50 -4.05 -9.02
CA THR A 617 -0.74 -3.27 -8.87
C THR A 617 -1.65 -3.81 -7.75
N ALA A 618 -1.73 -5.13 -7.59
CA ALA A 618 -2.49 -5.74 -6.49
C ALA A 618 -2.00 -5.29 -5.11
N ARG A 619 -0.70 -5.02 -4.94
CA ARG A 619 -0.11 -4.51 -3.70
C ARG A 619 -0.66 -3.14 -3.35
N ASP A 620 -0.75 -2.24 -4.32
CA ASP A 620 -1.21 -0.88 -4.09
C ASP A 620 -2.74 -0.83 -3.88
N VAL A 621 -3.47 -1.77 -4.49
CA VAL A 621 -4.93 -1.85 -4.39
C VAL A 621 -5.40 -2.60 -3.15
N TYR A 622 -4.88 -3.80 -2.91
CA TYR A 622 -5.33 -4.70 -1.84
C TYR A 622 -4.33 -4.83 -0.68
N GLY A 623 -3.08 -4.42 -0.86
CA GLY A 623 -1.98 -4.62 0.11
C GLY A 623 -1.35 -6.03 0.06
N GLY A 624 -2.01 -6.98 -0.61
CA GLY A 624 -1.49 -8.31 -0.93
C GLY A 624 -1.06 -8.38 -2.39
N TYR A 625 -0.19 -9.33 -2.72
CA TYR A 625 0.36 -9.47 -4.07
C TYR A 625 1.01 -10.85 -4.25
N PHE A 626 1.14 -11.31 -5.48
CA PHE A 626 1.83 -12.56 -5.77
C PHE A 626 3.36 -12.37 -5.78
N ILE A 627 4.04 -13.41 -5.33
CA ILE A 627 5.49 -13.59 -5.40
C ILE A 627 5.70 -14.87 -6.22
N PHE A 628 5.83 -14.71 -7.54
CA PHE A 628 6.14 -15.84 -8.41
C PHE A 628 7.65 -16.09 -8.35
N GLU A 629 8.04 -17.21 -7.74
CA GLU A 629 9.44 -17.55 -7.51
C GLU A 629 9.60 -19.07 -7.46
N THR A 630 10.33 -19.64 -8.41
CA THR A 630 10.55 -21.10 -8.49
C THR A 630 11.73 -21.56 -7.64
N ASP A 631 12.71 -20.68 -7.34
CA ASP A 631 13.81 -21.04 -6.45
C ASP A 631 13.35 -20.95 -4.99
N ALA A 632 13.32 -22.09 -4.30
CA ALA A 632 12.82 -22.18 -2.93
C ALA A 632 13.63 -21.33 -1.93
N THR A 633 14.93 -21.17 -2.14
CA THR A 633 15.79 -20.37 -1.25
C THR A 633 15.50 -18.89 -1.42
N GLU A 634 15.34 -18.44 -2.67
CA GLU A 634 15.00 -17.07 -2.99
C GLU A 634 13.56 -16.74 -2.58
N ALA A 635 12.63 -17.68 -2.76
CA ALA A 635 11.26 -17.56 -2.27
C ALA A 635 11.23 -17.32 -0.75
N ALA A 636 12.00 -18.11 0.02
CA ALA A 636 12.11 -17.95 1.46
C ALA A 636 12.66 -16.57 1.87
N LYS A 637 13.67 -16.05 1.14
CA LYS A 637 14.17 -14.69 1.35
C LYS A 637 13.07 -13.67 1.10
N ARG A 638 12.45 -13.67 -0.09
CA ARG A 638 11.41 -12.71 -0.47
C ARG A 638 10.22 -12.72 0.49
N LEU A 639 9.80 -13.89 0.96
CA LEU A 639 8.74 -14.06 1.96
C LEU A 639 9.13 -13.45 3.31
N TYR A 640 10.34 -13.72 3.79
CA TYR A 640 10.84 -13.13 5.03
C TYR A 640 10.98 -11.61 4.91
N SER A 641 11.43 -11.10 3.77
CA SER A 641 11.50 -9.65 3.50
C SER A 641 10.12 -9.00 3.49
N ALA A 642 9.09 -9.70 2.98
CA ALA A 642 7.72 -9.21 3.04
C ALA A 642 7.17 -9.15 4.48
N ILE A 643 7.53 -10.12 5.34
CA ILE A 643 7.26 -10.08 6.78
C ILE A 643 7.92 -8.85 7.40
N GLU A 644 9.21 -8.65 7.15
CA GLU A 644 9.99 -7.54 7.71
C GLU A 644 9.54 -6.17 7.21
N TYR A 645 9.17 -6.05 5.94
CA TYR A 645 8.58 -4.83 5.38
C TYR A 645 7.32 -4.42 6.14
N ARG A 646 6.46 -5.39 6.49
CA ARG A 646 5.24 -5.11 7.26
C ARG A 646 5.53 -4.74 8.70
N ARG A 647 6.50 -5.39 9.34
CA ARG A 647 6.98 -5.00 10.67
C ARG A 647 7.51 -3.56 10.66
N TRP A 648 8.28 -3.19 9.64
CA TRP A 648 8.81 -1.83 9.47
C TRP A 648 7.69 -0.79 9.27
N LYS A 649 6.71 -1.08 8.41
CA LYS A 649 5.53 -0.22 8.22
C LYS A 649 4.68 -0.04 9.48
N LEU A 650 4.74 -1.00 10.41
CA LEU A 650 4.10 -0.95 11.73
C LEU A 650 4.98 -0.34 12.83
N ASP A 651 6.16 0.20 12.49
CA ASP A 651 7.13 0.75 13.46
C ASP A 651 7.62 -0.29 14.50
N LEU A 652 7.61 -1.60 14.16
CA LEU A 652 8.06 -2.70 15.03
C LEU A 652 9.54 -3.08 14.84
N THR A 653 10.15 -2.67 13.73
CA THR A 653 11.55 -2.95 13.40
C THR A 653 12.21 -1.72 12.78
N ASP A 654 13.54 -1.64 12.92
CA ASP A 654 14.34 -0.57 12.33
C ASP A 654 14.43 -0.75 10.79
N PRO A 655 14.39 0.34 9.99
CA PRO A 655 14.59 0.30 8.55
C PRO A 655 15.88 -0.42 8.08
N GLU A 656 16.94 -0.48 8.89
CA GLU A 656 18.18 -1.19 8.53
C GLU A 656 17.98 -2.72 8.44
N VAL A 657 17.06 -3.31 9.23
CA VAL A 657 16.74 -4.75 9.21
C VAL A 657 16.07 -5.16 7.90
N GLU A 658 15.27 -4.25 7.32
CA GLU A 658 14.63 -4.46 6.02
C GLU A 658 15.66 -4.41 4.88
N ARG A 659 16.64 -3.50 4.92
CA ARG A 659 17.68 -3.38 3.87
C ARG A 659 18.55 -4.63 3.71
N ALA A 660 18.74 -5.40 4.78
CA ALA A 660 19.47 -6.67 4.74
C ALA A 660 18.67 -7.82 4.11
N SER A 661 17.36 -7.63 3.91
CA SER A 661 16.45 -8.66 3.37
C SER A 661 15.77 -8.24 2.05
N TYR A 662 15.61 -6.94 1.76
CA TYR A 662 14.91 -6.45 0.58
C TYR A 662 15.61 -6.88 -0.73
N TYR A 663 14.94 -7.74 -1.51
CA TYR A 663 15.38 -8.18 -2.84
C TYR A 663 14.47 -7.57 -3.90
N PRO A 664 14.79 -6.39 -4.45
CA PRO A 664 14.24 -5.97 -5.72
C PRO A 664 15.05 -6.71 -6.78
N GLY A 665 14.43 -7.68 -7.45
CA GLY A 665 15.00 -8.27 -8.66
C GLY A 665 15.42 -7.13 -9.57
N LYS A 666 16.74 -6.92 -9.73
CA LYS A 666 17.26 -5.88 -10.62
C LYS A 666 16.75 -6.22 -12.01
N LEU A 667 15.87 -5.39 -12.55
CA LEU A 667 15.68 -5.37 -13.99
C LEU A 667 17.05 -5.03 -14.58
N GLU A 668 17.55 -5.90 -15.46
CA GLU A 668 18.63 -5.55 -16.37
C GLU A 668 18.25 -4.27 -17.12
N HIS A 669 19.25 -3.55 -17.63
CA HIS A 669 19.09 -2.31 -18.39
C HIS A 669 17.79 -2.26 -19.22
N VAL A 670 16.91 -1.28 -18.96
CA VAL A 670 15.58 -1.15 -19.59
C VAL A 670 15.68 -0.32 -20.88
N PRO A 671 15.47 -0.91 -22.08
CA PRO A 671 15.49 -0.16 -23.33
C PRO A 671 14.30 0.81 -23.46
N LYS A 672 14.43 1.84 -24.31
CA LYS A 672 13.34 2.83 -24.52
C LYS A 672 12.01 2.19 -24.92
N GLU A 673 12.05 1.21 -25.82
CA GLU A 673 10.85 0.52 -26.30
C GLU A 673 10.11 -0.18 -25.16
N GLN A 674 10.84 -0.78 -24.21
CA GLN A 674 10.27 -1.39 -23.03
C GLN A 674 9.69 -0.33 -22.09
N LEU A 675 10.39 0.79 -21.88
CA LEU A 675 9.88 1.92 -21.08
C LEU A 675 8.57 2.49 -21.67
N PHE A 676 8.49 2.64 -23.00
CA PHE A 676 7.27 3.05 -23.70
C PHE A 676 6.14 2.04 -23.53
N LYS A 677 6.46 0.74 -23.63
CA LYS A 677 5.49 -0.33 -23.41
C LYS A 677 4.95 -0.30 -21.98
N MET A 678 5.80 -0.11 -20.98
CA MET A 678 5.40 0.03 -19.56
C MET A 678 4.43 1.20 -19.36
N ALA A 679 4.70 2.36 -19.98
CA ALA A 679 3.80 3.52 -19.91
C ALA A 679 2.42 3.24 -20.54
N ILE A 680 2.39 2.55 -21.68
CA ILE A 680 1.15 2.20 -22.38
C ILE A 680 0.35 1.17 -21.58
N GLU A 681 0.98 0.07 -21.14
CA GLU A 681 0.32 -0.98 -20.37
C GLU A 681 -0.14 -0.44 -19.00
N GLY A 682 0.66 0.41 -18.35
CA GLY A 682 0.26 1.13 -17.14
C GLY A 682 -0.96 2.01 -17.34
N SER A 683 -1.09 2.67 -18.48
CA SER A 683 -2.30 3.43 -18.82
C SER A 683 -3.53 2.54 -19.04
N ILE A 684 -3.37 1.34 -19.62
CA ILE A 684 -4.46 0.37 -19.75
C ILE A 684 -4.91 -0.07 -18.35
N ILE A 685 -3.97 -0.37 -17.45
CA ILE A 685 -4.26 -0.74 -16.06
C ILE A 685 -4.99 0.41 -15.34
N ALA A 686 -4.45 1.63 -15.38
CA ALA A 686 -5.03 2.78 -14.70
C ALA A 686 -6.46 3.11 -15.19
N THR A 687 -6.67 3.09 -16.51
CA THR A 687 -7.98 3.40 -17.09
C THR A 687 -9.00 2.28 -16.94
N GLY A 688 -8.57 1.01 -16.98
CA GLY A 688 -9.41 -0.15 -16.65
C GLY A 688 -9.85 -0.12 -15.20
N TYR A 689 -8.92 0.20 -14.30
CA TYR A 689 -9.22 0.35 -12.88
C TYR A 689 -10.20 1.50 -12.59
N ALA A 690 -9.95 2.68 -13.18
CA ALA A 690 -10.86 3.82 -13.05
C ALA A 690 -12.27 3.52 -13.57
N ASP A 691 -12.40 2.75 -14.65
CA ASP A 691 -13.69 2.37 -15.25
C ASP A 691 -14.52 1.49 -14.31
N VAL A 692 -13.88 0.51 -13.67
CA VAL A 692 -14.53 -0.37 -12.68
C VAL A 692 -15.04 0.44 -11.49
N LEU A 693 -14.19 1.32 -10.92
CA LEU A 693 -14.57 2.14 -9.77
C LEU A 693 -15.68 3.14 -10.11
N LEU A 694 -15.58 3.77 -11.27
CA LEU A 694 -16.57 4.73 -11.75
C LEU A 694 -17.92 4.06 -11.99
N SER A 695 -17.93 2.88 -12.62
CA SER A 695 -19.15 2.09 -12.85
C SER A 695 -19.85 1.74 -11.54
N ARG A 696 -19.09 1.32 -10.52
CA ARG A 696 -19.65 1.06 -9.18
C ARG A 696 -20.17 2.32 -8.52
N ALA A 697 -19.43 3.43 -8.60
CA ALA A 697 -19.87 4.69 -8.02
C ALA A 697 -21.17 5.17 -8.66
N LEU A 698 -21.31 5.05 -9.99
CA LEU A 698 -22.52 5.38 -10.73
C LEU A 698 -23.71 4.53 -10.29
N HIS A 699 -23.51 3.22 -10.12
CA HIS A 699 -24.55 2.33 -9.60
C HIS A 699 -24.96 2.71 -8.17
N LYS A 700 -24.01 3.05 -7.30
CA LYS A 700 -24.28 3.36 -5.88
C LYS A 700 -24.91 4.73 -5.66
N TYR A 701 -24.43 5.77 -6.33
CA TYR A 701 -24.82 7.17 -6.04
C TYR A 701 -25.69 7.81 -7.13
N GLY A 702 -25.79 7.18 -8.31
CA GLY A 702 -26.45 7.76 -9.47
C GLY A 702 -25.63 8.84 -10.18
N PRO A 703 -25.99 9.18 -11.43
CA PRO A 703 -25.23 10.11 -12.27
C PRO A 703 -25.27 11.57 -11.77
N GLU A 704 -26.30 11.95 -11.01
CA GLU A 704 -26.50 13.32 -10.53
C GLU A 704 -25.63 13.68 -9.31
N LYS A 705 -24.93 12.71 -8.72
CA LYS A 705 -24.07 12.94 -7.55
C LYS A 705 -22.96 13.92 -7.91
N ARG A 706 -22.85 15.01 -7.15
CA ARG A 706 -21.78 16.01 -7.30
C ARG A 706 -20.42 15.40 -6.98
N ILE A 707 -19.41 15.78 -7.77
CA ILE A 707 -18.01 15.39 -7.56
C ILE A 707 -17.12 16.63 -7.58
N GLU A 708 -16.25 16.76 -6.58
CA GLU A 708 -15.28 17.85 -6.48
C GLU A 708 -14.16 17.52 -5.49
N PHE A 709 -13.02 18.17 -5.66
CA PHE A 709 -12.03 18.27 -4.59
C PHE A 709 -12.37 19.41 -3.64
N PRO A 710 -11.95 19.34 -2.36
CA PRO A 710 -12.20 20.43 -1.41
C PRO A 710 -11.41 21.69 -1.77
N GLU A 711 -12.01 22.86 -1.50
CA GLU A 711 -11.34 24.17 -1.57
C GLU A 711 -10.63 24.47 -2.91
N THR A 712 -11.23 24.07 -4.04
CA THR A 712 -10.74 24.39 -5.40
C THR A 712 -11.79 25.09 -6.26
N GLY A 713 -11.37 26.10 -7.01
CA GLY A 713 -12.19 26.77 -8.03
C GLY A 713 -12.17 26.07 -9.40
N TYR A 714 -11.38 25.00 -9.54
CA TYR A 714 -11.04 24.38 -10.83
C TYR A 714 -11.64 22.98 -11.02
N GLN A 715 -12.74 22.67 -10.33
CA GLN A 715 -13.45 21.37 -10.43
C GLN A 715 -12.48 20.19 -10.25
N LEU A 716 -12.35 19.31 -11.26
CA LEU A 716 -11.27 18.33 -11.39
C LEU A 716 -10.16 18.95 -12.28
N PRO A 717 -9.03 19.41 -11.70
CA PRO A 717 -8.11 20.29 -12.39
C PRO A 717 -7.50 19.75 -13.69
N SER A 718 -7.12 18.47 -13.74
CA SER A 718 -6.53 17.88 -14.94
C SER A 718 -7.54 17.81 -16.08
N LEU A 719 -8.77 17.36 -15.79
CA LEU A 719 -9.86 17.33 -16.77
C LEU A 719 -10.27 18.75 -17.20
N PHE A 720 -10.45 19.66 -16.24
CA PHE A 720 -10.86 21.04 -16.48
C PHE A 720 -9.87 21.78 -17.39
N ALA A 721 -8.57 21.65 -17.10
CA ALA A 721 -7.53 22.35 -17.84
C ALA A 721 -7.32 21.76 -19.26
N TRP A 722 -7.15 20.43 -19.37
CA TRP A 722 -6.72 19.78 -20.61
C TRP A 722 -7.87 19.43 -21.57
N LEU A 723 -9.05 19.11 -21.04
CA LEU A 723 -10.23 18.78 -21.86
C LEU A 723 -11.14 19.99 -22.09
N GLY A 724 -11.04 21.03 -21.26
CA GLY A 724 -11.86 22.25 -21.36
C GLY A 724 -13.36 22.02 -21.13
N LYS A 725 -13.71 20.91 -20.46
CA LYS A 725 -15.09 20.49 -20.20
C LYS A 725 -15.43 20.67 -18.73
N ASP A 726 -16.66 21.08 -18.48
CA ASP A 726 -17.20 21.09 -17.12
C ASP A 726 -17.44 19.65 -16.64
N CYS A 727 -16.92 19.35 -15.45
CA CYS A 727 -17.05 18.08 -14.75
C CYS A 727 -17.48 18.39 -13.32
N THR A 728 -18.79 18.35 -13.08
CA THR A 728 -19.34 18.65 -11.74
C THR A 728 -20.16 17.50 -11.18
N ARG A 729 -20.51 16.52 -12.03
CA ARG A 729 -21.35 15.38 -11.68
C ARG A 729 -20.67 14.08 -12.09
N LEU A 730 -21.00 13.02 -11.36
CA LEU A 730 -20.49 11.68 -11.61
C LEU A 730 -20.82 11.18 -13.02
N GLY A 731 -21.99 11.53 -13.56
CA GLY A 731 -22.43 11.18 -14.91
C GLY A 731 -21.62 11.81 -16.05
N ASP A 732 -20.79 12.83 -15.77
CA ASP A 732 -19.95 13.48 -16.77
C ASP A 732 -18.70 12.64 -17.11
N LEU A 733 -18.23 11.85 -16.14
CA LEU A 733 -16.95 11.14 -16.19
C LEU A 733 -16.85 9.99 -17.21
N PRO A 734 -17.89 9.16 -17.47
CA PRO A 734 -17.76 8.03 -18.40
C PRO A 734 -17.32 8.46 -19.79
N LYS A 735 -17.87 9.57 -20.29
CA LYS A 735 -17.49 10.11 -21.60
C LYS A 735 -16.04 10.59 -21.60
N MET A 736 -15.61 11.25 -20.53
CA MET A 736 -14.25 11.78 -20.39
C MET A 736 -13.21 10.66 -20.29
N LEU A 737 -13.51 9.62 -19.50
CA LEU A 737 -12.67 8.42 -19.41
C LEU A 737 -12.62 7.67 -20.75
N GLY A 738 -13.76 7.53 -21.44
CA GLY A 738 -13.82 6.92 -22.78
C GLY A 738 -12.97 7.66 -23.82
N GLU A 739 -13.03 9.00 -23.83
CA GLU A 739 -12.17 9.82 -24.69
C GLU A 739 -10.69 9.68 -24.34
N ALA A 740 -10.34 9.59 -23.06
CA ALA A 740 -8.96 9.33 -22.63
C ALA A 740 -8.47 7.95 -23.10
N ARG A 741 -9.28 6.91 -22.89
CA ARG A 741 -8.99 5.52 -23.32
C ARG A 741 -8.77 5.40 -24.82
N SER A 742 -9.54 6.13 -25.64
CA SER A 742 -9.37 6.13 -27.10
C SER A 742 -8.02 6.65 -27.61
N ARG A 743 -7.24 7.33 -26.76
CA ARG A 743 -5.90 7.85 -27.10
C ARG A 743 -4.79 6.84 -26.86
N ILE A 744 -5.08 5.76 -26.13
CA ILE A 744 -4.12 4.69 -25.88
C ILE A 744 -3.94 3.91 -27.19
N VAL A 745 -2.73 3.96 -27.73
CA VAL A 745 -2.33 3.23 -28.93
C VAL A 745 -1.22 2.27 -28.54
N GLU A 746 -1.48 0.97 -28.70
CA GLU A 746 -0.59 -0.14 -28.33
C GLU A 746 0.59 -0.31 -29.31
N ARG A 747 1.30 0.78 -29.59
CA ARG A 747 2.56 0.80 -30.34
C ARG A 747 3.62 1.46 -29.45
N PRO A 748 4.69 0.76 -29.03
CA PRO A 748 5.71 1.32 -28.16
C PRO A 748 6.56 2.40 -28.86
N ALA A 749 6.08 3.65 -28.85
CA ALA A 749 6.76 4.82 -29.39
C ALA A 749 6.61 5.98 -28.39
N LEU A 750 7.49 6.99 -28.51
CA LEU A 750 7.50 8.11 -27.57
C LEU A 750 6.17 8.88 -27.58
N GLU A 751 5.61 9.14 -28.77
CA GLU A 751 4.38 9.93 -28.92
C GLU A 751 3.17 9.22 -28.30
N THR A 752 3.08 7.89 -28.50
CA THR A 752 1.98 7.07 -27.97
C THR A 752 2.12 6.82 -26.47
N ALA A 753 3.34 6.71 -25.95
CA ALA A 753 3.60 6.64 -24.52
C ALA A 753 3.23 7.96 -23.81
N ILE A 754 3.58 9.12 -24.39
CA ILE A 754 3.17 10.43 -23.87
C ILE A 754 1.64 10.59 -23.89
N ALA A 755 0.97 10.18 -24.97
CA ALA A 755 -0.50 10.20 -25.04
C ALA A 755 -1.14 9.28 -23.98
N SER A 756 -0.53 8.13 -23.70
CA SER A 756 -0.96 7.22 -22.62
C SER A 756 -0.75 7.83 -21.23
N GLY A 757 0.28 8.66 -21.05
CA GLY A 757 0.47 9.47 -19.85
C GLY A 757 -0.71 10.42 -19.58
N GLU A 758 -1.23 11.09 -20.61
CA GLU A 758 -2.44 11.93 -20.47
C GLU A 758 -3.66 11.11 -20.01
N ALA A 759 -3.86 9.91 -20.58
CA ALA A 759 -4.96 9.03 -20.19
C ALA A 759 -4.82 8.54 -18.73
N THR A 760 -3.59 8.25 -18.30
CA THR A 760 -3.27 7.87 -16.92
C THR A 760 -3.57 9.00 -15.93
N MET A 761 -3.19 10.23 -16.28
CA MET A 761 -3.49 11.44 -15.49
C MET A 761 -5.00 11.58 -15.22
N ILE A 762 -5.80 11.46 -16.28
CA ILE A 762 -7.27 11.55 -16.21
C ILE A 762 -7.84 10.41 -15.36
N ALA A 763 -7.38 9.18 -15.59
CA ALA A 763 -7.83 8.02 -14.82
C ALA A 763 -7.50 8.15 -13.32
N ALA A 764 -6.28 8.56 -12.98
CA ALA A 764 -5.86 8.75 -11.60
C ALA A 764 -6.66 9.88 -10.91
N GLU A 765 -6.91 11.00 -11.60
CA GLU A 765 -7.75 12.08 -11.05
C GLU A 765 -9.19 11.62 -10.80
N ILE A 766 -9.77 10.80 -11.70
CA ILE A 766 -11.09 10.19 -11.50
C ILE A 766 -11.07 9.31 -10.25
N VAL A 767 -10.12 8.36 -10.15
CA VAL A 767 -10.01 7.46 -8.99
C VAL A 767 -9.90 8.25 -7.69
N GLU A 768 -9.06 9.29 -7.66
CA GLU A 768 -8.93 10.14 -6.48
C GLU A 768 -10.20 10.90 -6.16
N ALA A 769 -10.87 11.50 -7.15
CA ALA A 769 -12.10 12.25 -6.94
C ALA A 769 -13.24 11.36 -6.37
N LEU A 770 -13.30 10.09 -6.76
CA LEU A 770 -14.27 9.14 -6.21
C LEU A 770 -14.12 8.92 -4.69
N LYS A 771 -12.91 9.07 -4.14
CA LYS A 771 -12.67 8.95 -2.69
C LYS A 771 -13.25 10.12 -1.89
N TYR A 772 -13.42 11.29 -2.50
CA TYR A 772 -13.95 12.49 -1.85
C TYR A 772 -15.49 12.57 -1.85
N ILE A 773 -16.18 11.60 -2.46
CA ILE A 773 -17.65 11.61 -2.59
C ILE A 773 -18.37 11.46 -1.25
N GLU A 774 -17.84 10.60 -0.37
CA GLU A 774 -18.42 10.32 0.95
C GLU A 774 -17.84 11.23 2.04
N THR A 775 -16.59 11.68 1.90
CA THR A 775 -15.90 12.54 2.89
C THR A 775 -14.98 13.54 2.20
N PRO A 776 -14.96 14.82 2.61
CA PRO A 776 -14.01 15.80 2.07
C PRO A 776 -12.57 15.58 2.56
N ALA A 777 -12.34 14.69 3.54
CA ALA A 777 -11.03 14.41 4.13
C ALA A 777 -10.73 12.90 4.20
N PRO A 778 -10.63 12.20 3.05
CA PRO A 778 -10.44 10.75 3.02
C PRO A 778 -9.08 10.27 3.57
N TYR A 779 -8.13 11.19 3.80
CA TYR A 779 -6.78 10.90 4.28
C TYR A 779 -6.53 11.34 5.73
N GLU A 780 -7.56 11.82 6.44
CA GLU A 780 -7.43 12.23 7.84
C GLU A 780 -6.91 11.08 8.72
N GLY A 781 -5.96 11.38 9.61
CA GLY A 781 -5.33 10.38 10.48
C GLY A 781 -4.25 9.51 9.81
N SER A 782 -3.97 9.72 8.53
CA SER A 782 -2.84 9.10 7.82
C SER A 782 -1.61 10.02 7.78
N LEU A 783 -0.49 9.52 7.24
CA LEU A 783 0.67 10.35 6.91
C LEU A 783 0.46 11.20 5.65
N TYR A 784 -0.69 11.07 4.99
CA TYR A 784 -0.94 11.65 3.67
C TYR A 784 -1.82 12.89 3.78
N CYS A 785 -1.49 13.92 3.00
CA CYS A 785 -2.33 15.11 2.87
C CYS A 785 -3.33 15.01 1.71
N GLY A 786 -3.12 14.11 0.73
CA GLY A 786 -3.96 14.01 -0.46
C GLY A 786 -3.97 15.28 -1.30
N PHE A 787 -5.17 15.79 -1.63
CA PHE A 787 -5.35 16.97 -2.47
C PHE A 787 -4.91 18.24 -1.73
N VAL A 788 -4.02 19.02 -2.36
CA VAL A 788 -3.53 20.29 -1.80
C VAL A 788 -4.48 21.45 -2.16
N PRO A 789 -5.13 22.14 -1.20
CA PRO A 789 -6.12 23.20 -1.47
C PRO A 789 -5.60 24.42 -2.24
N ASP A 790 -6.49 25.15 -2.93
CA ASP A 790 -6.11 26.40 -3.63
C ASP A 790 -5.64 27.49 -2.68
N ARG A 791 -6.07 27.45 -1.40
CA ARG A 791 -5.59 28.38 -0.37
C ARG A 791 -4.07 28.31 -0.24
N ILE A 792 -3.51 27.09 -0.22
CA ILE A 792 -2.07 26.86 -0.13
C ILE A 792 -1.38 27.33 -1.41
N LEU A 793 -1.95 27.00 -2.58
CA LEU A 793 -1.43 27.46 -3.86
C LEU A 793 -1.33 28.99 -3.95
N ARG A 794 -2.37 29.70 -3.50
CA ARG A 794 -2.40 31.18 -3.49
C ARG A 794 -1.35 31.79 -2.56
N GLN A 795 -1.08 31.16 -1.42
CA GLN A 795 -0.02 31.59 -0.50
C GLN A 795 1.36 31.55 -1.19
N LEU A 796 1.60 30.57 -2.05
CA LEU A 796 2.87 30.39 -2.76
C LEU A 796 2.95 31.11 -4.12
N GLY A 797 1.87 31.75 -4.55
CA GLY A 797 1.71 32.25 -5.92
C GLY A 797 2.77 33.25 -6.35
N ILE A 798 3.00 34.29 -5.54
CA ILE A 798 4.03 35.31 -5.83
C ILE A 798 5.41 34.65 -5.90
N ALA A 799 5.70 33.74 -4.97
CA ALA A 799 6.99 33.09 -4.85
C ALA A 799 7.33 32.18 -6.05
N PHE A 800 6.34 31.60 -6.72
CA PHE A 800 6.54 30.85 -7.98
C PHE A 800 6.71 31.77 -9.20
N VAL A 801 6.20 32.99 -9.15
CA VAL A 801 6.27 33.97 -10.25
C VAL A 801 7.60 34.73 -10.25
N ASP A 802 8.12 35.08 -9.07
CA ASP A 802 9.36 35.86 -8.90
C ASP A 802 10.64 35.01 -8.69
N ASP A 803 10.51 33.68 -8.83
CA ASP A 803 11.56 32.68 -8.61
C ASP A 803 12.12 32.67 -7.17
N THR A 804 11.34 33.10 -6.17
CA THR A 804 11.65 32.89 -4.75
C THR A 804 11.59 31.40 -4.37
N ILE A 805 10.61 30.66 -4.92
CA ILE A 805 10.64 29.20 -4.96
C ILE A 805 11.18 28.80 -6.34
N PRO A 806 12.44 28.34 -6.43
CA PRO A 806 13.11 28.17 -7.73
C PRO A 806 12.62 26.96 -8.52
N GLY A 807 11.91 26.03 -7.87
CA GLY A 807 11.31 24.85 -8.49
C GLY A 807 10.60 23.96 -7.46
N ALA A 808 9.94 22.91 -7.96
CA ALA A 808 9.31 21.87 -7.15
C ALA A 808 9.91 20.49 -7.46
N ALA A 809 10.39 19.80 -6.44
CA ALA A 809 10.97 18.47 -6.51
C ALA A 809 9.94 17.41 -6.09
N VAL A 810 9.63 16.45 -6.97
CA VAL A 810 8.68 15.37 -6.68
C VAL A 810 9.45 14.06 -6.52
N PHE A 811 9.46 13.51 -5.31
CA PHE A 811 10.13 12.27 -4.97
C PHE A 811 9.14 11.09 -5.03
N VAL A 812 9.47 10.08 -5.84
CA VAL A 812 8.62 8.91 -6.10
C VAL A 812 9.37 7.61 -5.82
N GLY A 813 8.71 6.64 -5.19
CA GLY A 813 9.23 5.30 -4.98
C GLY A 813 9.87 5.08 -3.61
N LYS A 814 11.08 4.51 -3.58
CA LYS A 814 11.81 4.13 -2.37
C LYS A 814 13.31 4.33 -2.58
N ALA A 815 13.95 5.14 -1.72
CA ALA A 815 15.39 5.31 -1.78
C ALA A 815 16.13 4.08 -1.26
N SER A 816 17.24 3.72 -1.90
CA SER A 816 18.15 2.66 -1.42
C SER A 816 18.87 3.03 -0.11
N ASP A 817 19.08 4.34 0.11
CA ASP A 817 19.65 4.87 1.35
C ASP A 817 18.84 6.06 1.91
N PRO A 818 17.96 5.81 2.89
CA PRO A 818 17.27 6.84 3.67
C PRO A 818 18.12 8.00 4.18
N LYS A 819 19.39 7.79 4.55
CA LYS A 819 20.25 8.90 5.03
C LYS A 819 20.60 9.85 3.88
N LYS A 820 20.89 9.31 2.70
CA LYS A 820 21.10 10.11 1.48
C LYS A 820 19.81 10.78 1.02
N LEU A 821 18.68 10.08 1.09
CA LEU A 821 17.36 10.69 0.84
C LEU A 821 17.12 11.89 1.76
N ALA A 822 17.37 11.75 3.06
CA ALA A 822 17.23 12.84 4.02
C ALA A 822 18.16 14.02 3.67
N ALA A 823 19.40 13.75 3.23
CA ALA A 823 20.31 14.79 2.75
C ALA A 823 19.79 15.49 1.49
N MET A 824 19.25 14.76 0.51
CA MET A 824 18.64 15.34 -0.69
C MET A 824 17.45 16.24 -0.36
N ILE A 825 16.60 15.83 0.61
CA ILE A 825 15.46 16.63 1.04
C ILE A 825 15.90 17.92 1.71
N ARG A 826 16.90 17.86 2.62
CA ARG A 826 17.50 19.04 3.24
C ARG A 826 18.14 19.96 2.20
N ASP A 827 18.78 19.39 1.18
CA ASP A 827 19.36 20.15 0.08
C ASP A 827 18.29 20.91 -0.72
N CYS A 828 17.16 20.27 -1.03
CA CYS A 828 16.01 20.94 -1.63
C CYS A 828 15.42 22.04 -0.72
N GLN A 829 15.29 21.80 0.59
CA GLN A 829 14.81 22.79 1.56
C GLN A 829 15.73 24.01 1.64
N ASN A 830 17.05 23.81 1.72
CA ASN A 830 18.05 24.87 1.75
C ASN A 830 18.07 25.71 0.46
N LYS A 831 17.70 25.08 -0.66
CA LYS A 831 17.49 25.76 -1.95
C LYS A 831 16.11 26.43 -2.06
N GLY A 832 15.27 26.36 -1.02
CA GLY A 832 13.94 26.96 -0.99
C GLY A 832 12.93 26.29 -1.92
N MET A 833 13.14 25.02 -2.29
CA MET A 833 12.28 24.29 -3.22
C MET A 833 11.03 23.76 -2.51
N LEU A 834 9.92 23.68 -3.24
CA LEU A 834 8.75 22.91 -2.81
C LEU A 834 9.02 21.42 -3.04
N ILE A 835 8.62 20.57 -2.10
CA ILE A 835 8.87 19.14 -2.14
C ILE A 835 7.54 18.39 -2.09
N ILE A 836 7.38 17.39 -2.95
CA ILE A 836 6.26 16.44 -2.91
C ILE A 836 6.86 15.05 -2.70
N ALA A 837 6.39 14.32 -1.69
CA ALA A 837 6.86 12.98 -1.37
C ALA A 837 5.73 11.97 -1.56
N THR A 838 6.05 10.81 -2.16
CA THR A 838 5.08 9.73 -2.45
C THR A 838 5.65 8.36 -2.12
N TYR A 839 4.80 7.32 -2.03
CA TYR A 839 5.20 5.94 -1.73
C TYR A 839 6.02 5.81 -0.43
N ASP A 840 6.94 4.84 -0.38
CA ASP A 840 7.77 4.51 0.78
C ASP A 840 8.69 5.64 1.22
N ILE A 841 9.01 6.60 0.33
CA ILE A 841 9.74 7.81 0.71
C ILE A 841 9.06 8.52 1.88
N ILE A 842 7.72 8.61 1.92
CA ILE A 842 7.00 9.24 3.04
C ILE A 842 7.36 8.58 4.37
N LYS A 843 7.40 7.23 4.41
CA LYS A 843 7.79 6.49 5.62
C LYS A 843 9.28 6.67 5.93
N GLN A 844 10.15 6.63 4.92
CA GLN A 844 11.59 6.86 5.10
C GLN A 844 11.87 8.25 5.70
N LEU A 845 11.14 9.29 5.27
CA LEU A 845 11.26 10.64 5.83
C LEU A 845 10.78 10.72 7.28
N LYS A 846 9.68 10.04 7.63
CA LYS A 846 9.21 9.92 9.02
C LYS A 846 10.29 9.28 9.90
N ASP A 847 10.93 8.20 9.42
CA ASP A 847 11.95 7.46 10.17
C ASP A 847 13.23 8.26 10.38
N GLU A 848 13.63 9.03 9.36
CA GLU A 848 14.73 9.99 9.42
C GLU A 848 14.34 11.29 10.16
N LYS A 849 13.15 11.33 10.79
CA LYS A 849 12.63 12.43 11.61
C LYS A 849 12.54 13.76 10.87
N ILE A 850 12.24 13.71 9.57
CA ILE A 850 11.96 14.89 8.76
C ILE A 850 10.48 15.25 8.93
N THR A 851 10.23 16.46 9.44
CA THR A 851 8.87 16.99 9.59
C THR A 851 8.28 17.31 8.22
N MET A 852 7.08 16.78 7.95
CA MET A 852 6.33 16.97 6.71
C MET A 852 5.05 17.75 6.99
N GLY A 853 4.55 18.50 6.02
CA GLY A 853 3.34 19.30 6.20
C GLY A 853 3.14 20.37 5.12
N LEU A 854 1.89 20.84 4.99
CA LEU A 854 1.54 21.90 4.05
C LEU A 854 2.22 23.23 4.38
N ASP A 855 2.43 23.49 5.66
CA ASP A 855 3.17 24.62 6.23
C ASP A 855 4.69 24.52 6.00
N ARG A 856 5.20 23.33 5.65
CA ARG A 856 6.64 23.05 5.49
C ARG A 856 7.11 23.03 4.04
N MET A 857 6.22 23.28 3.09
CA MET A 857 6.46 23.06 1.66
C MET A 857 6.99 21.64 1.35
N LEU A 858 6.63 20.65 2.18
CA LEU A 858 6.97 19.24 1.99
C LEU A 858 5.69 18.42 2.11
N TYR A 859 5.09 18.06 0.97
CA TYR A 859 3.73 17.54 0.88
C TYR A 859 3.74 16.01 0.68
N PRO A 860 3.36 15.22 1.70
CA PRO A 860 3.25 13.77 1.58
C PRO A 860 1.90 13.42 0.95
N VAL A 861 1.81 13.21 -0.36
CA VAL A 861 0.50 13.10 -1.04
C VAL A 861 -0.13 11.70 -0.98
N GLY A 862 0.66 10.63 -1.00
CA GLY A 862 0.19 9.24 -0.86
C GLY A 862 1.05 8.20 -1.63
N GLU A 863 0.57 6.97 -1.76
CA GLU A 863 1.35 5.80 -2.21
C GLU A 863 0.83 5.10 -3.49
N PHE A 864 -0.14 5.67 -4.22
CA PHE A 864 -0.64 5.08 -5.47
C PHE A 864 -1.15 6.19 -6.41
N THR A 865 -2.45 6.19 -6.77
CA THR A 865 -3.08 7.22 -7.61
C THR A 865 -2.97 8.64 -7.04
N GLN A 866 -2.72 8.77 -5.73
CA GLN A 866 -2.51 10.05 -5.05
C GLN A 866 -1.36 10.88 -5.61
N VAL A 867 -0.39 10.27 -6.30
CA VAL A 867 0.71 11.00 -6.96
C VAL A 867 0.19 12.09 -7.92
N ILE A 868 -1.01 11.90 -8.47
CA ILE A 868 -1.68 12.86 -9.35
C ILE A 868 -1.89 14.24 -8.70
N HIS A 869 -2.02 14.30 -7.36
CA HIS A 869 -2.23 15.56 -6.64
C HIS A 869 -1.06 16.54 -6.84
N GLY A 870 0.15 16.04 -7.11
CA GLY A 870 1.29 16.88 -7.48
C GLY A 870 1.14 17.54 -8.84
N LEU A 871 0.64 16.81 -9.86
CA LEU A 871 0.33 17.38 -11.17
C LEU A 871 -0.84 18.36 -11.09
N ASN A 872 -1.89 18.02 -10.34
CA ASN A 872 -3.03 18.91 -10.10
C ASN A 872 -2.61 20.24 -9.47
N PHE A 873 -1.61 20.24 -8.59
CA PHE A 873 -1.04 21.45 -8.02
C PHE A 873 -0.37 22.33 -9.09
N ALA A 874 0.49 21.74 -9.93
CA ALA A 874 1.17 22.48 -11.00
C ALA A 874 0.20 23.03 -12.06
N ILE A 875 -0.78 22.24 -12.49
CA ILE A 875 -1.80 22.64 -13.46
C ILE A 875 -2.62 23.83 -12.94
N ARG A 876 -3.05 23.80 -11.66
CA ARG A 876 -3.78 24.93 -11.06
C ARG A 876 -2.93 26.18 -10.91
N ALA A 877 -1.62 26.06 -10.70
CA ALA A 877 -0.73 27.21 -10.71
C ALA A 877 -0.77 27.93 -12.07
N ALA A 878 -0.79 27.18 -13.18
CA ALA A 878 -0.92 27.73 -14.52
C ALA A 878 -2.28 28.43 -14.75
N LEU A 879 -3.36 27.82 -14.29
CA LEU A 879 -4.71 28.41 -14.39
C LEU A 879 -4.84 29.68 -13.52
N SER A 880 -4.24 29.69 -12.33
CA SER A 880 -4.37 30.79 -11.37
C SER A 880 -3.51 32.00 -11.73
N PHE A 881 -2.25 31.76 -12.12
CA PHE A 881 -1.26 32.84 -12.27
C PHE A 881 -0.83 33.06 -13.73
N GLY A 882 -1.06 32.08 -14.61
CA GLY A 882 -0.71 32.17 -16.02
C GLY A 882 -1.78 32.77 -16.92
N GLY A 883 -2.98 33.02 -16.39
CA GLY A 883 -4.13 33.48 -17.20
C GLY A 883 -4.61 32.45 -18.24
N ILE A 884 -4.15 31.20 -18.11
CA ILE A 884 -4.45 30.12 -19.05
C ILE A 884 -5.94 29.78 -18.96
N GLN A 885 -6.63 29.80 -20.10
CA GLN A 885 -8.04 29.46 -20.17
C GLN A 885 -8.22 27.95 -20.18
N ARG A 886 -9.35 27.47 -19.65
CA ARG A 886 -9.71 26.05 -19.73
C ARG A 886 -9.71 25.58 -21.20
N GLY A 887 -9.12 24.42 -21.48
CA GLY A 887 -9.01 23.86 -22.83
C GLY A 887 -7.91 24.46 -23.70
N ASP A 888 -7.18 25.50 -23.25
CA ASP A 888 -6.00 26.03 -23.95
C ASP A 888 -4.79 25.10 -23.76
N ARG A 889 -4.77 23.99 -24.51
CA ARG A 889 -3.73 22.96 -24.41
C ARG A 889 -2.33 23.50 -24.73
N GLU A 890 -2.22 24.37 -25.74
CA GLU A 890 -0.94 24.91 -26.17
C GLU A 890 -0.39 25.92 -25.16
N GLY A 891 -1.25 26.84 -24.69
CA GLY A 891 -0.90 27.79 -23.64
C GLY A 891 -0.52 27.08 -22.33
N LEU A 892 -1.27 26.06 -21.94
CA LEU A 892 -1.00 25.26 -20.74
C LEU A 892 0.35 24.55 -20.83
N TYR A 893 0.63 23.85 -21.92
CA TYR A 893 1.93 23.19 -22.12
C TYR A 893 3.08 24.21 -22.12
N LYS A 894 2.94 25.34 -22.83
CA LYS A 894 3.96 26.39 -22.89
C LYS A 894 4.22 27.01 -21.52
N TYR A 895 3.18 27.18 -20.70
CA TYR A 895 3.31 27.69 -19.34
C TYR A 895 4.00 26.67 -18.44
N LEU A 896 3.49 25.43 -18.37
CA LEU A 896 4.02 24.37 -17.52
C LEU A 896 5.46 23.98 -17.89
N SER A 897 5.84 24.09 -19.15
CA SER A 897 7.24 23.93 -19.60
C SER A 897 8.18 25.00 -19.03
N LYS A 898 7.68 26.09 -18.43
CA LYS A 898 8.47 27.19 -17.87
C LYS A 898 8.25 27.42 -16.38
N ARG A 899 7.01 27.31 -15.88
CA ARG A 899 6.59 27.60 -14.51
C ARG A 899 5.36 26.76 -14.09
N PRO A 900 5.23 26.35 -12.82
CA PRO A 900 6.35 26.20 -11.88
C PRO A 900 7.37 25.20 -12.45
N LYS A 901 8.65 25.36 -12.11
CA LYS A 901 9.72 24.47 -12.59
C LYS A 901 9.69 23.15 -11.82
N VAL A 902 8.88 22.21 -12.29
CA VAL A 902 8.73 20.88 -11.68
C VAL A 902 9.71 19.89 -12.29
N PHE A 903 10.26 18.98 -11.48
CA PHE A 903 10.93 17.76 -11.93
C PHE A 903 10.63 16.59 -10.98
N VAL A 904 10.69 15.37 -11.51
CA VAL A 904 10.46 14.13 -10.75
C VAL A 904 11.78 13.41 -10.49
N LEU A 905 11.93 12.86 -9.30
CA LEU A 905 13.02 12.01 -8.85
C LEU A 905 12.45 10.62 -8.55
N GLN A 906 12.58 9.70 -9.51
CA GLN A 906 12.15 8.31 -9.39
C GLN A 906 13.26 7.47 -8.76
N LEU A 907 13.05 7.10 -7.49
CA LEU A 907 13.99 6.31 -6.70
C LEU A 907 13.52 4.87 -6.55
N GLY A 908 14.42 3.93 -6.81
CA GLY A 908 14.13 2.51 -6.67
C GLY A 908 13.30 1.93 -7.83
N PRO A 909 12.81 0.68 -7.67
CA PRO A 909 12.26 -0.10 -8.78
C PRO A 909 11.10 0.58 -9.51
N LEU A 910 11.11 0.43 -10.85
CA LEU A 910 10.03 0.87 -11.72
C LEU A 910 8.86 -0.12 -11.71
N ASP A 911 7.65 0.42 -11.82
CA ASP A 911 6.42 -0.34 -12.08
C ASP A 911 5.60 0.41 -13.14
N PHE A 912 4.60 -0.23 -13.73
CA PHE A 912 3.95 0.29 -14.92
C PHE A 912 3.08 1.51 -14.61
N ILE A 913 2.49 1.58 -13.41
CA ILE A 913 1.67 2.73 -13.00
C ILE A 913 2.54 3.94 -12.72
N LYS A 914 3.67 3.78 -12.02
CA LYS A 914 4.65 4.85 -11.81
C LYS A 914 5.17 5.38 -13.13
N VAL A 915 5.60 4.49 -14.03
CA VAL A 915 6.09 4.89 -15.35
C VAL A 915 4.99 5.61 -16.15
N ALA A 916 3.75 5.12 -16.15
CA ALA A 916 2.65 5.81 -16.82
C ALA A 916 2.38 7.21 -16.22
N ALA A 917 2.49 7.38 -14.90
CA ALA A 917 2.41 8.67 -14.24
C ALA A 917 3.60 9.60 -14.57
N GLU A 918 4.82 9.08 -14.72
CA GLU A 918 5.97 9.84 -15.18
C GLU A 918 5.80 10.33 -16.63
N PHE A 919 5.18 9.54 -17.49
CA PHE A 919 4.81 9.99 -18.84
C PHE A 919 3.69 11.05 -18.81
N ALA A 920 2.82 11.05 -17.82
CA ALA A 920 1.89 12.16 -17.57
C ALA A 920 2.65 13.44 -17.19
N VAL A 921 3.72 13.33 -16.39
CA VAL A 921 4.59 14.46 -16.05
C VAL A 921 5.32 14.99 -17.29
N MET A 922 5.82 14.10 -18.13
CA MET A 922 6.45 14.46 -19.41
C MET A 922 5.46 15.15 -20.36
N PHE A 923 4.22 14.67 -20.43
CA PHE A 923 3.14 15.32 -21.17
C PHE A 923 2.89 16.77 -20.70
N ASN A 924 3.02 17.02 -19.39
CA ASN A 924 2.94 18.36 -18.81
C ASN A 924 4.25 19.18 -18.91
N GLY A 925 5.27 18.69 -19.62
CA GLY A 925 6.50 19.44 -19.93
C GLY A 925 7.55 19.43 -18.81
N SER A 926 7.52 18.45 -17.91
CA SER A 926 8.50 18.30 -16.83
C SER A 926 9.32 17.00 -16.99
N PRO A 927 10.62 17.00 -16.61
CA PRO A 927 11.50 15.85 -16.74
C PRO A 927 11.42 14.91 -15.53
N THR A 928 11.76 13.64 -15.77
CA THR A 928 12.00 12.62 -14.75
C THR A 928 13.48 12.29 -14.69
N ILE A 929 14.04 12.22 -13.48
CA ILE A 929 15.41 11.79 -13.19
C ILE A 929 15.29 10.50 -12.37
N THR A 930 16.00 9.44 -12.76
CA THR A 930 15.93 8.15 -12.07
C THR A 930 17.31 7.60 -11.70
N ASP A 931 17.37 6.83 -10.62
CA ASP A 931 18.53 6.01 -10.24
C ASP A 931 18.54 4.62 -10.92
N GLN A 932 17.48 4.29 -11.66
CA GLN A 932 17.34 3.01 -12.35
C GLN A 932 18.11 2.97 -13.67
N ASP A 933 18.53 1.78 -14.07
CA ASP A 933 19.26 1.57 -15.33
C ASP A 933 18.28 1.50 -16.51
N VAL A 934 18.01 2.67 -17.10
CA VAL A 934 17.15 2.79 -18.29
C VAL A 934 17.88 3.49 -19.43
N GLU A 935 17.47 3.23 -20.66
CA GLU A 935 17.93 4.02 -21.81
C GLU A 935 17.30 5.43 -21.78
N PRO A 936 18.09 6.51 -21.65
CA PRO A 936 17.56 7.84 -21.36
C PRO A 936 16.87 8.47 -22.58
N ILE A 937 15.85 9.28 -22.33
CA ILE A 937 15.20 10.15 -23.31
C ILE A 937 15.78 11.56 -23.13
N PRO A 938 16.49 12.13 -24.13
CA PRO A 938 17.18 13.41 -23.98
C PRO A 938 16.30 14.49 -23.34
N ASP A 939 16.82 15.12 -22.29
CA ASP A 939 16.21 16.21 -21.50
C ASP A 939 14.85 15.91 -20.84
N LYS A 940 14.31 14.70 -21.00
CA LYS A 940 12.97 14.32 -20.51
C LYS A 940 12.99 13.18 -19.51
N TYR A 941 13.87 12.21 -19.71
CA TYR A 941 14.02 11.05 -18.85
C TYR A 941 15.51 10.73 -18.69
N VAL A 942 16.10 11.21 -17.60
CA VAL A 942 17.54 11.26 -17.38
C VAL A 942 17.95 10.27 -16.31
N VAL A 943 19.06 9.55 -16.52
CA VAL A 943 19.61 8.62 -15.54
C VAL A 943 20.70 9.29 -14.73
N GLN A 944 20.58 9.23 -13.41
CA GLN A 944 21.61 9.67 -12.46
C GLN A 944 21.67 8.67 -11.30
N LYS A 945 22.65 7.76 -11.34
CA LYS A 945 22.81 6.69 -10.34
C LYS A 945 23.42 7.20 -9.03
N ASN A 946 24.15 8.33 -9.06
CA ASN A 946 24.69 8.94 -7.85
C ASN A 946 23.65 9.84 -7.20
N LEU A 947 23.07 9.38 -6.08
CA LEU A 947 22.06 10.15 -5.33
C LEU A 947 22.59 11.52 -4.87
N ASP A 948 23.89 11.66 -4.63
CA ASP A 948 24.51 12.92 -4.18
C ASP A 948 24.51 14.00 -5.29
N GLU A 949 24.43 13.58 -6.57
CA GLU A 949 24.37 14.46 -7.75
C GLU A 949 22.96 14.60 -8.32
N MET A 950 21.98 13.84 -7.82
CA MET A 950 20.66 13.76 -8.43
C MET A 950 19.92 15.10 -8.40
N ILE A 951 20.03 15.87 -7.32
CA ILE A 951 19.40 17.20 -7.21
C ILE A 951 20.05 18.20 -8.16
N SER A 952 21.38 18.22 -8.27
CA SER A 952 22.09 19.14 -9.16
C SER A 952 21.78 18.83 -10.64
N THR A 953 21.78 17.56 -11.03
CA THR A 953 21.36 17.13 -12.37
C THR A 953 19.92 17.58 -12.67
N ALA A 954 18.99 17.38 -11.74
CA ALA A 954 17.59 17.79 -11.94
C ALA A 954 17.42 19.31 -12.08
N ILE A 955 18.15 20.09 -11.28
CA ILE A 955 18.18 21.56 -11.37
C ILE A 955 18.69 22.02 -12.73
N GLU A 956 19.76 21.41 -13.24
CA GLU A 956 20.35 21.72 -14.54
C GLU A 956 19.39 21.39 -15.69
N VAL A 957 18.91 20.14 -15.74
CA VAL A 957 17.98 19.66 -16.78
C VAL A 957 16.71 20.52 -16.81
N ARG A 958 16.19 20.91 -15.65
CA ARG A 958 14.97 21.73 -15.58
C ARG A 958 15.21 23.22 -15.81
N GLY A 959 16.46 23.69 -15.68
CA GLY A 959 16.82 25.11 -15.73
C GLY A 959 16.34 25.90 -14.50
N CYS A 960 16.36 25.28 -13.32
CA CYS A 960 16.04 25.93 -12.05
C CYS A 960 17.11 26.99 -11.72
N ARG A 961 16.68 28.21 -11.37
CA ARG A 961 17.61 29.30 -11.04
C ARG A 961 17.75 29.37 -9.53
N ILE A 962 18.78 28.73 -8.98
CA ILE A 962 19.08 28.84 -7.56
C ILE A 962 19.79 30.16 -7.31
N LYS A 963 19.18 31.06 -6.53
CA LYS A 963 19.87 32.25 -6.01
C LYS A 963 20.95 31.77 -5.05
N LEU A 964 22.20 31.73 -5.53
CA LEU A 964 23.32 31.15 -4.80
C LEU A 964 23.64 31.93 -3.52
N GLY A 965 23.59 31.19 -2.42
CA GLY A 965 24.53 31.30 -1.32
C GLY A 965 23.93 30.60 -0.11
N ALA A 966 24.36 29.35 0.07
CA ALA A 966 24.09 28.60 1.27
C ALA A 966 24.66 29.38 2.45
N ILE A 967 23.81 29.70 3.42
CA ILE A 967 24.26 30.18 4.72
C ILE A 967 24.61 28.90 5.48
N ASP A 968 25.85 28.79 5.94
CA ASP A 968 26.29 27.64 6.72
C ASP A 968 25.60 27.69 8.09
N LEU A 969 24.49 26.95 8.19
CA LEU A 969 23.64 26.92 9.37
C LEU A 969 23.47 25.49 9.88
N PRO A 970 23.45 25.31 11.20
CA PRO A 970 23.17 24.02 11.84
C PRO A 970 21.71 23.57 11.71
N VAL A 971 20.86 24.40 11.11
CA VAL A 971 19.44 24.15 10.86
C VAL A 971 19.10 24.43 9.40
N PRO A 972 18.08 23.76 8.83
CA PRO A 972 17.52 24.13 7.54
C PRO A 972 17.16 25.62 7.48
N TYR A 973 17.38 26.22 6.30
CA TYR A 973 17.13 27.64 6.08
C TYR A 973 16.40 27.87 4.76
N GLY A 974 15.25 28.53 4.82
CA GLY A 974 14.48 28.90 3.64
C GLY A 974 13.10 29.47 3.95
N PRO A 975 12.37 29.93 2.91
CA PRO A 975 11.04 30.52 3.08
C PRO A 975 10.01 29.58 3.73
N ALA A 976 10.25 28.27 3.73
CA ALA A 976 9.37 27.26 4.34
C ALA A 976 9.22 27.42 5.86
N PHE A 977 10.11 28.17 6.50
CA PHE A 977 10.09 28.42 7.95
C PHE A 977 9.53 29.82 8.28
N GLU A 978 9.24 30.65 7.27
CA GLU A 978 8.67 31.98 7.46
C GLU A 978 7.27 31.87 8.09
N GLY A 979 7.13 32.38 9.32
CA GLY A 979 5.87 32.34 10.06
C GLY A 979 5.73 31.16 11.05
N GLU A 980 6.78 30.35 11.24
CA GLU A 980 6.87 29.48 12.41
C GLU A 980 6.56 30.26 13.69
N THR A 981 5.83 29.66 14.63
CA THR A 981 5.53 30.31 15.91
C THR A 981 6.06 29.44 17.05
N ILE A 982 6.98 29.99 17.84
CA ILE A 982 7.56 29.29 18.99
C ILE A 982 6.75 29.62 20.24
N ARG A 983 6.01 28.63 20.74
CA ARG A 983 5.23 28.74 21.98
C ARG A 983 6.11 28.49 23.19
N ARG A 984 5.68 28.97 24.36
CA ARG A 984 6.44 28.90 25.62
C ARG A 984 6.95 27.49 25.98
N PRO A 985 6.20 26.38 25.78
CA PRO A 985 6.71 25.02 26.06
C PRO A 985 7.90 24.61 25.19
N ASP A 986 7.96 25.11 23.96
CA ASP A 986 8.93 24.73 22.93
C ASP A 986 10.12 25.70 22.86
N MET A 987 10.06 26.80 23.62
CA MET A 987 11.05 27.86 23.67
C MET A 987 12.27 27.45 24.52
N TYR A 988 13.47 27.69 24.00
CA TYR A 988 14.72 27.59 24.75
C TYR A 988 15.11 28.91 25.39
N VAL A 989 15.11 30.00 24.61
CA VAL A 989 15.44 31.35 25.09
C VAL A 989 14.58 32.39 24.38
N GLU A 990 14.27 33.50 25.04
CA GLU A 990 13.66 34.68 24.42
C GLU A 990 14.40 35.99 24.71
N ALA A 991 14.32 36.94 23.79
CA ALA A 991 14.80 38.31 23.98
C ALA A 991 13.71 39.30 23.55
N GLY A 992 13.40 40.30 24.38
CA GLY A 992 12.32 41.26 24.14
C GLY A 992 10.93 40.74 24.56
N GLY A 993 9.87 41.30 23.97
CA GLY A 993 8.50 40.85 24.18
C GLY A 993 8.01 40.92 25.65
N PRO A 994 7.21 39.93 26.13
CA PRO A 994 6.68 39.91 27.49
C PRO A 994 7.74 39.91 28.61
N SER A 995 8.96 39.45 28.29
CA SER A 995 10.08 39.43 29.24
C SER A 995 10.73 40.81 29.45
N LYS A 996 10.37 41.82 28.64
CA LYS A 996 10.80 43.23 28.76
C LYS A 996 12.32 43.41 28.89
N THR A 997 13.12 42.51 28.31
CA THR A 997 14.56 42.69 28.26
C THR A 997 14.92 43.77 27.23
N LEU A 998 16.02 44.49 27.48
CA LEU A 998 16.56 45.50 26.56
C LEU A 998 16.91 44.86 25.21
N THR A 999 16.27 45.32 24.13
CA THR A 999 16.54 44.86 22.78
C THR A 999 16.55 45.99 21.76
N PHE A 1000 17.33 45.86 20.68
CA PHE A 1000 17.24 46.73 19.50
C PHE A 1000 17.88 46.10 18.25
N GLU A 1001 17.44 46.52 17.07
CA GLU A 1001 18.09 46.22 15.79
C GLU A 1001 18.34 47.52 15.03
N LEU A 1002 19.56 47.73 14.55
CA LEU A 1002 19.93 48.96 13.84
C LEU A 1002 20.75 48.63 12.62
N LEU A 1003 20.29 49.07 11.44
CA LEU A 1003 21.09 49.07 10.23
C LEU A 1003 21.54 50.48 9.88
N LYS A 1004 22.83 50.71 9.64
CA LYS A 1004 23.37 52.04 9.37
C LYS A 1004 24.42 52.02 8.26
N MET A 1005 24.35 53.02 7.38
CA MET A 1005 25.36 53.23 6.34
C MET A 1005 26.63 53.84 6.95
N ARG A 1006 27.79 53.28 6.63
CA ARG A 1006 29.11 53.79 7.06
C ARG A 1006 30.04 54.03 5.88
N GLY A 1007 31.17 54.69 6.10
CA GLY A 1007 32.21 54.85 5.09
C GLY A 1007 32.86 53.51 4.68
N PRO A 1008 33.53 53.46 3.52
CA PRO A 1008 34.14 52.23 2.99
C PRO A 1008 35.24 51.64 3.89
N GLU A 1009 35.91 52.49 4.68
CA GLU A 1009 36.98 52.14 5.64
C GLU A 1009 36.43 51.62 6.98
N GLU A 1010 35.16 51.92 7.28
CA GLU A 1010 34.51 51.62 8.57
C GLU A 1010 33.74 50.29 8.57
N VAL A 1011 33.58 49.65 7.40
CA VAL A 1011 32.87 48.38 7.25
C VAL A 1011 33.83 47.30 6.78
N THR A 1012 34.05 46.30 7.62
CA THR A 1012 34.78 45.08 7.26
C THR A 1012 33.79 44.08 6.68
N ASP A 1013 33.78 43.96 5.35
CA ASP A 1013 32.86 43.07 4.65
C ASP A 1013 32.97 41.62 5.15
N GLY A 1014 31.83 41.01 5.47
CA GLY A 1014 31.74 39.63 5.92
C GLY A 1014 31.94 39.41 7.42
N LYS A 1015 32.29 40.44 8.19
CA LYS A 1015 32.63 40.29 9.61
C LYS A 1015 31.39 40.15 10.48
N VAL A 1016 31.35 39.10 11.29
CA VAL A 1016 30.33 38.84 12.32
C VAL A 1016 30.99 38.81 13.70
N THR A 1017 30.53 39.67 14.61
CA THR A 1017 31.04 39.75 15.99
C THR A 1017 29.92 39.45 16.98
N LEU A 1018 30.15 38.57 17.96
CA LEU A 1018 29.26 38.37 19.10
C LEU A 1018 29.89 38.96 20.35
N ILE A 1019 29.18 39.82 21.08
CA ILE A 1019 29.63 40.41 22.35
C ILE A 1019 28.66 40.03 23.47
N GLY A 1020 29.11 39.18 24.39
CA GLY A 1020 28.32 38.61 25.48
C GLY A 1020 28.22 37.09 25.41
N LYS A 1021 27.24 36.52 26.11
CA LYS A 1021 26.99 35.06 26.10
C LYS A 1021 26.21 34.66 24.85
N ASP A 1022 26.55 33.53 24.24
CA ASP A 1022 25.70 32.92 23.22
C ASP A 1022 24.67 31.96 23.86
N VAL A 1023 23.75 31.44 23.06
CA VAL A 1023 22.57 30.68 23.50
C VAL A 1023 22.92 29.41 24.28
N ASP A 1024 23.99 28.71 23.93
CA ASP A 1024 24.45 27.50 24.64
C ASP A 1024 25.04 27.78 26.02
N GLN A 1025 25.29 29.04 26.33
CA GLN A 1025 25.75 29.50 27.64
C GLN A 1025 24.59 30.05 28.49
N MET A 1026 23.35 29.92 28.01
CA MET A 1026 22.12 30.39 28.67
C MET A 1026 21.30 29.20 29.18
N ALA A 1027 20.46 29.44 30.20
CA ALA A 1027 19.57 28.41 30.74
C ALA A 1027 18.32 28.25 29.87
N GLU A 1028 17.90 26.99 29.65
CA GLU A 1028 16.64 26.67 28.96
C GLU A 1028 15.43 27.30 29.70
N GLY A 1029 14.53 27.91 28.92
CA GLY A 1029 13.38 28.68 29.40
C GLY A 1029 13.73 30.11 29.85
N GLY A 1030 14.98 30.54 29.73
CA GLY A 1030 15.46 31.86 30.16
C GLY A 1030 15.14 33.00 29.19
N SER A 1031 15.44 34.23 29.63
CA SER A 1031 15.34 35.45 28.83
C SER A 1031 16.69 36.19 28.77
N THR A 1032 17.01 36.85 27.66
CA THR A 1032 18.26 37.61 27.47
C THR A 1032 18.03 38.99 26.85
N HIS A 1033 19.02 39.88 26.99
CA HIS A 1033 19.14 41.09 26.18
C HIS A 1033 19.66 40.74 24.78
N LEU A 1034 19.30 41.54 23.78
CA LEU A 1034 19.76 41.32 22.40
C LEU A 1034 19.79 42.59 21.56
N GLY A 1035 20.97 42.94 21.05
CA GLY A 1035 21.21 44.01 20.10
C GLY A 1035 21.73 43.43 18.78
N ILE A 1036 21.19 43.85 17.64
CA ILE A 1036 21.67 43.47 16.31
C ILE A 1036 22.08 44.75 15.56
N LEU A 1037 23.38 44.99 15.42
CA LEU A 1037 23.90 46.13 14.67
C LEU A 1037 24.41 45.67 13.32
N VAL A 1038 23.92 46.28 12.25
CA VAL A 1038 24.28 45.97 10.87
C VAL A 1038 24.87 47.22 10.21
N ASN A 1039 26.17 47.24 9.98
CA ASN A 1039 26.83 48.30 9.23
C ASN A 1039 26.92 47.90 7.75
N VAL A 1040 26.45 48.77 6.85
CA VAL A 1040 26.49 48.53 5.41
C VAL A 1040 27.21 49.63 4.65
N TYR A 1041 27.81 49.29 3.51
CA TYR A 1041 28.35 50.25 2.55
C TYR A 1041 28.06 49.78 1.12
N GLY A 1042 27.82 50.73 0.22
CA GLY A 1042 27.82 50.50 -1.22
C GLY A 1042 27.73 51.81 -1.99
N LYS A 1043 28.24 51.82 -3.24
CA LYS A 1043 28.35 53.04 -4.05
C LYS A 1043 26.98 53.69 -4.34
N ASN A 1044 25.94 52.86 -4.46
CA ASN A 1044 24.57 53.29 -4.71
C ASN A 1044 23.72 53.29 -3.43
N MET A 1045 24.29 52.97 -2.26
CA MET A 1045 23.60 53.02 -0.98
C MET A 1045 23.31 54.48 -0.61
N GLN A 1046 22.11 54.74 -0.11
CA GLN A 1046 21.68 56.04 0.36
C GLN A 1046 21.17 55.92 1.79
N LYS A 1047 21.25 57.00 2.57
CA LYS A 1047 20.69 57.02 3.94
C LYS A 1047 19.21 56.66 3.98
N ASP A 1048 18.46 56.94 2.90
CA ASP A 1048 17.03 56.64 2.81
C ASP A 1048 16.73 55.15 2.61
N PHE A 1049 17.75 54.34 2.28
CA PHE A 1049 17.61 52.89 2.13
C PHE A 1049 17.82 52.14 3.46
N GLU A 1050 18.38 52.81 4.48
CA GLU A 1050 18.70 52.17 5.75
C GLU A 1050 17.47 51.55 6.42
N SER A 1051 16.36 52.28 6.50
CA SER A 1051 15.11 51.79 7.10
C SER A 1051 14.50 50.62 6.32
N VAL A 1052 14.67 50.58 5.00
CA VAL A 1052 14.15 49.51 4.14
C VAL A 1052 14.94 48.22 4.35
N LEU A 1053 16.28 48.31 4.43
CA LEU A 1053 17.14 47.16 4.66
C LEU A 1053 17.08 46.66 6.10
N GLU A 1054 16.94 47.55 7.09
CA GLU A 1054 16.77 47.20 8.50
C GLU A 1054 15.59 46.23 8.69
N ARG A 1055 14.47 46.48 8.01
CA ARG A 1055 13.28 45.63 8.10
C ARG A 1055 13.47 44.21 7.57
N ARG A 1056 14.48 43.99 6.73
CA ARG A 1056 14.76 42.66 6.18
C ARG A 1056 15.39 41.73 7.22
N ILE A 1057 15.88 42.28 8.32
CA ILE A 1057 16.38 41.49 9.46
C ILE A 1057 15.31 40.51 9.95
N HIS A 1058 14.07 41.00 10.11
CA HIS A 1058 12.92 40.17 10.50
C HIS A 1058 12.73 38.97 9.57
N GLN A 1059 12.66 39.21 8.26
CA GLN A 1059 12.41 38.16 7.28
C GLN A 1059 13.55 37.14 7.23
N PHE A 1060 14.80 37.63 7.17
CA PHE A 1060 15.96 36.76 7.02
C PHE A 1060 16.19 35.87 8.22
N ILE A 1061 15.91 36.34 9.44
CA ILE A 1061 15.99 35.52 10.66
C ILE A 1061 14.89 34.47 10.69
N ASN A 1062 13.65 34.82 10.30
CA ASN A 1062 12.50 33.89 10.28
C ASN A 1062 12.60 32.78 9.22
N PHE A 1063 13.58 32.82 8.32
CA PHE A 1063 13.85 31.72 7.39
C PHE A 1063 14.65 30.57 8.02
N ALA A 1064 15.21 30.73 9.23
CA ALA A 1064 15.91 29.65 9.92
C ALA A 1064 14.93 28.79 10.72
N GLU A 1065 14.96 27.46 10.55
CA GLU A 1065 14.10 26.55 11.32
C GLU A 1065 14.33 26.71 12.84
N GLY A 1066 13.25 26.93 13.58
CA GLY A 1066 13.25 27.17 15.01
C GLY A 1066 13.87 28.51 15.42
N GLY A 1067 13.99 29.47 14.50
CA GLY A 1067 14.28 30.87 14.75
C GLY A 1067 13.04 31.74 14.50
N TRP A 1068 12.57 32.44 15.54
CA TRP A 1068 11.39 33.29 15.45
C TRP A 1068 11.73 34.73 15.80
N HIS A 1069 11.38 35.67 14.93
CA HIS A 1069 11.60 37.09 15.08
C HIS A 1069 10.30 37.85 14.83
N THR A 1070 9.91 38.76 15.72
CA THR A 1070 8.79 39.68 15.54
C THR A 1070 9.11 41.04 16.14
N GLY A 1071 8.35 42.07 15.79
CA GLY A 1071 8.70 43.46 16.13
C GLY A 1071 9.87 44.02 15.30
N GLN A 1072 10.23 45.27 15.56
CA GLN A 1072 11.30 46.02 14.88
C GLN A 1072 11.94 47.05 15.82
N ARG A 1073 13.08 47.62 15.42
CA ARG A 1073 13.81 48.65 16.20
C ARG A 1073 14.02 48.17 17.65
N ASN A 1074 13.73 49.00 18.65
CA ASN A 1074 13.82 48.67 20.07
C ASN A 1074 12.59 47.95 20.65
N LEU A 1075 11.72 47.41 19.80
CA LEU A 1075 10.54 46.62 20.17
C LEU A 1075 10.64 45.17 19.67
N LEU A 1076 11.82 44.75 19.20
CA LEU A 1076 12.01 43.39 18.69
C LEU A 1076 11.77 42.36 19.80
N TRP A 1077 11.25 41.21 19.37
CA TRP A 1077 11.03 40.03 20.18
C TRP A 1077 11.47 38.80 19.40
N ILE A 1078 12.44 38.07 19.95
CA ILE A 1078 13.02 36.89 19.34
C ILE A 1078 12.89 35.69 20.25
N ARG A 1079 12.65 34.51 19.66
CA ARG A 1079 12.70 33.20 20.31
C ARG A 1079 13.53 32.20 19.50
N LEU A 1080 14.20 31.29 20.22
CA LEU A 1080 14.78 30.08 19.64
C LEU A 1080 14.12 28.85 20.26
N SER A 1081 13.88 27.82 19.46
CA SER A 1081 13.26 26.57 19.92
C SER A 1081 14.28 25.64 20.57
N LYS A 1082 13.82 24.75 21.45
CA LYS A 1082 14.70 23.74 22.07
C LYS A 1082 15.37 22.85 21.02
N THR A 1083 14.64 22.51 19.96
CA THR A 1083 15.12 21.66 18.87
C THR A 1083 16.21 22.34 18.06
N SER A 1084 16.04 23.62 17.68
CA SER A 1084 17.04 24.34 16.89
C SER A 1084 18.32 24.61 17.68
N VAL A 1085 18.21 24.96 18.96
CA VAL A 1085 19.38 25.13 19.85
C VAL A 1085 20.13 23.81 20.02
N LYS A 1086 19.42 22.69 20.18
CA LYS A 1086 20.04 21.35 20.23
C LYS A 1086 20.75 20.99 18.92
N ALA A 1087 20.19 21.37 17.77
CA ALA A 1087 20.82 21.18 16.46
C ALA A 1087 22.07 22.05 16.28
N GLY A 1088 22.18 23.16 17.03
CA GLY A 1088 23.35 24.03 17.05
C GLY A 1088 23.05 25.49 16.75
N LEU A 1089 21.79 25.89 16.53
CA LEU A 1089 21.43 27.29 16.25
C LEU A 1089 21.76 28.20 17.43
N ARG A 1090 22.28 29.40 17.15
CA ARG A 1090 22.86 30.36 18.10
C ARG A 1090 22.59 31.79 17.62
N PHE A 1091 22.74 32.80 18.48
CA PHE A 1091 22.54 34.20 18.06
C PHE A 1091 23.62 34.68 17.09
N LYS A 1092 24.86 34.17 17.20
CA LYS A 1092 25.92 34.47 16.22
C LYS A 1092 25.49 34.16 14.78
N HIS A 1093 24.77 33.05 14.58
CA HIS A 1093 24.28 32.64 13.27
C HIS A 1093 23.32 33.66 12.62
N PHE A 1094 22.65 34.52 13.40
CA PHE A 1094 21.88 35.62 12.83
C PHE A 1094 22.78 36.62 12.13
N GLY A 1095 23.99 36.87 12.64
CA GLY A 1095 24.97 37.68 11.94
C GLY A 1095 25.37 37.08 10.60
N ASP A 1096 25.63 35.77 10.57
CA ASP A 1096 25.99 35.04 9.35
C ASP A 1096 24.86 35.09 8.31
N ILE A 1097 23.61 34.97 8.77
CA ILE A 1097 22.40 35.14 7.94
C ILE A 1097 22.35 36.53 7.32
N LEU A 1098 22.48 37.57 8.14
CA LEU A 1098 22.28 38.95 7.70
C LEU A 1098 23.38 39.43 6.75
N VAL A 1099 24.65 39.11 7.03
CA VAL A 1099 25.78 39.39 6.11
C VAL A 1099 25.50 38.78 4.75
N THR A 1100 25.06 37.53 4.73
CA THR A 1100 24.86 36.78 3.48
C THR A 1100 23.63 37.28 2.72
N LYS A 1101 22.48 37.41 3.39
CA LYS A 1101 21.22 37.77 2.75
C LYS A 1101 21.13 39.21 2.28
N LEU A 1102 21.64 40.17 3.05
CA LEU A 1102 21.64 41.56 2.63
C LEU A 1102 22.46 41.75 1.35
N LYS A 1103 23.59 41.04 1.21
CA LYS A 1103 24.39 41.08 -0.02
C LYS A 1103 23.72 40.34 -1.19
N GLN A 1104 23.05 39.21 -0.92
CA GLN A 1104 22.34 38.46 -1.95
C GLN A 1104 21.17 39.27 -2.55
N GLU A 1105 20.34 39.87 -1.70
CA GLU A 1105 19.12 40.55 -2.15
C GLU A 1105 19.38 41.99 -2.57
N PHE A 1106 20.31 42.69 -1.92
CA PHE A 1106 20.58 44.11 -2.14
C PHE A 1106 21.97 44.38 -2.72
N GLY A 1107 22.62 43.38 -3.34
CA GLY A 1107 23.97 43.51 -3.91
C GLY A 1107 24.15 44.64 -4.95
N ALA A 1108 23.06 45.09 -5.57
CA ALA A 1108 23.06 46.25 -6.47
C ALA A 1108 23.31 47.60 -5.75
N ILE A 1109 23.02 47.67 -4.45
CA ILE A 1109 23.14 48.88 -3.62
C ILE A 1109 24.09 48.70 -2.43
N VAL A 1110 24.28 47.48 -1.91
CA VAL A 1110 25.18 47.15 -0.80
C VAL A 1110 26.30 46.25 -1.28
N SER A 1111 27.54 46.69 -1.12
CA SER A 1111 28.74 45.93 -1.47
C SER A 1111 29.53 45.39 -0.28
N LYS A 1112 29.40 45.99 0.92
CA LYS A 1112 30.01 45.51 2.17
C LYS A 1112 29.00 45.44 3.30
N VAL A 1113 29.05 44.39 4.12
CA VAL A 1113 28.20 44.22 5.32
C VAL A 1113 29.03 43.72 6.51
N GLU A 1114 28.87 44.34 7.67
CA GLU A 1114 29.43 43.93 8.96
C GLU A 1114 28.30 43.84 9.98
N VAL A 1115 28.22 42.75 10.76
CA VAL A 1115 27.17 42.55 11.77
C VAL A 1115 27.78 42.33 13.15
N THR A 1116 27.24 43.03 14.15
CA THR A 1116 27.56 42.82 15.56
C THR A 1116 26.31 42.43 16.32
N VAL A 1117 26.31 41.23 16.90
CA VAL A 1117 25.27 40.72 17.79
C VAL A 1117 25.74 40.91 19.23
N VAL A 1118 24.92 41.52 20.07
CA VAL A 1118 25.26 41.84 21.46
C VAL A 1118 24.22 41.22 22.38
N THR A 1119 24.65 40.47 23.38
CA THR A 1119 23.78 39.93 24.45
C THR A 1119 24.19 40.42 25.83
N ASP A 1120 25.38 41.04 25.95
CA ASP A 1120 25.84 41.71 27.16
C ASP A 1120 25.06 43.02 27.39
N GLU A 1121 24.48 43.17 28.58
CA GLU A 1121 23.64 44.32 28.91
C GLU A 1121 24.43 45.64 28.95
N ALA A 1122 25.66 45.62 29.48
CA ALA A 1122 26.47 46.82 29.63
C ALA A 1122 26.93 47.35 28.26
N GLU A 1123 27.27 46.46 27.33
CA GLU A 1123 27.59 46.82 25.97
C GLU A 1123 26.35 47.31 25.20
N LEU A 1124 25.19 46.64 25.32
CA LEU A 1124 23.94 47.08 24.70
C LEU A 1124 23.61 48.53 25.06
N ARG A 1125 23.73 48.88 26.35
CA ARG A 1125 23.42 50.23 26.85
C ARG A 1125 24.27 51.33 26.22
N LYS A 1126 25.48 51.04 25.74
CA LYS A 1126 26.34 52.01 25.03
C LYS A 1126 25.81 52.37 23.64
N HIS A 1127 25.12 51.43 23.00
CA HIS A 1127 24.66 51.58 21.60
C HIS A 1127 23.18 51.92 21.48
N VAL A 1128 22.38 51.70 22.54
CA VAL A 1128 20.93 52.00 22.56
C VAL A 1128 20.64 53.47 22.30
N ASP A 1129 21.45 54.39 22.83
CA ASP A 1129 21.25 55.82 22.61
C ASP A 1129 21.55 56.21 21.15
N GLU A 1130 22.56 55.61 20.52
CA GLU A 1130 22.82 55.77 19.07
C GLU A 1130 21.64 55.24 18.24
N ALA A 1131 21.10 54.07 18.59
CA ALA A 1131 19.97 53.50 17.89
C ALA A 1131 18.73 54.41 17.99
N LYS A 1132 18.42 54.91 19.19
CA LYS A 1132 17.32 55.86 19.42
C LYS A 1132 17.52 57.17 18.67
N GLU A 1133 18.73 57.72 18.64
CA GLU A 1133 19.04 58.93 17.88
C GLU A 1133 18.85 58.71 16.37
N SER A 1134 19.30 57.57 15.84
CA SER A 1134 19.09 57.22 14.44
C SER A 1134 17.61 57.04 14.10
N TYR A 1135 16.82 56.43 14.99
CA TYR A 1135 15.37 56.34 14.81
C TYR A 1135 14.72 57.73 14.86
N ALA A 1136 15.11 58.58 15.82
CA ALA A 1136 14.59 59.93 15.94
C ALA A 1136 14.96 60.82 14.72
N GLU A 1137 16.16 60.67 14.16
CA GLU A 1137 16.58 61.36 12.93
C GLU A 1137 15.71 60.93 11.73
N ARG A 1138 15.45 59.62 11.61
CA ARG A 1138 14.56 59.07 10.57
C ARG A 1138 13.13 59.59 10.72
N ASP A 1139 12.62 59.62 11.95
CA ASP A 1139 11.29 60.12 12.26
C ASP A 1139 11.20 61.65 12.03
N ALA A 1140 12.26 62.42 12.32
CA ALA A 1140 12.32 63.87 12.07
C ALA A 1140 12.37 64.25 10.58
N ARG A 1141 12.98 63.41 9.71
CA ARG A 1141 12.95 63.63 8.25
C ARG A 1141 11.53 63.59 7.67
N ILE A 1142 10.62 62.88 8.32
CA ILE A 1142 9.22 62.76 7.90
C ILE A 1142 8.40 63.99 8.31
N ALA A 1143 8.77 64.67 9.40
CA ALA A 1143 7.99 65.75 10.00
C ALA A 1143 7.74 66.98 9.10
N ASN A 1144 8.49 67.15 8.00
CA ASN A 1144 8.31 68.24 7.03
C ASN A 1144 7.58 67.81 5.73
N LEU A 1145 7.16 66.54 5.62
CA LEU A 1145 6.37 66.02 4.49
C LEU A 1145 4.90 65.96 4.93
N THR A 1146 4.07 66.86 4.40
CA THR A 1146 2.61 66.83 4.61
C THR A 1146 1.93 66.23 3.38
N ASP A 1147 0.70 65.77 3.54
CA ASP A 1147 -0.05 65.20 2.42
C ASP A 1147 -0.20 66.24 1.29
N GLU A 1148 -0.38 67.53 1.59
CA GLU A 1148 -0.56 68.59 0.58
C GLU A 1148 0.71 68.86 -0.25
N ASN A 1149 1.89 68.62 0.31
CA ASN A 1149 3.17 68.95 -0.31
C ASN A 1149 3.71 67.85 -1.24
N VAL A 1150 2.92 66.80 -1.51
CA VAL A 1150 3.26 65.73 -2.46
C VAL A 1150 2.10 65.44 -3.42
N ASP A 1151 2.39 65.20 -4.70
CA ASP A 1151 1.36 64.85 -5.70
C ASP A 1151 1.14 63.33 -5.85
N THR A 1152 1.96 62.52 -5.15
CA THR A 1152 2.01 61.07 -5.28
C THR A 1152 2.04 60.42 -3.91
N PHE A 1153 1.13 59.48 -3.67
CA PHE A 1153 1.14 58.56 -2.54
C PHE A 1153 1.72 57.21 -2.95
N TYR A 1154 1.77 56.24 -2.04
CA TYR A 1154 2.22 54.90 -2.35
C TYR A 1154 1.26 53.85 -1.84
N THR A 1155 1.13 52.74 -2.56
CA THR A 1155 0.49 51.54 -2.02
C THR A 1155 1.47 50.77 -1.13
N CYS A 1156 0.96 49.97 -0.22
CA CYS A 1156 1.69 48.86 0.39
C CYS A 1156 0.79 47.62 0.38
N THR A 1157 1.21 46.58 -0.34
CA THR A 1157 0.53 45.29 -0.46
C THR A 1157 1.22 44.18 0.32
N LEU A 1158 2.15 44.52 1.22
CA LEU A 1158 2.98 43.54 1.92
C LEU A 1158 2.17 42.47 2.67
N CYS A 1159 1.05 42.87 3.31
CA CYS A 1159 0.19 41.93 4.05
C CYS A 1159 -0.82 41.17 3.16
N GLN A 1160 -0.79 41.35 1.83
CA GLN A 1160 -1.68 40.59 0.92
C GLN A 1160 -1.37 39.09 0.89
N SER A 1161 -0.17 38.69 1.33
CA SER A 1161 0.20 37.27 1.49
C SER A 1161 -0.75 36.49 2.40
N PHE A 1162 -1.38 37.14 3.38
CA PHE A 1162 -2.37 36.53 4.28
C PHE A 1162 -3.71 37.28 4.36
N ALA A 1163 -3.79 38.51 3.85
CA ALA A 1163 -5.03 39.29 3.72
C ALA A 1163 -5.21 39.79 2.27
N PRO A 1164 -5.66 38.94 1.32
CA PRO A 1164 -5.59 39.23 -0.13
C PRO A 1164 -6.35 40.47 -0.60
N GLY A 1165 -7.36 40.93 0.15
CA GLY A 1165 -8.13 42.14 -0.16
C GLY A 1165 -7.64 43.40 0.56
N HIS A 1166 -6.49 43.35 1.25
CA HIS A 1166 -5.93 44.45 2.02
C HIS A 1166 -4.92 45.24 1.17
N VAL A 1167 -5.02 46.56 1.19
CA VAL A 1167 -3.99 47.48 0.70
C VAL A 1167 -3.93 48.69 1.63
N CYS A 1168 -2.72 49.08 2.00
CA CYS A 1168 -2.50 50.37 2.66
C CYS A 1168 -2.23 51.43 1.61
N ILE A 1169 -2.86 52.61 1.75
CA ILE A 1169 -2.45 53.83 1.06
C ILE A 1169 -1.57 54.60 2.04
N VAL A 1170 -0.29 54.69 1.71
CA VAL A 1170 0.76 55.31 2.52
C VAL A 1170 0.95 56.74 2.03
N THR A 1171 0.64 57.68 2.91
CA THR A 1171 0.80 59.13 2.68
C THR A 1171 1.87 59.68 3.63
N PRO A 1172 2.40 60.89 3.39
CA PRO A 1172 3.31 61.53 4.33
C PRO A 1172 2.80 61.57 5.77
N GLU A 1173 1.51 61.88 5.97
CA GLU A 1173 0.90 62.03 7.30
C GLU A 1173 0.20 60.75 7.78
N ARG A 1174 0.09 59.73 6.92
CA ARG A 1174 -0.54 58.45 7.23
C ARG A 1174 0.33 57.27 6.80
N LEU A 1175 0.97 56.68 7.80
CA LEU A 1175 1.71 55.42 7.67
C LEU A 1175 0.79 54.26 7.26
N GLY A 1176 1.37 53.17 6.77
CA GLY A 1176 0.64 51.90 6.69
C GLY A 1176 0.14 51.50 8.09
N LEU A 1177 -1.01 50.83 8.18
CA LEU A 1177 -1.69 50.60 9.48
C LEU A 1177 -0.85 49.84 10.53
N CYS A 1178 0.09 49.01 10.10
CA CYS A 1178 1.03 48.34 11.00
C CYS A 1178 2.12 49.27 11.56
N GLY A 1179 2.16 50.53 11.13
CA GLY A 1179 3.23 51.49 11.40
C GLY A 1179 4.54 51.17 10.66
N ALA A 1180 4.62 50.02 9.98
CA ALA A 1180 5.85 49.48 9.43
C ALA A 1180 6.21 50.02 8.04
N ILE A 1181 5.51 51.02 7.51
CA ILE A 1181 5.93 51.69 6.28
C ILE A 1181 5.48 53.14 6.27
N ASN A 1182 6.42 54.05 6.08
CA ASN A 1182 6.14 55.47 5.86
C ASN A 1182 6.29 55.81 4.36
N TRP A 1183 5.91 57.04 3.99
CA TRP A 1183 5.94 57.48 2.60
C TRP A 1183 7.33 57.43 1.96
N LEU A 1184 8.37 57.83 2.70
CA LEU A 1184 9.76 57.77 2.23
C LEU A 1184 10.24 56.33 2.04
N ASP A 1185 9.89 55.43 2.95
CA ASP A 1185 10.21 54.01 2.85
C ASP A 1185 9.53 53.36 1.66
N ALA A 1186 8.28 53.73 1.35
CA ALA A 1186 7.54 53.21 0.22
C ALA A 1186 8.16 53.70 -1.11
N LYS A 1187 8.58 54.96 -1.15
CA LYS A 1187 9.33 55.54 -2.27
C LYS A 1187 10.69 54.87 -2.46
N ALA A 1188 11.47 54.72 -1.39
CA ALA A 1188 12.76 54.06 -1.40
C ALA A 1188 12.63 52.58 -1.81
N SER A 1189 11.65 51.86 -1.26
CA SER A 1189 11.35 50.47 -1.64
C SER A 1189 11.05 50.32 -3.13
N PHE A 1190 10.28 51.23 -3.72
CA PHE A 1190 10.01 51.24 -5.16
C PHE A 1190 11.24 51.55 -6.01
N GLN A 1191 12.13 52.43 -5.54
CA GLN A 1191 13.40 52.74 -6.21
C GLN A 1191 14.38 51.56 -6.18
N ILE A 1192 14.36 50.78 -5.09
CA ILE A 1192 15.15 49.55 -4.96
C ILE A 1192 14.55 48.43 -5.82
N SER A 1193 13.22 48.31 -5.86
CA SER A 1193 12.50 47.30 -6.65
C SER A 1193 11.17 47.84 -7.16
N THR A 1194 11.08 48.06 -8.48
CA THR A 1194 9.88 48.60 -9.13
C THR A 1194 8.71 47.62 -9.20
N THR A 1195 8.96 46.33 -8.95
CA THR A 1195 7.96 45.25 -8.89
C THR A 1195 7.58 44.86 -7.45
N GLY A 1196 8.07 45.60 -6.45
CA GLY A 1196 7.82 45.32 -5.04
C GLY A 1196 6.39 45.65 -4.57
N PRO A 1197 6.07 45.46 -3.28
CA PRO A 1197 4.74 45.69 -2.71
C PRO A 1197 4.34 47.17 -2.66
N ASN A 1198 5.23 48.07 -3.06
CA ASN A 1198 5.01 49.50 -3.07
C ASN A 1198 4.98 50.02 -4.50
N SER A 1199 3.89 50.69 -4.88
CA SER A 1199 3.76 51.33 -6.18
C SER A 1199 3.29 52.77 -6.00
N PRO A 1200 3.79 53.72 -6.83
CA PRO A 1200 3.33 55.10 -6.79
C PRO A 1200 1.85 55.21 -7.17
N VAL A 1201 1.14 56.08 -6.47
CA VAL A 1201 -0.28 56.38 -6.65
C VAL A 1201 -0.42 57.88 -6.88
N PRO A 1202 -0.54 58.34 -8.14
CA PRO A 1202 -0.85 59.73 -8.42
C PRO A 1202 -2.21 60.06 -7.83
N LYS A 1203 -2.35 61.21 -7.15
CA LYS A 1203 -3.65 61.61 -6.59
C LYS A 1203 -4.71 61.79 -7.68
N LYS A 1204 -4.33 62.40 -8.81
CA LYS A 1204 -5.26 62.91 -9.84
C LYS A 1204 -6.25 63.90 -9.22
N GLU A 1205 -7.49 63.95 -9.74
CA GLU A 1205 -8.54 64.88 -9.33
C GLU A 1205 -9.04 64.58 -7.90
N VAL A 1206 -9.30 65.65 -7.13
CA VAL A 1206 -9.90 65.57 -5.80
C VAL A 1206 -11.39 65.29 -5.94
N ILE A 1207 -11.89 64.27 -5.23
CA ILE A 1207 -13.32 63.94 -5.16
C ILE A 1207 -13.94 64.62 -3.93
N ASP A 1208 -13.29 64.52 -2.78
CA ASP A 1208 -13.74 65.09 -1.51
C ASP A 1208 -12.49 65.43 -0.67
N GLU A 1209 -12.22 66.72 -0.54
CA GLU A 1209 -11.05 67.24 0.17
C GLU A 1209 -11.14 66.97 1.68
N ALA A 1210 -12.33 67.12 2.27
CA ALA A 1210 -12.53 66.94 3.71
C ALA A 1210 -12.37 65.48 4.16
N LYS A 1211 -12.70 64.52 3.29
CA LYS A 1211 -12.50 63.09 3.55
C LYS A 1211 -11.16 62.56 3.05
N GLY A 1212 -10.43 63.34 2.25
CA GLY A 1212 -9.21 62.90 1.57
C GLY A 1212 -9.52 61.79 0.57
N LYS A 1213 -10.39 62.08 -0.41
CA LYS A 1213 -10.70 61.18 -1.53
C LYS A 1213 -10.18 61.76 -2.83
N TRP A 1214 -9.48 60.93 -3.60
CA TRP A 1214 -8.99 61.28 -4.94
C TRP A 1214 -9.26 60.16 -5.93
N VAL A 1215 -9.44 60.52 -7.20
CA VAL A 1215 -9.73 59.56 -8.28
C VAL A 1215 -8.61 58.51 -8.39
N GLY A 1216 -7.35 58.94 -8.44
CA GLY A 1216 -6.22 58.02 -8.62
C GLY A 1216 -5.98 57.08 -7.43
N VAL A 1217 -6.35 57.52 -6.22
CA VAL A 1217 -6.29 56.66 -5.03
C VAL A 1217 -7.39 55.59 -5.05
N ASN A 1218 -8.62 55.95 -5.43
CA ASN A 1218 -9.72 54.99 -5.56
C ASN A 1218 -9.46 53.97 -6.67
N GLU A 1219 -8.90 54.40 -7.81
CA GLU A 1219 -8.46 53.49 -8.88
C GLU A 1219 -7.40 52.50 -8.38
N ALA A 1220 -6.39 52.98 -7.63
CA ALA A 1220 -5.36 52.12 -7.06
C ALA A 1220 -5.93 51.13 -6.03
N VAL A 1221 -6.89 51.54 -5.20
CA VAL A 1221 -7.57 50.66 -4.24
C VAL A 1221 -8.42 49.62 -4.97
N ALA A 1222 -9.17 50.01 -5.99
CA ALA A 1222 -9.95 49.07 -6.80
C ALA A 1222 -9.04 48.06 -7.52
N GLU A 1223 -7.93 48.52 -8.10
CA GLU A 1223 -6.95 47.65 -8.75
C GLU A 1223 -6.31 46.67 -7.75
N LYS A 1224 -5.75 47.19 -6.65
CA LYS A 1224 -4.98 46.38 -5.67
C LYS A 1224 -5.85 45.50 -4.77
N THR A 1225 -7.16 45.75 -4.70
CA THR A 1225 -8.12 44.88 -3.98
C THR A 1225 -8.94 44.01 -4.92
N HIS A 1226 -8.57 43.96 -6.22
CA HIS A 1226 -9.27 43.19 -7.25
C HIS A 1226 -10.77 43.50 -7.34
N GLY A 1227 -11.13 44.78 -7.20
CA GLY A 1227 -12.50 45.29 -7.28
C GLY A 1227 -13.35 45.06 -6.02
N LYS A 1228 -12.79 44.47 -4.96
CA LYS A 1228 -13.51 44.23 -3.71
C LYS A 1228 -13.86 45.54 -2.98
N LEU A 1229 -13.01 46.55 -3.11
CA LEU A 1229 -13.24 47.88 -2.57
C LEU A 1229 -13.04 48.91 -3.66
N LEU A 1230 -14.01 49.81 -3.81
CA LEU A 1230 -14.04 50.79 -4.90
C LEU A 1230 -13.61 52.19 -4.45
N SER A 1231 -13.54 52.45 -3.14
CA SER A 1231 -13.15 53.75 -2.62
C SER A 1231 -12.44 53.67 -1.28
N PHE A 1232 -11.70 54.73 -0.96
CA PHE A 1232 -10.94 54.90 0.27
C PHE A 1232 -10.99 56.37 0.71
N SER A 1233 -11.10 56.62 2.02
CA SER A 1233 -10.98 57.94 2.63
C SER A 1233 -9.74 58.03 3.54
N ALA A 1234 -8.89 59.03 3.28
CA ALA A 1234 -7.68 59.24 4.07
C ALA A 1234 -7.93 59.89 5.44
N TYR A 1235 -9.00 60.67 5.62
CA TYR A 1235 -9.17 61.53 6.80
C TYR A 1235 -10.42 61.22 7.65
N THR A 1236 -11.14 60.13 7.36
CA THR A 1236 -12.28 59.67 8.18
C THR A 1236 -12.20 58.17 8.47
N MET A 1237 -12.62 57.78 9.67
CA MET A 1237 -12.79 56.38 10.04
C MET A 1237 -14.22 55.86 9.80
N MET A 1238 -15.15 56.76 9.44
CA MET A 1238 -16.58 56.46 9.32
C MET A 1238 -16.98 56.01 7.92
N ASP A 1239 -16.37 56.60 6.89
CA ASP A 1239 -16.71 56.36 5.49
C ASP A 1239 -15.49 55.78 4.78
N ASP A 1240 -15.58 54.53 4.32
CA ASP A 1240 -14.56 53.84 3.53
C ASP A 1240 -13.12 53.95 4.10
N PRO A 1241 -12.88 53.56 5.38
CA PRO A 1241 -11.56 53.68 5.98
C PRO A 1241 -10.54 52.72 5.34
N MET A 1242 -9.26 52.94 5.63
CA MET A 1242 -8.18 52.05 5.20
C MET A 1242 -8.48 50.59 5.58
N THR A 1243 -8.25 49.69 4.65
CA THR A 1243 -8.39 48.24 4.87
C THR A 1243 -7.45 47.76 5.96
N SER A 1244 -7.75 46.63 6.63
CA SER A 1244 -6.95 46.08 7.74
C SER A 1244 -6.42 44.66 7.44
N CYS A 1245 -5.17 44.37 7.84
CA CYS A 1245 -4.55 43.04 7.80
C CYS A 1245 -5.07 42.09 8.91
N GLY A 1246 -5.71 42.64 9.96
CA GLY A 1246 -6.10 41.87 11.17
C GLY A 1246 -4.97 41.54 12.14
N CYS A 1247 -3.76 42.07 11.92
CA CYS A 1247 -2.53 41.76 12.64
C CYS A 1247 -2.24 42.70 13.83
N PHE A 1248 -3.21 43.52 14.26
CA PHE A 1248 -3.00 44.60 15.21
C PHE A 1248 -3.18 44.18 16.68
N GLU A 1249 -2.39 44.79 17.56
CA GLU A 1249 -2.43 44.61 19.02
C GLU A 1249 -3.64 45.29 19.67
N CYS A 1250 -4.23 46.28 18.98
CA CYS A 1250 -5.38 47.02 19.45
C CYS A 1250 -6.47 47.07 18.37
N ILE A 1251 -7.72 46.91 18.78
CA ILE A 1251 -8.91 47.15 17.98
C ILE A 1251 -9.44 48.53 18.34
N VAL A 1252 -9.64 49.37 17.33
CA VAL A 1252 -10.19 50.71 17.48
C VAL A 1252 -11.63 50.69 16.98
N GLY A 1253 -12.58 50.96 17.87
CA GLY A 1253 -14.00 51.08 17.56
C GLY A 1253 -14.51 52.49 17.85
N ILE A 1254 -15.52 52.94 17.11
CA ILE A 1254 -16.24 54.17 17.47
C ILE A 1254 -17.40 53.82 18.40
N SER A 1255 -17.60 54.63 19.44
CA SER A 1255 -18.84 54.64 20.23
C SER A 1255 -19.61 55.91 19.86
N PRO A 1256 -20.60 55.82 18.95
CA PRO A 1256 -21.35 56.99 18.49
C PRO A 1256 -22.01 57.76 19.63
N ASP A 1257 -22.55 57.04 20.61
CA ASP A 1257 -23.26 57.60 21.78
C ASP A 1257 -22.34 58.41 22.69
N LEU A 1258 -21.04 58.07 22.71
CA LEU A 1258 -20.01 58.78 23.48
C LEU A 1258 -19.28 59.83 22.64
N GLN A 1259 -19.59 59.95 21.35
CA GLN A 1259 -18.82 60.72 20.36
C GLN A 1259 -17.29 60.49 20.51
N GLY A 1260 -16.91 59.25 20.81
CA GLY A 1260 -15.56 58.89 21.24
C GLY A 1260 -15.04 57.64 20.57
N VAL A 1261 -13.72 57.47 20.59
CA VAL A 1261 -13.02 56.30 20.08
C VAL A 1261 -12.63 55.40 21.24
N VAL A 1262 -12.98 54.12 21.15
CA VAL A 1262 -12.61 53.08 22.12
C VAL A 1262 -11.46 52.26 21.54
N VAL A 1263 -10.33 52.23 22.24
CA VAL A 1263 -9.18 51.40 21.88
C VAL A 1263 -9.09 50.25 22.87
N VAL A 1264 -9.20 49.02 22.39
CA VAL A 1264 -9.12 47.80 23.21
C VAL A 1264 -7.93 46.98 22.76
N ASN A 1265 -7.08 46.57 23.69
CA ASN A 1265 -6.05 45.58 23.39
C ASN A 1265 -6.72 44.27 22.95
N ARG A 1266 -6.32 43.71 21.80
CA ARG A 1266 -6.87 42.49 21.20
C ARG A 1266 -6.84 41.30 22.16
N GLU A 1267 -5.84 41.24 23.03
CA GLU A 1267 -5.64 40.17 24.01
C GLU A 1267 -6.35 40.43 25.34
N TYR A 1268 -7.18 41.48 25.45
CA TYR A 1268 -7.88 41.82 26.70
C TYR A 1268 -8.79 40.66 27.15
N PRO A 1269 -8.42 39.92 28.21
CA PRO A 1269 -9.19 38.78 28.68
C PRO A 1269 -10.25 39.30 29.63
N ALA A 1270 -11.46 39.55 29.12
CA ALA A 1270 -12.60 39.80 29.98
C ALA A 1270 -12.93 38.49 30.73
N ARG A 1271 -12.33 38.26 31.90
CA ARG A 1271 -12.92 37.38 32.91
C ARG A 1271 -14.27 37.98 33.30
N PRO A 1272 -15.40 37.24 33.21
CA PRO A 1272 -16.62 37.69 33.85
C PRO A 1272 -16.35 37.77 35.34
N ARG A 1273 -16.38 38.97 35.92
CA ARG A 1273 -16.56 39.10 37.37
C ARG A 1273 -17.98 38.66 37.65
N SER A 1274 -18.12 37.62 38.48
CA SER A 1274 -19.39 37.21 39.04
C SER A 1274 -20.04 38.40 39.77
N ALA A 1275 -21.24 38.76 39.31
CA ALA A 1275 -22.31 39.32 40.11
C ALA A 1275 -23.55 38.48 39.80
#